data_AF-A0AAP3DKA6-F1
#
_entry.id   AF-A0AAP3DKA6-F1
#
_cell.length_a   1.000
_cell.length_b   1.000
_cell.length_c   1.000
_cell.angle_alpha   90.00
_cell.angle_beta   90.00
_cell.angle_gamma   90.00
#
_symmetry.space_group_name_H-M   'P 1'
#
loop_
_entity.id
_entity.type
_entity.pdbx_description
1 polymer ?
#
loop_
_entity_poly.entity_id
_entity_poly.type
_entity_poly.pdbx_seq_one_letter_code
_entity_poly.pdbx_strand_id
1 'polypeptide(L)'
;MNQTQTQETFLQRLYHSHYIVQDHRVHGVCAVPGLALMDMIYRVAAIYLDKQPIELRQVLFKQPIVTSEHFDKNIYVTFSPLDSYWKVTITSQKIKDDVVIDQQMEVNMECFLYVMTDGNKPQTLDVQSFMSQSNKQWDMDQMYDLVRKTKIHHDTFMKTEGTVYQWGHKELMELKLSSLAESYLDKFYAHAAFLDGSCLSGASFMVTGMQYNIFQENTPYIPFMLERFCIYKPLPNKVYTYTEQTETHGKISSAPDVVSRDITIFNEGGDVLVEYDRFTVKRVREPHLIKKLIETQPIQTDTARPIERSQEQIEVIQQEEIIHQGRDSPHLASIQMYLKQEIANVLKINTNNVQTNTGFYELGLDSTQLLALVKVLESQVKTALYPTLLFEYSTVESLSQYLVDHFEQAFVTEPSTNKSYQSRVDLIHSYLQQEIASVLKTNPTNIQLHTGFYELGLDSTHLISFVKVLEKKVDAPLYPTLLFEYSTVASLSEYLLENWGASFLAGTGMDTEVTDVSSVTSKLQDQQATVLYFERFWKELGLKKNKPAEMSRQHIVLLFHDPMDLQAELKRQLYVETVLVLKSDKVESIDQFEDKCKQCLGHIQTLLQSKPTTEILLQIVTGSSEEDKYANALEGMLRTAYLEQPKIHSQMIHIEHLIETPTHEVAALLQKEARCHEKGMASIQYRGKDFVRYVHQLKEIDTTGNRLPHSVMEHGVYVITGGLGGLGYLIASHLAEQANCKLALLGRSKLDEKKQQQVYRLLEMGADVRYMEVDLCESTETVQAFQSIREELGPITGIFHCAGVIKDRLLIHKTTSELQAVLSPKWRGTWNLDQATQDDELEFFVLFSSVSAIMGNVGQADYACANAAMDLFAFERQEQVNIGKRCGQTFTINWPLWADGGMRLEEDLLQMTTASTGLSVLPSEEGLAALDHLLSQKSTQSIVLYGEERTIRNQIQKLNAVRREQEDETASTITRICLDHFTFPEDLKTYWSNIKAGQRIIRHKSNVDEVRSWMEQGNDIQHLLIRTQTSRQIEVVICGKGKKIVLLFCGFGLTASQWYYQIKELREDYQFIIIHPPGVGLSEDNGDLSFQGISNTVHEVLDILQISLPLYVIGTSWGGMIAQTFVANFPEKVVSLTLVTSFCDMNQLWDEQSLKDAFKLDYYVNYRQGAYELIQDSEFVNSVVLQYNDIEKQGKLNTHGILENISVPTLIVSAKKDIMGFYYQTNQLVTKIPRATLVEINGGHGCNITHYEEFNRILRHYLQEQE
;
A
#
# COMPACT_ATOMS: atom_id res chain seq x y z
N MET A 1 3.27 -34.42 23.89
CA MET A 1 3.65 -33.50 24.97
C MET A 1 3.70 -32.12 24.35
N ASN A 2 2.64 -31.32 24.49
CA ASN A 2 2.55 -29.97 23.90
C ASN A 2 2.68 -28.94 25.01
N GLN A 3 3.90 -28.47 25.27
CA GLN A 3 4.12 -27.20 25.94
C GLN A 3 4.02 -26.10 24.87
N THR A 4 3.21 -25.08 25.14
CA THR A 4 3.26 -23.79 24.44
C THR A 4 4.69 -23.26 24.49
N GLN A 5 5.36 -23.16 23.33
CA GLN A 5 6.71 -22.57 23.28
C GLN A 5 6.57 -21.06 23.41
N THR A 6 6.97 -20.54 24.56
CA THR A 6 7.10 -19.11 24.83
C THR A 6 8.46 -18.61 24.33
N GLN A 7 8.59 -17.30 24.09
CA GLN A 7 9.91 -16.70 23.90
C GLN A 7 10.71 -16.88 25.20
N GLU A 8 11.93 -17.40 25.10
CA GLU A 8 12.82 -17.61 26.25
C GLU A 8 14.15 -16.89 26.03
N THR A 9 14.65 -16.25 27.09
CA THR A 9 15.91 -15.50 27.07
C THR A 9 16.85 -16.05 28.15
N PHE A 10 18.05 -16.45 27.74
CA PHE A 10 19.08 -17.00 28.60
C PHE A 10 20.20 -15.99 28.80
N LEU A 11 20.61 -15.78 30.05
CA LEU A 11 21.69 -14.87 30.42
C LEU A 11 22.99 -15.65 30.67
N GLN A 12 24.05 -15.27 29.96
CA GLN A 12 25.43 -15.66 30.22
C GLN A 12 26.23 -14.43 30.63
N ARG A 13 26.92 -14.49 31.78
CA ARG A 13 27.86 -13.44 32.18
C ARG A 13 29.23 -13.69 31.55
N LEU A 14 29.83 -12.64 31.02
CA LEU A 14 31.16 -12.65 30.42
C LEU A 14 32.05 -11.64 31.14
N TYR A 15 32.97 -12.17 31.94
CA TYR A 15 33.98 -11.37 32.64
C TYR A 15 35.18 -11.09 31.74
N HIS A 16 35.78 -9.92 31.89
CA HIS A 16 36.99 -9.51 31.20
C HIS A 16 38.17 -10.45 31.49
N SER A 17 38.16 -11.16 32.62
CA SER A 17 39.17 -12.15 33.00
C SER A 17 39.03 -13.51 32.31
N HIS A 18 37.98 -13.74 31.51
CA HIS A 18 37.83 -15.02 30.81
C HIS A 18 38.87 -15.16 29.68
N TYR A 19 39.50 -16.33 29.61
CA TYR A 19 40.52 -16.63 28.58
C TYR A 19 40.02 -16.43 27.15
N ILE A 20 38.75 -16.75 26.85
CA ILE A 20 38.17 -16.54 25.51
C ILE A 20 38.16 -15.07 25.05
N VAL A 21 38.32 -14.12 25.98
CA VAL A 21 38.35 -12.68 25.69
C VAL A 21 39.76 -12.12 25.83
N GLN A 22 40.49 -12.49 26.89
CA GLN A 22 41.85 -11.99 27.09
C GLN A 22 42.82 -12.48 26.02
N ASP A 23 42.71 -13.76 25.66
CA ASP A 23 43.61 -14.39 24.70
C ASP A 23 43.22 -14.12 23.25
N HIS A 24 42.19 -13.31 22.98
CA HIS A 24 41.80 -12.89 21.64
C HIS A 24 41.61 -11.36 21.57
N ARG A 25 42.57 -10.68 20.93
CA ARG A 25 42.62 -9.21 20.87
C ARG A 25 42.64 -8.71 19.44
N VAL A 26 41.73 -7.82 19.08
CA VAL A 26 41.68 -7.16 17.77
C VAL A 26 42.05 -5.70 17.94
N HIS A 27 43.15 -5.25 17.30
CA HIS A 27 43.73 -3.92 17.50
C HIS A 27 43.98 -3.54 18.97
N GLY A 28 44.29 -4.54 19.80
CA GLY A 28 44.53 -4.38 21.24
C GLY A 28 43.28 -4.36 22.11
N VAL A 29 42.08 -4.46 21.52
CA VAL A 29 40.82 -4.57 22.27
C VAL A 29 40.47 -6.04 22.47
N CYS A 30 40.17 -6.42 23.72
CA CYS A 30 39.77 -7.79 24.07
C CYS A 30 38.35 -8.06 23.59
N ALA A 31 38.19 -9.07 22.72
CA ALA A 31 36.93 -9.34 22.05
C ALA A 31 36.64 -10.84 22.01
N VAL A 32 35.37 -11.23 22.14
CA VAL A 32 34.94 -12.61 21.91
C VAL A 32 35.03 -12.89 20.40
N PRO A 33 35.68 -13.98 19.97
CA PRO A 33 35.62 -14.41 18.57
C PRO A 33 34.18 -14.61 18.11
N GLY A 34 33.81 -14.08 16.94
CA GLY A 34 32.42 -14.15 16.45
C GLY A 34 31.85 -15.58 16.44
N LEU A 35 32.64 -16.54 15.93
CA LEU A 35 32.22 -17.94 15.86
C LEU A 35 32.06 -18.62 17.23
N ALA A 36 32.68 -18.11 18.30
CA ALA A 36 32.49 -18.65 19.65
C ALA A 36 31.04 -18.48 20.15
N LEU A 37 30.25 -17.59 19.53
CA LEU A 37 28.83 -17.44 19.81
C LEU A 37 28.01 -18.65 19.35
N MET A 38 28.50 -19.44 18.37
CA MET A 38 27.82 -20.67 17.94
C MET A 38 27.73 -21.67 19.10
N ASP A 39 28.84 -21.86 19.82
CA ASP A 39 28.90 -22.75 20.99
C ASP A 39 27.86 -22.37 22.05
N MET A 40 27.67 -21.07 22.31
CA MET A 40 26.66 -20.58 23.25
C MET A 40 25.25 -21.00 22.82
N ILE A 41 24.91 -20.83 21.54
CA ILE A 41 23.60 -21.23 21.00
C ILE A 41 23.41 -22.74 21.13
N TYR A 42 24.40 -23.56 20.77
CA TYR A 42 24.29 -25.01 20.84
C TYR A 42 24.14 -25.51 22.28
N ARG A 43 24.90 -24.96 23.23
CA ARG A 43 24.76 -25.32 24.65
C ARG A 43 23.39 -24.94 25.21
N VAL A 44 22.89 -23.76 24.89
CA VAL A 44 21.56 -23.32 25.35
C VAL A 44 20.46 -24.11 24.68
N ALA A 45 20.56 -24.38 23.38
CA ALA A 45 19.58 -25.17 22.63
C ALA A 45 19.51 -26.62 23.11
N ALA A 46 20.64 -27.23 23.49
CA ALA A 46 20.66 -28.56 24.10
C ALA A 46 19.84 -28.63 25.41
N ILE A 47 19.82 -27.54 26.18
CA ILE A 47 19.03 -27.44 27.42
C ILE A 47 17.57 -27.08 27.12
N TYR A 48 17.35 -26.12 26.21
CA TYR A 48 16.03 -25.53 25.95
C TYR A 48 15.14 -26.43 25.07
N LEU A 49 15.70 -26.99 23.99
CA LEU A 49 14.94 -27.73 22.99
C LEU A 49 14.95 -29.24 23.23
N ASP A 50 15.92 -29.74 24.01
CA ASP A 50 16.20 -31.17 24.20
C ASP A 50 16.29 -31.94 22.86
N LYS A 51 16.81 -31.27 21.82
CA LYS A 51 16.94 -31.82 20.46
C LYS A 51 18.26 -31.39 19.84
N GLN A 52 18.99 -32.37 19.32
CA GLN A 52 20.22 -32.22 18.54
C GLN A 52 20.28 -33.33 17.46
N PRO A 53 20.91 -33.10 16.30
CA PRO A 53 21.59 -31.86 15.92
C PRO A 53 20.60 -30.75 15.53
N ILE A 54 21.05 -29.50 15.70
CA ILE A 54 20.35 -28.31 15.18
C ILE A 54 21.16 -27.72 14.03
N GLU A 55 20.50 -26.91 13.21
CA GLU A 55 21.12 -26.19 12.10
C GLU A 55 20.83 -24.70 12.23
N LEU A 56 21.87 -23.87 12.10
CA LEU A 56 21.74 -22.42 12.08
C LEU A 56 21.82 -21.94 10.63
N ARG A 57 20.88 -21.09 10.21
CA ARG A 57 20.84 -20.47 8.88
C ARG A 57 20.88 -18.96 8.98
N GLN A 58 21.46 -18.31 7.98
CA GLN A 58 21.53 -16.86 7.85
C GLN A 58 22.11 -16.20 9.11
N VAL A 59 23.25 -16.72 9.55
CA VAL A 59 23.97 -16.22 10.71
C VAL A 59 24.65 -14.91 10.34
N LEU A 60 24.23 -13.81 10.96
CA LEU A 60 24.75 -12.48 10.72
C LEU A 60 25.44 -11.94 11.99
N PHE A 61 26.72 -11.59 11.86
CA PHE A 61 27.48 -10.92 12.93
C PHE A 61 27.33 -9.41 12.77
N LYS A 62 26.60 -8.77 13.70
CA LYS A 62 26.26 -7.34 13.63
C LYS A 62 27.27 -6.46 14.38
N GLN A 63 27.64 -6.87 15.60
CA GLN A 63 28.55 -6.10 16.45
C GLN A 63 29.39 -7.02 17.33
N PRO A 64 30.73 -6.83 17.42
CA PRO A 64 31.58 -7.66 18.27
C PRO A 64 31.28 -7.45 19.75
N ILE A 65 31.41 -8.50 20.56
CA ILE A 65 31.31 -8.42 22.02
C ILE A 65 32.69 -8.12 22.56
N VAL A 66 32.87 -6.92 23.12
CA VAL A 66 34.14 -6.46 23.72
C VAL A 66 34.00 -6.29 25.24
N THR A 67 35.12 -6.45 25.94
CA THR A 67 35.24 -6.13 27.38
C THR A 67 36.49 -5.30 27.62
N SER A 68 36.56 -4.66 28.78
CA SER A 68 37.75 -3.92 29.21
C SER A 68 37.95 -4.09 30.72
N GLU A 69 39.07 -3.61 31.23
CA GLU A 69 39.30 -3.50 32.69
C GLU A 69 38.24 -2.66 33.42
N HIS A 70 37.42 -1.90 32.69
CA HIS A 70 36.41 -1.03 33.25
C HIS A 70 34.99 -1.60 33.21
N PHE A 71 34.73 -2.61 32.36
CA PHE A 71 33.41 -3.22 32.25
C PHE A 71 33.46 -4.64 31.66
N ASP A 72 32.55 -5.46 32.17
CA ASP A 72 32.19 -6.80 31.72
C ASP A 72 30.92 -6.73 30.85
N LYS A 73 30.43 -7.89 30.37
CA LYS A 73 29.21 -7.97 29.56
C LYS A 73 28.24 -9.03 30.09
N ASN A 74 26.96 -8.65 30.20
CA ASN A 74 25.86 -9.62 30.16
C ASN A 74 25.57 -9.95 28.70
N ILE A 75 25.46 -11.23 28.36
CA ILE A 75 25.09 -11.73 27.04
C ILE A 75 23.75 -12.44 27.16
N TYR A 76 22.78 -12.02 26.36
CA TYR A 76 21.44 -12.58 26.34
C TYR A 76 21.21 -13.33 25.04
N VAL A 77 20.95 -14.63 25.12
CA VAL A 77 20.57 -15.47 23.98
C VAL A 77 19.06 -15.67 24.02
N THR A 78 18.34 -15.09 23.07
CA THR A 78 16.88 -15.12 23.02
C THR A 78 16.41 -16.05 21.90
N PHE A 79 15.58 -17.02 22.24
CA PHE A 79 14.92 -17.93 21.32
C PHE A 79 13.47 -17.47 21.15
N SER A 80 13.13 -16.97 19.97
CA SER A 80 11.77 -16.55 19.61
C SER A 80 11.16 -17.63 18.71
N PRO A 81 10.21 -18.44 19.22
CA PRO A 81 9.60 -19.49 18.42
C PRO A 81 8.78 -18.91 17.28
N LEU A 82 8.91 -19.53 16.11
CA LEU A 82 8.09 -19.35 14.92
C LEU A 82 7.49 -20.74 14.59
N ASP A 83 6.51 -20.81 13.69
CA ASP A 83 5.66 -22.00 13.50
C ASP A 83 6.41 -23.36 13.46
N SER A 84 7.60 -23.42 12.85
CA SER A 84 8.42 -24.65 12.75
C SER A 84 9.93 -24.49 13.01
N TYR A 85 10.38 -23.32 13.47
CA TYR A 85 11.80 -22.99 13.70
C TYR A 85 11.91 -21.80 14.67
N TRP A 86 13.12 -21.39 15.05
CA TRP A 86 13.32 -20.27 15.99
C TRP A 86 14.10 -19.14 15.35
N LYS A 87 13.72 -17.90 15.62
CA LYS A 87 14.66 -16.78 15.47
C LYS A 87 15.51 -16.71 16.74
N VAL A 88 16.82 -16.74 16.58
CA VAL A 88 17.77 -16.61 17.69
C VAL A 88 18.46 -15.26 17.59
N THR A 89 18.47 -14.50 18.68
CA THR A 89 19.14 -13.19 18.76
C THR A 89 20.05 -13.16 19.98
N ILE A 90 21.31 -12.81 19.76
CA ILE A 90 22.30 -12.56 20.82
C ILE A 90 22.44 -11.06 20.98
N THR A 91 22.16 -10.59 22.19
CA THR A 91 22.37 -9.19 22.59
C THR A 91 23.32 -9.11 23.77
N SER A 92 23.94 -7.95 23.99
CA SER A 92 24.80 -7.74 25.15
C SER A 92 24.65 -6.37 25.78
N GLN A 93 25.01 -6.29 27.05
CA GLN A 93 24.87 -5.10 27.89
C GLN A 93 26.08 -4.94 28.80
N LYS A 94 26.58 -3.71 28.95
CA LYS A 94 27.74 -3.41 29.80
C LYS A 94 27.38 -3.52 31.28
N ILE A 95 28.22 -4.22 32.04
CA ILE A 95 28.09 -4.32 33.49
C ILE A 95 29.43 -4.02 34.17
N LYS A 96 29.37 -3.60 35.44
CA LYS A 96 30.53 -3.48 36.31
C LYS A 96 30.12 -3.89 37.72
N ASP A 97 30.91 -4.76 38.35
CA ASP A 97 30.61 -5.30 39.69
C ASP A 97 29.18 -5.90 39.78
N ASP A 98 28.79 -6.65 38.74
CA ASP A 98 27.45 -7.23 38.54
C ASP A 98 26.27 -6.22 38.43
N VAL A 99 26.57 -4.92 38.30
CA VAL A 99 25.56 -3.87 38.09
C VAL A 99 25.59 -3.40 36.63
N VAL A 100 24.40 -3.27 36.02
CA VAL A 100 24.25 -2.70 34.68
C VAL A 100 24.66 -1.22 34.70
N ILE A 101 25.63 -0.86 33.87
CA ILE A 101 26.14 0.52 33.75
C ILE A 101 25.68 1.24 32.47
N ASP A 102 25.07 0.49 31.55
CA ASP A 102 24.52 1.01 30.30
C ASP A 102 23.15 0.37 30.03
N GLN A 103 22.11 1.19 29.89
CA GLN A 103 20.76 0.69 29.60
C GLN A 103 20.57 0.32 28.12
N GLN A 104 21.50 0.69 27.25
CA GLN A 104 21.46 0.32 25.84
C GLN A 104 21.83 -1.16 25.65
N MET A 105 20.97 -1.88 24.94
CA MET A 105 21.21 -3.26 24.51
C MET A 105 21.84 -3.25 23.12
N GLU A 106 22.99 -3.89 22.98
CA GLU A 106 23.67 -4.05 21.68
C GLU A 106 23.22 -5.37 21.04
N VAL A 107 22.86 -5.36 19.75
CA VAL A 107 22.55 -6.59 19.01
C VAL A 107 23.83 -7.11 18.37
N ASN A 108 24.32 -8.26 18.82
CA ASN A 108 25.62 -8.80 18.41
C ASN A 108 25.51 -9.79 17.27
N MET A 109 24.48 -10.67 17.30
CA MET A 109 24.28 -11.71 16.29
C MET A 109 22.79 -12.04 16.14
N GLU A 110 22.37 -12.36 14.92
CA GLU A 110 21.06 -12.93 14.62
C GLU A 110 21.19 -14.14 13.71
N CYS A 111 20.33 -15.14 13.90
CA CYS A 111 20.20 -16.27 12.98
C CYS A 111 18.81 -16.94 13.11
N PHE A 112 18.55 -17.90 12.22
CA PHE A 112 17.41 -18.81 12.33
C PHE A 112 17.91 -20.21 12.69
N LEU A 113 17.25 -20.85 13.65
CA LEU A 113 17.58 -22.19 14.14
C LEU A 113 16.51 -23.18 13.73
N TYR A 114 16.94 -24.29 13.13
CA TYR A 114 16.10 -25.41 12.71
C TYR A 114 16.52 -26.69 13.45
N VAL A 115 15.55 -27.50 13.85
CA VAL A 115 15.81 -28.83 14.38
C VAL A 115 15.95 -29.78 13.19
N MET A 116 17.06 -30.53 13.12
CA MET A 116 17.27 -31.47 12.04
C MET A 116 16.41 -32.71 12.23
N THR A 117 15.70 -33.12 11.17
CA THR A 117 15.05 -34.43 11.06
C THR A 117 15.97 -35.34 10.27
N ASP A 118 16.33 -36.50 10.82
CA ASP A 118 17.27 -37.47 10.22
C ASP A 118 17.08 -37.61 8.70
N GLY A 119 18.08 -37.19 7.92
CA GLY A 119 17.85 -37.05 6.47
C GLY A 119 19.03 -36.92 5.51
N ASN A 120 20.29 -36.81 5.95
CA ASN A 120 21.45 -37.04 5.07
C ASN A 120 22.71 -37.27 5.90
N LYS A 121 23.47 -38.32 5.60
CA LYS A 121 24.80 -38.53 6.17
C LYS A 121 25.82 -37.70 5.38
N PRO A 122 26.60 -36.81 6.01
CA PRO A 122 27.66 -36.06 5.34
C PRO A 122 28.71 -36.99 4.70
N GLN A 123 29.35 -36.55 3.62
CA GLN A 123 30.43 -37.29 2.96
C GLN A 123 31.67 -37.40 3.87
N THR A 124 32.33 -38.56 3.89
CA THR A 124 33.56 -38.80 4.68
C THR A 124 34.82 -38.44 3.89
N LEU A 125 35.86 -37.94 4.56
CA LEU A 125 37.17 -37.66 3.97
C LEU A 125 38.25 -38.60 4.53
N ASP A 126 39.05 -39.23 3.67
CA ASP A 126 40.24 -39.96 4.12
C ASP A 126 41.38 -38.98 4.46
N VAL A 127 41.42 -38.55 5.72
CA VAL A 127 42.37 -37.59 6.28
C VAL A 127 43.82 -38.05 6.08
N GLN A 128 44.11 -39.33 6.32
CA GLN A 128 45.48 -39.87 6.21
C GLN A 128 45.95 -39.90 4.76
N SER A 129 45.08 -40.34 3.85
CA SER A 129 45.36 -40.31 2.42
C SER A 129 45.62 -38.88 1.94
N PHE A 130 44.82 -37.89 2.37
CA PHE A 130 45.02 -36.49 2.01
C PHE A 130 46.39 -35.96 2.48
N MET A 131 46.75 -36.17 3.75
CA MET A 131 48.04 -35.74 4.28
C MET A 131 49.21 -36.36 3.51
N SER A 132 49.11 -37.64 3.14
CA SER A 132 50.16 -38.34 2.38
C SER A 132 50.33 -37.82 0.94
N GLN A 133 49.26 -37.27 0.34
CA GLN A 133 49.26 -36.73 -1.03
C GLN A 133 49.56 -35.23 -1.09
N SER A 134 49.57 -34.55 0.06
CA SER A 134 49.91 -33.13 0.16
C SER A 134 51.31 -32.84 -0.39
N ASN A 135 51.45 -31.75 -1.13
CA ASN A 135 52.70 -31.35 -1.75
C ASN A 135 53.34 -30.11 -1.09
N LYS A 136 52.63 -29.45 -0.17
CA LYS A 136 53.14 -28.34 0.64
C LYS A 136 52.56 -28.38 2.05
N GLN A 137 53.38 -27.98 3.02
CA GLN A 137 53.04 -28.01 4.44
C GLN A 137 53.55 -26.75 5.16
N TRP A 138 52.81 -26.31 6.17
CA TRP A 138 53.17 -25.20 7.05
C TRP A 138 52.78 -25.50 8.49
N ASP A 139 53.53 -24.95 9.43
CA ASP A 139 53.16 -25.01 10.84
C ASP A 139 52.03 -24.00 11.12
N MET A 140 51.07 -24.37 11.98
CA MET A 140 49.98 -23.47 12.37
C MET A 140 50.49 -22.14 12.97
N ASP A 141 51.66 -22.12 13.61
CA ASP A 141 52.27 -20.90 14.13
C ASP A 141 52.58 -19.89 13.02
N GLN A 142 52.97 -20.38 11.85
CA GLN A 142 53.21 -19.55 10.68
C GLN A 142 51.91 -18.91 10.17
N MET A 143 50.77 -19.60 10.30
CA MET A 143 49.46 -19.02 9.96
C MET A 143 49.07 -17.94 10.96
N TYR A 144 49.25 -18.19 12.26
CA TYR A 144 49.00 -17.17 13.29
C TYR A 144 49.94 -15.97 13.19
N ASP A 145 51.17 -16.12 12.65
CA ASP A 145 52.06 -14.98 12.35
C ASP A 145 51.49 -14.06 11.28
N LEU A 146 50.79 -14.60 10.28
CA LEU A 146 50.11 -13.81 9.26
C LEU A 146 48.96 -13.01 9.88
N VAL A 147 48.18 -13.65 10.75
CA VAL A 147 47.07 -13.03 11.46
C VAL A 147 47.55 -11.90 12.37
N ARG A 148 48.67 -12.09 13.08
CA ARG A 148 49.29 -11.05 13.92
C ARG A 148 49.67 -9.78 13.14
N LYS A 149 50.04 -9.89 11.85
CA LYS A 149 50.33 -8.72 11.00
C LYS A 149 49.10 -7.84 10.81
N THR A 150 47.90 -8.44 10.82
CA THR A 150 46.62 -7.73 10.73
C THR A 150 46.18 -7.08 12.05
N LYS A 151 46.96 -7.24 13.13
CA LYS A 151 46.64 -6.82 14.51
C LYS A 151 45.54 -7.63 15.20
N ILE A 152 45.32 -8.87 14.79
CA ILE A 152 44.58 -9.87 15.57
C ILE A 152 45.60 -10.74 16.31
N HIS A 153 45.50 -10.79 17.64
CA HIS A 153 46.43 -11.50 18.51
C HIS A 153 45.72 -12.62 19.25
N HIS A 154 46.31 -13.82 19.17
CA HIS A 154 45.87 -15.02 19.86
C HIS A 154 46.96 -15.44 20.84
N ASP A 155 46.60 -15.57 22.12
CA ASP A 155 47.47 -16.16 23.15
C ASP A 155 47.14 -17.65 23.35
N THR A 156 47.77 -18.30 24.33
CA THR A 156 47.82 -19.76 24.49
C THR A 156 46.45 -20.45 24.48
N PHE A 157 45.41 -19.85 25.06
CA PHE A 157 44.09 -20.46 25.11
C PHE A 157 43.36 -20.44 23.76
N MET A 158 43.48 -19.35 23.01
CA MET A 158 42.74 -19.13 21.76
C MET A 158 43.52 -19.54 20.51
N LYS A 159 44.78 -19.92 20.65
CA LYS A 159 45.64 -20.40 19.57
C LYS A 159 45.62 -21.93 19.49
N THR A 160 45.41 -22.48 18.29
CA THR A 160 45.55 -23.92 18.03
C THR A 160 46.95 -24.28 17.51
N GLU A 161 47.40 -25.50 17.81
CA GLU A 161 48.63 -26.10 17.30
C GLU A 161 48.32 -27.06 16.13
N GLY A 162 49.30 -27.37 15.30
CA GLY A 162 49.15 -28.39 14.25
C GLY A 162 49.83 -28.01 12.94
N THR A 163 49.38 -28.61 11.84
CA THR A 163 50.00 -28.48 10.52
C THR A 163 48.95 -28.27 9.44
N VAL A 164 49.23 -27.35 8.51
CA VAL A 164 48.42 -27.09 7.32
C VAL A 164 48.99 -27.85 6.13
N TYR A 165 48.16 -28.64 5.47
CA TYR A 165 48.49 -29.47 4.32
C TYR A 165 47.77 -28.95 3.08
N GLN A 166 48.50 -28.66 1.99
CA GLN A 166 47.91 -28.29 0.71
C GLN A 166 48.14 -29.38 -0.33
N TRP A 167 47.09 -29.71 -1.08
CA TRP A 167 47.13 -30.61 -2.23
C TRP A 167 46.40 -29.96 -3.41
N GLY A 168 47.17 -29.31 -4.28
CA GLY A 168 46.61 -28.55 -5.41
C GLY A 168 45.74 -27.39 -4.91
N HIS A 169 44.46 -27.42 -5.25
CA HIS A 169 43.45 -26.43 -4.84
C HIS A 169 42.71 -26.82 -3.55
N LYS A 170 43.20 -27.82 -2.81
CA LYS A 170 42.59 -28.29 -1.57
C LYS A 170 43.51 -28.03 -0.39
N GLU A 171 42.94 -27.69 0.76
CA GLU A 171 43.66 -27.48 2.02
C GLU A 171 43.01 -28.31 3.12
N LEU A 172 43.85 -28.94 3.94
CA LEU A 172 43.46 -29.60 5.17
C LEU A 172 44.34 -29.08 6.31
N MET A 173 43.76 -28.48 7.36
CA MET A 173 44.51 -28.04 8.54
C MET A 173 44.23 -28.99 9.70
N GLU A 174 45.28 -29.58 10.24
CA GLU A 174 45.23 -30.22 11.55
C GLU A 174 45.22 -29.14 12.63
N LEU A 175 44.19 -29.14 13.47
CA LEU A 175 44.05 -28.25 14.62
C LEU A 175 44.03 -29.08 15.90
N LYS A 176 44.87 -28.73 16.86
CA LYS A 176 44.96 -29.32 18.20
C LYS A 176 44.88 -28.22 19.25
N LEU A 177 44.20 -28.49 20.36
CA LEU A 177 44.18 -27.57 21.49
C LEU A 177 45.53 -27.53 22.21
N SER A 178 45.90 -26.35 22.72
CA SER A 178 46.98 -26.24 23.69
C SER A 178 46.60 -26.98 24.99
N SER A 179 47.58 -27.38 25.80
CA SER A 179 47.30 -28.06 27.08
C SER A 179 46.41 -27.23 28.02
N LEU A 180 46.47 -25.90 27.93
CA LEU A 180 45.59 -25.01 28.69
C LEU A 180 44.14 -25.10 28.18
N ALA A 181 43.94 -24.93 26.87
CA ALA A 181 42.60 -25.01 26.26
C ALA A 181 41.97 -26.41 26.41
N GLU A 182 42.76 -27.47 26.26
CA GLU A 182 42.32 -28.86 26.42
C GLU A 182 41.73 -29.14 27.81
N SER A 183 42.26 -28.49 28.86
CA SER A 183 41.74 -28.65 30.23
C SER A 183 40.31 -28.11 30.43
N TYR A 184 39.79 -27.34 29.47
CA TYR A 184 38.42 -26.79 29.47
C TYR A 184 37.53 -27.43 28.38
N LEU A 185 37.99 -28.49 27.71
CA LEU A 185 37.25 -29.12 26.60
C LEU A 185 35.82 -29.54 27.01
N ASP A 186 35.62 -29.98 28.25
CA ASP A 186 34.32 -30.38 28.80
C ASP A 186 33.33 -29.21 29.02
N LYS A 187 33.80 -27.96 28.95
CA LYS A 187 32.97 -26.75 29.10
C LYS A 187 32.35 -26.26 27.81
N PHE A 188 32.77 -26.80 26.67
CA PHE A 188 32.31 -26.39 25.35
C PHE A 188 31.58 -27.54 24.64
N TYR A 189 30.55 -27.20 23.88
CA TYR A 189 30.01 -28.11 22.86
C TYR A 189 30.93 -28.11 21.63
N ALA A 190 31.44 -26.93 21.28
CA ALA A 190 32.48 -26.72 20.30
C ALA A 190 33.51 -25.72 20.83
N HIS A 191 34.75 -26.17 21.05
CA HIS A 191 35.76 -25.33 21.69
C HIS A 191 36.04 -24.06 20.88
N ALA A 192 36.00 -22.90 21.52
CA ALA A 192 36.13 -21.59 20.86
C ALA A 192 37.39 -21.46 20.00
N ALA A 193 38.52 -22.01 20.47
CA ALA A 193 39.77 -22.03 19.72
C ALA A 193 39.69 -22.83 18.40
N PHE A 194 38.89 -23.90 18.32
CA PHE A 194 38.71 -24.63 17.06
C PHE A 194 37.83 -23.87 16.08
N LEU A 195 36.73 -23.29 16.56
CA LEU A 195 35.85 -22.49 15.72
C LEU A 195 36.61 -21.30 15.15
N ASP A 196 37.33 -20.56 16.00
CA ASP A 196 38.13 -19.42 15.59
C ASP A 196 39.34 -19.82 14.72
N GLY A 197 40.08 -20.86 15.10
CA GLY A 197 41.19 -21.41 14.31
C GLY A 197 40.77 -21.87 12.92
N SER A 198 39.53 -22.38 12.76
CA SER A 198 38.99 -22.73 11.44
C SER A 198 38.77 -21.52 10.53
N CYS A 199 38.72 -20.28 11.04
CA CYS A 199 38.71 -19.08 10.19
C CYS A 199 39.97 -18.95 9.33
N LEU A 200 41.05 -19.66 9.68
CA LEU A 200 42.31 -19.68 8.96
C LEU A 200 42.32 -20.67 7.79
N SER A 201 41.26 -21.46 7.60
CA SER A 201 41.13 -22.35 6.45
C SER A 201 41.21 -21.55 5.14
N GLY A 202 42.10 -21.96 4.26
CA GLY A 202 42.46 -21.30 3.00
C GLY A 202 43.72 -20.43 3.08
N ALA A 203 44.33 -20.27 4.26
CA ALA A 203 45.54 -19.45 4.42
C ALA A 203 46.72 -19.97 3.57
N SER A 204 46.81 -21.27 3.31
CA SER A 204 47.85 -21.81 2.42
C SER A 204 47.70 -21.27 1.00
N PHE A 205 46.48 -21.08 0.49
CA PHE A 205 46.24 -20.53 -0.85
C PHE A 205 46.72 -19.08 -0.94
N MET A 206 46.60 -18.33 0.14
CA MET A 206 47.03 -16.92 0.23
C MET A 206 48.56 -16.82 0.28
N VAL A 207 49.22 -17.70 1.03
CA VAL A 207 50.69 -17.74 1.11
C VAL A 207 51.32 -18.22 -0.19
N THR A 208 50.66 -19.14 -0.92
CA THR A 208 51.15 -19.63 -2.22
C THR A 208 50.77 -18.74 -3.40
N GLY A 209 50.02 -17.66 -3.16
CA GLY A 209 49.55 -16.75 -4.20
C GLY A 209 48.47 -17.35 -5.11
N MET A 210 47.85 -18.46 -4.70
CA MET A 210 46.68 -19.04 -5.37
C MET A 210 45.40 -18.25 -5.09
N GLN A 211 45.36 -17.52 -3.98
CA GLN A 211 44.27 -16.62 -3.60
C GLN A 211 44.83 -15.27 -3.15
N TYR A 212 44.00 -14.21 -3.20
CA TYR A 212 44.38 -12.89 -2.72
C TYR A 212 44.80 -12.93 -1.24
N ASN A 213 45.94 -12.33 -0.91
CA ASN A 213 46.43 -12.32 0.45
C ASN A 213 45.70 -11.26 1.30
N ILE A 214 44.76 -11.71 2.13
CA ILE A 214 44.01 -10.86 3.08
C ILE A 214 44.78 -10.57 4.38
N PHE A 215 45.94 -11.19 4.61
CA PHE A 215 46.78 -10.96 5.79
C PHE A 215 47.69 -9.72 5.62
N GLN A 216 47.09 -8.61 5.24
CA GLN A 216 47.78 -7.33 5.04
C GLN A 216 48.01 -6.61 6.36
N GLU A 217 49.09 -5.83 6.42
CA GLU A 217 49.46 -5.14 7.66
C GLU A 217 48.34 -4.18 8.11
N ASN A 218 48.01 -4.22 9.41
CA ASN A 218 46.98 -3.38 10.05
C ASN A 218 45.55 -3.50 9.49
N THR A 219 45.25 -4.51 8.68
CA THR A 219 43.97 -4.64 7.98
C THR A 219 43.30 -5.97 8.32
N PRO A 220 42.58 -6.07 9.45
CA PRO A 220 41.97 -7.32 9.86
C PRO A 220 40.70 -7.62 9.07
N TYR A 221 40.46 -8.92 8.85
CA TYR A 221 39.18 -9.44 8.36
C TYR A 221 38.51 -10.19 9.51
N ILE A 222 37.23 -9.90 9.73
CA ILE A 222 36.44 -10.45 10.83
C ILE A 222 35.20 -11.17 10.31
N PRO A 223 34.68 -12.19 11.02
CA PRO A 223 33.43 -12.87 10.64
C PRO A 223 32.30 -11.87 10.38
N PHE A 224 31.57 -12.06 9.28
CA PHE A 224 30.45 -11.21 8.89
C PHE A 224 29.17 -12.01 8.68
N MET A 225 29.24 -13.12 7.95
CA MET A 225 28.06 -13.94 7.63
C MET A 225 28.40 -15.42 7.46
N LEU A 226 27.44 -16.29 7.77
CA LEU A 226 27.40 -17.70 7.39
C LEU A 226 26.00 -18.01 6.85
N GLU A 227 25.92 -18.68 5.70
CA GLU A 227 24.64 -19.08 5.14
C GLU A 227 24.04 -20.24 5.94
N ARG A 228 24.87 -21.25 6.25
CA ARG A 228 24.48 -22.41 7.05
C ARG A 228 25.63 -22.88 7.93
N PHE A 229 25.30 -23.29 9.15
CA PHE A 229 26.23 -23.81 10.13
C PHE A 229 25.60 -24.96 10.93
N CYS A 230 26.24 -26.13 10.91
CA CYS A 230 25.72 -27.34 11.55
C CYS A 230 26.83 -28.08 12.32
N ILE A 231 26.60 -28.41 13.60
CA ILE A 231 27.46 -29.29 14.40
C ILE A 231 26.74 -30.61 14.62
N TYR A 232 27.27 -31.67 14.01
CA TYR A 232 26.71 -33.01 14.10
C TYR A 232 27.15 -33.75 15.37
N LYS A 233 28.38 -33.51 15.83
CA LYS A 233 28.98 -34.17 16.99
C LYS A 233 29.90 -33.21 17.75
N PRO A 234 30.05 -33.35 19.08
CA PRO A 234 31.03 -32.59 19.86
C PRO A 234 32.45 -32.78 19.31
N LEU A 235 33.28 -31.72 19.37
CA LEU A 235 34.64 -31.77 18.82
C LEU A 235 35.62 -32.39 19.83
N PRO A 236 36.44 -33.38 19.41
CA PRO A 236 37.52 -33.94 20.24
C PRO A 236 38.70 -32.96 20.38
N ASN A 237 39.73 -33.32 21.15
CA ASN A 237 40.93 -32.48 21.38
C ASN A 237 41.82 -32.25 20.14
N LYS A 238 41.53 -32.90 19.01
CA LYS A 238 42.20 -32.76 17.72
C LYS A 238 41.21 -32.94 16.57
N VAL A 239 41.18 -31.99 15.63
CA VAL A 239 40.25 -31.97 14.49
C VAL A 239 40.95 -31.57 13.19
N TYR A 240 40.29 -31.81 12.06
CA TYR A 240 40.83 -31.51 10.74
C TYR A 240 39.87 -30.62 9.97
N THR A 241 40.29 -29.42 9.60
CA THR A 241 39.46 -28.49 8.80
C THR A 241 39.83 -28.62 7.33
N TYR A 242 38.84 -28.78 6.47
CA TYR A 242 39.00 -28.91 5.02
C TYR A 242 38.35 -27.73 4.32
N THR A 243 39.02 -27.23 3.29
CA THR A 243 38.44 -26.28 2.34
C THR A 243 39.03 -26.51 0.95
N GLU A 244 38.29 -26.09 -0.08
CA GLU A 244 38.70 -26.21 -1.47
C GLU A 244 38.54 -24.86 -2.16
N GLN A 245 39.59 -24.43 -2.87
CA GLN A 245 39.57 -23.22 -3.67
C GLN A 245 38.81 -23.49 -4.96
N THR A 246 37.55 -23.06 -5.00
CA THR A 246 36.65 -23.22 -6.15
C THR A 246 36.65 -22.03 -7.10
N GLU A 247 37.13 -20.86 -6.66
CA GLU A 247 37.09 -19.61 -7.43
C GLU A 247 38.44 -19.25 -8.06
N THR A 248 38.47 -19.13 -9.38
CA THR A 248 39.58 -18.53 -10.15
C THR A 248 39.32 -17.03 -10.32
N HIS A 249 39.78 -16.19 -9.40
CA HIS A 249 39.73 -14.75 -9.64
C HIS A 249 40.83 -14.30 -10.60
N GLY A 250 40.44 -13.63 -11.68
CA GLY A 250 41.36 -12.82 -12.50
C GLY A 250 42.05 -11.78 -11.62
N LYS A 251 43.25 -11.33 -12.01
CA LYS A 251 44.09 -10.39 -11.21
C LYS A 251 43.30 -9.14 -10.81
N ILE A 252 42.79 -9.11 -9.58
CA ILE A 252 42.13 -7.94 -8.99
C ILE A 252 43.22 -6.93 -8.61
N SER A 253 43.01 -5.66 -8.98
CA SER A 253 43.95 -4.55 -8.72
C SER A 253 44.01 -4.11 -7.25
N SER A 254 43.02 -4.48 -6.43
CA SER A 254 42.88 -4.10 -5.01
C SER A 254 42.36 -5.26 -4.14
N ALA A 255 42.46 -5.12 -2.81
CA ALA A 255 42.02 -6.16 -1.86
C ALA A 255 40.48 -6.28 -1.80
N PRO A 256 39.93 -7.51 -1.83
CA PRO A 256 38.47 -7.70 -1.78
C PRO A 256 37.93 -7.31 -0.40
N ASP A 257 36.72 -6.76 -0.31
CA ASP A 257 36.18 -6.32 0.97
C ASP A 257 35.58 -7.46 1.80
N VAL A 258 35.19 -8.56 1.16
CA VAL A 258 34.93 -9.82 1.83
C VAL A 258 35.59 -10.98 1.10
N VAL A 259 35.75 -12.08 1.82
CA VAL A 259 36.14 -13.37 1.24
C VAL A 259 35.25 -14.45 1.83
N SER A 260 34.64 -15.24 0.95
CA SER A 260 33.75 -16.36 1.28
C SER A 260 34.46 -17.69 1.05
N ARG A 261 34.15 -18.71 1.85
CA ARG A 261 34.65 -20.09 1.65
C ARG A 261 33.76 -21.10 2.37
N ASP A 262 33.70 -22.32 1.84
CA ASP A 262 33.10 -23.45 2.55
C ASP A 262 34.16 -24.15 3.39
N ILE A 263 33.78 -24.56 4.60
CA ILE A 263 34.68 -25.25 5.53
C ILE A 263 33.96 -26.48 6.07
N THR A 264 34.67 -27.61 6.12
CA THR A 264 34.17 -28.83 6.77
C THR A 264 35.16 -29.29 7.81
N ILE A 265 34.70 -29.60 9.02
CA ILE A 265 35.56 -30.12 10.09
C ILE A 265 35.31 -31.62 10.23
N PHE A 266 36.39 -32.39 10.24
CA PHE A 266 36.42 -33.83 10.39
C PHE A 266 37.10 -34.26 11.69
N ASN A 267 36.76 -35.44 12.19
CA ASN A 267 37.59 -36.16 13.16
C ASN A 267 38.75 -36.88 12.45
N GLU A 268 39.65 -37.50 13.24
CA GLU A 268 40.76 -38.28 12.71
C GLU A 268 40.34 -39.50 11.86
N GLY A 269 39.13 -40.02 12.07
CA GLY A 269 38.56 -41.11 11.30
C GLY A 269 37.92 -40.68 9.98
N GLY A 270 37.83 -39.38 9.68
CA GLY A 270 37.20 -38.86 8.47
C GLY A 270 35.70 -38.63 8.55
N ASP A 271 35.08 -38.74 9.73
CA ASP A 271 33.67 -38.38 9.92
C ASP A 271 33.52 -36.85 10.04
N VAL A 272 32.50 -36.30 9.39
CA VAL A 272 32.13 -34.88 9.54
C VAL A 272 31.62 -34.60 10.94
N LEU A 273 32.18 -33.55 11.54
CA LEU A 273 31.80 -32.98 12.83
C LEU A 273 31.03 -31.66 12.66
N VAL A 274 31.51 -30.78 11.78
CA VAL A 274 30.95 -29.43 11.56
C VAL A 274 30.96 -29.08 10.07
N GLU A 275 29.93 -28.40 9.60
CA GLU A 275 29.87 -27.80 8.25
C GLU A 275 29.61 -26.30 8.35
N TYR A 276 30.35 -25.54 7.56
CA TYR A 276 30.17 -24.12 7.27
C TYR A 276 29.89 -23.98 5.78
N ASP A 277 28.71 -23.48 5.44
CA ASP A 277 28.38 -23.12 4.06
C ASP A 277 28.46 -21.60 3.92
N ARG A 278 29.24 -21.14 2.94
CA ARG A 278 29.59 -19.74 2.68
C ARG A 278 29.97 -18.97 3.93
N PHE A 279 31.07 -19.38 4.58
CA PHE A 279 31.69 -18.59 5.64
C PHE A 279 32.35 -17.34 5.06
N THR A 280 31.79 -16.17 5.37
CA THR A 280 32.27 -14.89 4.86
C THR A 280 32.91 -14.04 5.95
N VAL A 281 34.14 -13.58 5.67
CA VAL A 281 34.88 -12.61 6.48
C VAL A 281 34.95 -11.27 5.77
N LYS A 282 34.95 -10.17 6.54
CA LYS A 282 34.89 -8.79 6.05
C LYS A 282 36.05 -7.95 6.54
N ARG A 283 36.63 -7.13 5.65
CA ARG A 283 37.70 -6.19 5.94
C ARG A 283 37.24 -5.06 6.89
N VAL A 284 38.01 -4.79 7.93
CA VAL A 284 37.83 -3.60 8.78
C VAL A 284 38.69 -2.46 8.25
N ARG A 285 38.05 -1.46 7.66
CA ARG A 285 38.71 -0.31 7.01
C ARG A 285 39.16 0.78 7.98
N GLU A 286 38.44 0.94 9.09
CA GLU A 286 38.72 1.96 10.12
C GLU A 286 39.01 1.33 11.48
N PRO A 287 40.26 0.87 11.72
CA PRO A 287 40.66 0.23 12.97
C PRO A 287 40.35 1.00 14.26
N HIS A 288 40.26 2.33 14.18
CA HIS A 288 39.97 3.18 15.33
C HIS A 288 38.53 3.02 15.85
N LEU A 289 37.59 2.57 15.01
CA LEU A 289 36.20 2.28 15.44
C LEU A 289 36.15 1.14 16.46
N ILE A 290 37.07 0.18 16.36
CA ILE A 290 37.17 -0.92 17.35
C ILE A 290 37.55 -0.36 18.74
N LYS A 291 38.42 0.65 18.77
CA LYS A 291 38.84 1.29 20.03
C LYS A 291 37.73 2.14 20.66
N LYS A 292 36.83 2.72 19.86
CA LYS A 292 35.67 3.47 20.38
C LYS A 292 34.71 2.60 21.19
N LEU A 293 34.68 1.28 20.96
CA LEU A 293 33.78 0.36 21.67
C LEU A 293 34.05 0.27 23.18
N ILE A 294 35.25 0.67 23.63
CA ILE A 294 35.64 0.68 25.06
C ILE A 294 35.60 2.07 25.72
N GLU A 295 35.21 3.14 25.00
CA GLU A 295 35.13 4.50 25.56
C GLU A 295 33.85 4.67 26.41
N THR A 296 33.97 5.34 27.57
CA THR A 296 32.85 5.63 28.51
C THR A 296 32.91 7.07 29.01
N GLN A 297 32.16 8.01 28.42
CA GLN A 297 31.87 9.35 29.00
C GLN A 297 30.55 9.97 28.49
N PRO A 298 29.92 10.89 29.27
CA PRO A 298 28.51 11.31 29.11
C PRO A 298 28.32 12.39 28.05
N ILE A 299 27.18 12.34 27.35
CA ILE A 299 26.86 13.26 26.24
C ILE A 299 26.63 14.68 26.79
N GLN A 300 27.62 15.55 26.60
CA GLN A 300 27.44 17.01 26.61
C GLN A 300 27.05 17.48 25.20
N THR A 301 25.98 18.26 25.13
CA THR A 301 25.66 19.11 23.98
C THR A 301 26.72 20.18 23.82
N ASP A 302 27.47 20.20 22.72
CA ASP A 302 27.94 21.48 22.20
C ASP A 302 28.22 21.50 20.69
N THR A 303 27.83 22.67 20.17
CA THR A 303 27.94 23.35 18.88
C THR A 303 28.91 22.88 17.78
N ALA A 304 28.42 23.10 16.55
CA ALA A 304 29.11 22.92 15.28
C ALA A 304 30.47 23.64 15.16
N ARG A 305 31.45 22.96 14.53
CA ARG A 305 32.55 23.60 13.79
C ARG A 305 32.86 22.86 12.48
N PRO A 306 33.24 23.59 11.41
CA PRO A 306 33.41 23.07 10.06
C PRO A 306 34.81 22.47 9.86
N ILE A 307 34.91 21.42 9.04
CA ILE A 307 36.18 20.84 8.59
C ILE A 307 36.45 21.37 7.17
N GLU A 308 37.47 22.24 7.04
CA GLU A 308 38.06 22.62 5.77
C GLU A 308 38.81 21.43 5.16
N ARG A 309 38.58 21.13 3.87
CA ARG A 309 39.41 20.21 3.08
C ARG A 309 40.46 21.01 2.32
N SER A 310 41.73 20.83 2.72
CA SER A 310 42.92 21.29 2.02
C SER A 310 43.11 20.57 0.69
N GLN A 311 43.39 21.34 -0.37
CA GLN A 311 43.82 20.87 -1.68
C GLN A 311 45.27 20.39 -1.60
N GLU A 312 45.55 19.12 -1.90
CA GLU A 312 46.89 18.65 -2.27
C GLU A 312 46.84 17.76 -3.52
N GLN A 313 47.93 17.81 -4.27
CA GLN A 313 48.09 17.59 -5.70
C GLN A 313 47.94 16.12 -6.14
N ILE A 314 47.26 15.90 -7.27
CA ILE A 314 47.26 14.62 -7.99
C ILE A 314 48.39 14.65 -9.02
N GLU A 315 49.45 13.88 -8.79
CA GLU A 315 50.45 13.56 -9.81
C GLU A 315 49.89 12.53 -10.80
N VAL A 316 50.09 12.84 -12.09
CA VAL A 316 49.69 12.03 -13.24
C VAL A 316 50.67 10.86 -13.40
N ILE A 317 50.21 9.63 -13.16
CA ILE A 317 50.94 8.41 -13.54
C ILE A 317 50.29 7.84 -14.82
N GLN A 318 51.13 7.66 -15.84
CA GLN A 318 50.78 7.20 -17.18
C GLN A 318 50.26 5.75 -17.16
N GLN A 319 49.13 5.52 -17.83
CA GLN A 319 48.55 4.20 -18.08
C GLN A 319 49.37 3.44 -19.13
N GLU A 320 49.83 2.23 -18.79
CA GLU A 320 50.14 1.19 -19.78
C GLU A 320 48.89 0.30 -19.97
N GLU A 321 48.48 0.15 -21.23
CA GLU A 321 47.32 -0.65 -21.66
C GLU A 321 47.53 -2.14 -21.34
N ILE A 322 46.64 -2.71 -20.51
CA ILE A 322 46.52 -4.16 -20.33
C ILE A 322 45.23 -4.62 -21.00
N ILE A 323 45.41 -5.37 -22.08
CA ILE A 323 44.36 -6.02 -22.88
C ILE A 323 43.80 -7.20 -22.07
N HIS A 324 42.57 -7.07 -21.56
CA HIS A 324 41.81 -8.18 -21.00
C HIS A 324 40.97 -8.86 -22.09
N GLN A 325 41.21 -10.15 -22.30
CA GLN A 325 40.37 -11.02 -23.13
C GLN A 325 39.07 -11.36 -22.36
N GLY A 326 38.12 -10.43 -22.30
CA GLY A 326 36.75 -10.67 -21.84
C GLY A 326 35.83 -11.01 -23.01
N ARG A 327 34.78 -11.82 -22.80
CA ARG A 327 33.72 -11.98 -23.81
C ARG A 327 33.08 -10.60 -24.05
N ASP A 328 33.08 -10.14 -25.29
CA ASP A 328 32.35 -8.94 -25.71
C ASP A 328 30.83 -9.22 -25.61
N SER A 329 30.25 -8.99 -24.43
CA SER A 329 28.79 -8.83 -24.31
C SER A 329 28.43 -7.37 -24.58
N PRO A 330 27.49 -7.07 -25.50
CA PRO A 330 27.02 -5.71 -25.74
C PRO A 330 26.33 -5.07 -24.52
N HIS A 331 25.97 -5.86 -23.50
CA HIS A 331 25.28 -5.40 -22.28
C HIS A 331 26.23 -5.04 -21.14
N LEU A 332 27.53 -5.36 -21.24
CA LEU A 332 28.50 -5.06 -20.17
C LEU A 332 28.56 -3.54 -19.91
N ALA A 333 28.58 -2.72 -20.96
CA ALA A 333 28.62 -1.27 -20.85
C ALA A 333 27.33 -0.69 -20.23
N SER A 334 26.16 -1.26 -20.54
CA SER A 334 24.88 -0.82 -19.95
C SER A 334 24.76 -1.21 -18.48
N ILE A 335 25.20 -2.41 -18.10
CA ILE A 335 25.23 -2.86 -16.70
C ILE A 335 26.23 -2.03 -15.89
N GLN A 336 27.39 -1.74 -16.47
CA GLN A 336 28.38 -0.87 -15.83
C GLN A 336 27.84 0.54 -15.64
N MET A 337 27.14 1.11 -16.62
CA MET A 337 26.50 2.42 -16.47
C MET A 337 25.41 2.40 -15.39
N TYR A 338 24.56 1.37 -15.37
CA TYR A 338 23.53 1.18 -14.36
C TYR A 338 24.13 1.15 -12.94
N LEU A 339 25.18 0.33 -12.74
CA LEU A 339 25.86 0.26 -11.44
C LEU A 339 26.51 1.59 -11.04
N LYS A 340 27.11 2.33 -11.98
CA LYS A 340 27.63 3.68 -11.69
C LYS A 340 26.53 4.65 -11.26
N GLN A 341 25.34 4.56 -11.87
CA GLN A 341 24.20 5.41 -11.52
C GLN A 341 23.71 5.11 -10.11
N GLU A 342 23.49 3.84 -9.78
CA GLU A 342 23.05 3.46 -8.43
C GLU A 342 24.09 3.84 -7.36
N ILE A 343 25.38 3.62 -7.63
CA ILE A 343 26.45 4.02 -6.72
C ILE A 343 26.55 5.54 -6.57
N ALA A 344 26.36 6.31 -7.65
CA ALA A 344 26.32 7.76 -7.62
C ALA A 344 25.16 8.29 -6.77
N ASN A 345 23.97 7.68 -6.90
CA ASN A 345 22.77 8.01 -6.13
C ASN A 345 23.00 7.78 -4.63
N VAL A 346 23.64 6.66 -4.28
CA VAL A 346 23.97 6.33 -2.89
C VAL A 346 25.03 7.26 -2.29
N LEU A 347 26.06 7.63 -3.06
CA LEU A 347 27.15 8.52 -2.64
C LEU A 347 26.84 10.01 -2.71
N LYS A 348 25.75 10.39 -3.38
CA LYS A 348 25.40 11.78 -3.72
C LYS A 348 26.50 12.50 -4.51
N ILE A 349 27.22 11.77 -5.38
CA ILE A 349 28.23 12.32 -6.31
C ILE A 349 27.78 12.15 -7.76
N ASN A 350 28.36 12.88 -8.70
CA ASN A 350 28.03 12.73 -10.11
C ASN A 350 28.44 11.33 -10.64
N THR A 351 27.60 10.69 -11.46
CA THR A 351 27.89 9.38 -12.11
C THR A 351 29.21 9.34 -12.87
N ASN A 352 29.64 10.46 -13.47
CA ASN A 352 30.92 10.57 -14.16
C ASN A 352 32.13 10.56 -13.20
N ASN A 353 31.91 10.89 -11.93
CA ASN A 353 32.93 10.88 -10.88
C ASN A 353 33.05 9.52 -10.18
N VAL A 354 32.14 8.57 -10.46
CA VAL A 354 32.26 7.20 -9.99
C VAL A 354 33.32 6.49 -10.83
N GLN A 355 34.46 6.16 -10.21
CA GLN A 355 35.52 5.40 -10.86
C GLN A 355 35.13 3.91 -10.88
N THR A 356 35.27 3.25 -12.02
CA THR A 356 34.79 1.87 -12.20
C THR A 356 35.72 0.82 -11.62
N ASN A 357 37.00 1.18 -11.49
CA ASN A 357 38.09 0.35 -10.99
C ASN A 357 38.42 0.63 -9.51
N THR A 358 37.68 1.53 -8.86
CA THR A 358 37.86 1.91 -7.46
C THR A 358 36.91 1.12 -6.59
N GLY A 359 37.38 0.63 -5.45
CA GLY A 359 36.57 -0.18 -4.53
C GLY A 359 35.38 0.63 -3.99
N PHE A 360 34.22 0.01 -3.78
CA PHE A 360 32.99 0.72 -3.40
C PHE A 360 33.15 1.59 -2.16
N TYR A 361 33.94 1.18 -1.17
CA TYR A 361 34.22 2.09 -0.06
C TYR A 361 35.44 3.00 -0.14
N GLU A 362 36.28 2.83 -1.14
CA GLU A 362 37.21 3.91 -1.53
C GLU A 362 36.45 5.01 -2.30
N LEU A 363 35.35 4.66 -2.95
CA LEU A 363 34.37 5.62 -3.48
C LEU A 363 33.55 6.32 -2.37
N GLY A 364 33.62 5.82 -1.14
CA GLY A 364 32.98 6.41 0.03
C GLY A 364 31.69 5.74 0.51
N LEU A 365 31.33 4.55 -0.01
CA LEU A 365 30.14 3.85 0.49
C LEU A 365 30.38 3.35 1.93
N ASP A 366 29.33 3.11 2.68
CA ASP A 366 29.39 2.35 3.93
C ASP A 366 28.63 1.02 3.80
N SER A 367 28.60 0.26 4.90
CA SER A 367 27.98 -1.07 4.91
C SER A 367 26.46 -1.02 4.78
N THR A 368 25.82 0.04 5.26
CA THR A 368 24.37 0.25 5.16
C THR A 368 24.00 0.58 3.73
N GLN A 369 24.80 1.43 3.10
CA GLN A 369 24.70 1.84 1.71
C GLN A 369 24.94 0.68 0.74
N LEU A 370 25.91 -0.20 1.03
CA LEU A 370 26.10 -1.43 0.25
C LEU A 370 24.90 -2.37 0.40
N LEU A 371 24.36 -2.57 1.60
CA LEU A 371 23.15 -3.39 1.77
C LEU A 371 21.92 -2.82 1.06
N ALA A 372 21.81 -1.48 0.98
CA ALA A 372 20.79 -0.83 0.16
C ALA A 372 21.01 -1.11 -1.35
N LEU A 373 22.26 -1.05 -1.81
CA LEU A 373 22.63 -1.38 -3.19
C LEU A 373 22.34 -2.86 -3.54
N VAL A 374 22.49 -3.80 -2.59
CA VAL A 374 22.08 -5.21 -2.79
C VAL A 374 20.58 -5.27 -3.08
N LYS A 375 19.75 -4.62 -2.26
CA LYS A 375 18.28 -4.64 -2.42
C LYS A 375 17.82 -4.04 -3.74
N VAL A 376 18.49 -2.98 -4.21
CA VAL A 376 18.26 -2.41 -5.53
C VAL A 376 18.59 -3.43 -6.62
N LEU A 377 19.72 -4.13 -6.52
CA LEU A 377 20.09 -5.17 -7.48
C LEU A 377 19.13 -6.37 -7.46
N GLU A 378 18.64 -6.78 -6.29
CA GLU A 378 17.62 -7.84 -6.13
C GLU A 378 16.33 -7.52 -6.89
N SER A 379 15.90 -6.26 -6.84
CA SER A 379 14.71 -5.80 -7.55
C SER A 379 14.89 -5.88 -9.08
N GLN A 380 16.09 -5.58 -9.57
CA GLN A 380 16.42 -5.61 -10.99
C GLN A 380 16.57 -7.04 -11.53
N VAL A 381 17.22 -7.94 -10.77
CA VAL A 381 17.39 -9.34 -11.18
C VAL A 381 16.20 -10.23 -10.79
N LYS A 382 15.20 -9.67 -10.10
CA LYS A 382 13.99 -10.35 -9.60
C LYS A 382 14.26 -11.63 -8.80
N THR A 383 15.42 -11.68 -8.16
CA THR A 383 15.90 -12.82 -7.37
C THR A 383 16.64 -12.28 -6.16
N ALA A 384 16.49 -12.93 -5.00
CA ALA A 384 17.26 -12.59 -3.81
C ALA A 384 18.75 -12.83 -4.08
N LEU A 385 19.56 -11.82 -3.82
CA LEU A 385 21.01 -11.82 -3.97
C LEU A 385 21.59 -11.97 -2.59
N TYR A 386 22.63 -12.80 -2.49
CA TYR A 386 23.21 -13.07 -1.19
C TYR A 386 23.92 -11.81 -0.65
N PRO A 387 23.82 -11.49 0.65
CA PRO A 387 24.23 -10.20 1.19
C PRO A 387 25.71 -9.83 0.99
N THR A 388 26.57 -10.80 0.68
CA THR A 388 28.02 -10.60 0.54
C THR A 388 28.47 -10.24 -0.89
N LEU A 389 27.55 -10.29 -1.85
CA LEU A 389 27.83 -10.10 -3.28
C LEU A 389 28.65 -8.85 -3.58
N LEU A 390 28.23 -7.69 -3.05
CA LEU A 390 28.88 -6.40 -3.33
C LEU A 390 30.26 -6.23 -2.67
N PHE A 391 30.62 -7.13 -1.78
CA PHE A 391 31.94 -7.11 -1.16
C PHE A 391 32.90 -8.08 -1.85
N GLU A 392 32.37 -9.12 -2.51
CA GLU A 392 33.13 -10.08 -3.35
C GLU A 392 33.49 -9.42 -4.69
N TYR A 393 32.54 -8.69 -5.26
CA TYR A 393 32.73 -7.86 -6.45
C TYR A 393 32.78 -6.39 -6.05
N SER A 394 33.88 -6.01 -5.41
CA SER A 394 34.00 -4.71 -4.72
C SER A 394 34.18 -3.50 -5.63
N THR A 395 34.21 -3.66 -6.95
CA THR A 395 34.30 -2.56 -7.92
C THR A 395 33.16 -2.63 -8.93
N VAL A 396 32.81 -1.49 -9.54
CA VAL A 396 31.77 -1.44 -10.58
C VAL A 396 32.12 -2.42 -11.71
N GLU A 397 33.40 -2.45 -12.11
CA GLU A 397 33.90 -3.31 -13.19
C GLU A 397 33.73 -4.81 -12.87
N SER A 398 34.18 -5.26 -11.71
CA SER A 398 34.08 -6.67 -11.31
C SER A 398 32.63 -7.12 -11.10
N LEU A 399 31.79 -6.25 -10.56
CA LEU A 399 30.37 -6.54 -10.34
C LEU A 399 29.60 -6.57 -11.66
N SER A 400 29.93 -5.67 -12.61
CA SER A 400 29.31 -5.67 -13.94
C SER A 400 29.57 -6.98 -14.66
N GLN A 401 30.81 -7.50 -14.58
CA GLN A 401 31.17 -8.76 -15.20
C GLN A 401 30.43 -9.94 -14.56
N TYR A 402 30.33 -9.97 -13.23
CA TYR A 402 29.56 -11.00 -12.54
C TYR A 402 28.09 -11.00 -12.94
N LEU A 403 27.47 -9.82 -13.03
CA LEU A 403 26.07 -9.68 -13.44
C LEU A 403 25.85 -10.05 -14.90
N VAL A 404 26.80 -9.81 -15.80
CA VAL A 404 26.77 -10.36 -17.16
C VAL A 404 26.83 -11.88 -17.11
N ASP A 405 27.73 -12.46 -16.33
CA ASP A 405 27.94 -13.91 -16.36
C ASP A 405 26.76 -14.71 -15.77
N HIS A 406 26.03 -14.14 -14.80
CA HIS A 406 25.00 -14.86 -14.04
C HIS A 406 23.57 -14.33 -14.25
N PHE A 407 23.42 -13.07 -14.67
CA PHE A 407 22.13 -12.39 -14.73
C PHE A 407 21.92 -11.58 -16.03
N GLU A 408 22.66 -11.89 -17.11
CA GLU A 408 22.65 -11.10 -18.36
C GLU A 408 21.23 -10.74 -18.82
N GLN A 409 20.31 -11.72 -18.82
CA GLN A 409 18.94 -11.58 -19.30
C GLN A 409 18.09 -10.58 -18.49
N ALA A 410 18.42 -10.34 -17.21
CA ALA A 410 17.75 -9.32 -16.41
C ALA A 410 18.11 -7.89 -16.85
N PHE A 411 19.15 -7.75 -17.67
CA PHE A 411 19.66 -6.49 -18.20
C PHE A 411 19.62 -6.43 -19.73
N VAL A 412 19.07 -7.46 -20.40
CA VAL A 412 18.75 -7.43 -21.83
C VAL A 412 17.47 -6.61 -22.02
N THR A 413 17.66 -5.32 -22.31
CA THR A 413 16.63 -4.46 -22.88
C THR A 413 16.99 -4.15 -24.32
N GLU A 414 16.04 -4.34 -25.25
CA GLU A 414 16.21 -3.97 -26.65
C GLU A 414 16.77 -2.53 -26.78
N PRO A 415 17.68 -2.30 -27.74
CA PRO A 415 18.47 -1.08 -27.77
C PRO A 415 17.61 0.08 -28.28
N SER A 416 17.08 0.92 -27.37
CA SER A 416 16.86 2.38 -27.58
C SER A 416 16.03 3.10 -26.50
N THR A 417 16.36 3.10 -25.20
CA THR A 417 15.61 3.97 -24.23
C THR A 417 16.39 4.59 -23.06
N ASN A 418 17.70 4.34 -22.87
CA ASN A 418 18.36 4.73 -21.61
C ASN A 418 18.63 6.24 -21.44
N LYS A 419 18.65 7.03 -22.53
CA LYS A 419 18.62 8.50 -22.44
C LYS A 419 17.23 9.05 -22.08
N SER A 420 16.19 8.27 -22.34
CA SER A 420 14.79 8.65 -22.13
C SER A 420 14.39 8.43 -20.66
N TYR A 421 14.82 7.39 -19.97
CA TYR A 421 14.46 7.19 -18.55
C TYR A 421 15.07 8.26 -17.64
N GLN A 422 16.39 8.49 -17.70
CA GLN A 422 17.04 9.52 -16.89
C GLN A 422 16.50 10.92 -17.22
N SER A 423 16.23 11.23 -18.50
CA SER A 423 15.60 12.52 -18.83
C SER A 423 14.20 12.65 -18.23
N ARG A 424 13.45 11.55 -18.11
CA ARG A 424 12.11 11.51 -17.49
C ARG A 424 12.18 11.65 -15.96
N VAL A 425 13.16 11.00 -15.30
CA VAL A 425 13.42 11.19 -13.86
C VAL A 425 13.85 12.64 -13.61
N ASP A 426 14.78 13.18 -14.41
CA ASP A 426 15.28 14.55 -14.27
C ASP A 426 14.19 15.62 -14.51
N LEU A 427 13.23 15.32 -15.40
CA LEU A 427 12.01 16.09 -15.58
C LEU A 427 11.15 16.10 -14.30
N ILE A 428 11.02 14.96 -13.62
CA ILE A 428 10.27 14.85 -12.36
C ILE A 428 11.06 15.50 -11.21
N HIS A 429 12.36 15.29 -11.09
CA HIS A 429 13.25 15.98 -10.13
C HIS A 429 13.09 17.50 -10.24
N SER A 430 13.21 18.03 -11.46
CA SER A 430 13.09 19.46 -11.73
C SER A 430 11.70 19.99 -11.37
N TYR A 431 10.66 19.21 -11.65
CA TYR A 431 9.29 19.52 -11.27
C TYR A 431 9.12 19.55 -9.74
N LEU A 432 9.53 18.51 -9.02
CA LEU A 432 9.42 18.44 -7.57
C LEU A 432 10.24 19.54 -6.86
N GLN A 433 11.45 19.85 -7.34
CA GLN A 433 12.25 20.96 -6.82
C GLN A 433 11.57 22.32 -7.02
N GLN A 434 10.89 22.52 -8.16
CA GLN A 434 10.12 23.74 -8.42
C GLN A 434 8.93 23.86 -7.47
N GLU A 435 8.19 22.77 -7.27
CA GLU A 435 7.00 22.76 -6.40
C GLU A 435 7.39 22.95 -4.93
N ILE A 436 8.44 22.27 -4.43
CA ILE A 436 8.93 22.47 -3.05
C ILE A 436 9.50 23.87 -2.85
N ALA A 437 10.16 24.43 -3.85
CA ALA A 437 10.71 25.78 -3.75
C ALA A 437 9.64 26.85 -3.75
N SER A 438 8.54 26.63 -4.48
CA SER A 438 7.34 27.46 -4.40
C SER A 438 6.80 27.48 -2.98
N VAL A 439 6.67 26.29 -2.37
CA VAL A 439 6.13 26.10 -1.00
C VAL A 439 7.01 26.84 0.00
N LEU A 440 8.33 26.64 -0.07
CA LEU A 440 9.31 27.25 0.82
C LEU A 440 9.69 28.70 0.47
N LYS A 441 9.10 29.31 -0.57
CA LYS A 441 9.44 30.64 -1.10
C LYS A 441 10.96 30.84 -1.30
N THR A 442 11.62 29.80 -1.82
CA THR A 442 13.07 29.78 -2.09
C THR A 442 13.35 29.49 -3.57
N ASN A 443 14.61 29.48 -3.98
CA ASN A 443 14.97 29.11 -5.34
C ASN A 443 14.95 27.58 -5.51
N PRO A 444 14.36 27.02 -6.59
CA PRO A 444 14.41 25.59 -6.90
C PRO A 444 15.81 24.98 -6.84
N THR A 445 16.85 25.75 -7.19
CA THR A 445 18.24 25.29 -7.12
C THR A 445 18.76 25.11 -5.69
N ASN A 446 18.08 25.66 -4.69
CA ASN A 446 18.42 25.51 -3.27
C ASN A 446 17.78 24.26 -2.65
N ILE A 447 16.83 23.61 -3.35
CA ILE A 447 16.19 22.39 -2.88
C ILE A 447 17.08 21.20 -3.22
N GLN A 448 17.71 20.63 -2.20
CA GLN A 448 18.61 19.49 -2.38
C GLN A 448 17.82 18.19 -2.58
N LEU A 449 18.15 17.45 -3.64
CA LEU A 449 17.37 16.29 -4.08
C LEU A 449 17.28 15.17 -3.03
N HIS A 450 18.29 15.05 -2.17
CA HIS A 450 18.44 13.95 -1.22
C HIS A 450 18.37 14.40 0.24
N THR A 451 17.83 15.59 0.50
CA THR A 451 17.63 16.12 1.84
C THR A 451 16.22 15.81 2.28
N GLY A 452 16.05 15.37 3.53
CA GLY A 452 14.75 15.01 4.07
C GLY A 452 13.79 16.19 3.99
N PHE A 453 12.52 15.96 3.63
CA PHE A 453 11.59 17.08 3.47
C PHE A 453 11.47 17.97 4.73
N TYR A 454 11.47 17.38 5.93
CA TYR A 454 11.51 18.14 7.20
C TYR A 454 12.79 18.95 7.40
N GLU A 455 13.93 18.42 6.96
CA GLU A 455 15.23 19.09 7.04
C GLU A 455 15.35 20.24 6.02
N LEU A 456 14.57 20.20 4.94
CA LEU A 456 14.37 21.32 4.01
C LEU A 456 13.50 22.44 4.60
N GLY A 457 12.93 22.26 5.80
CA GLY A 457 12.03 23.21 6.45
C GLY A 457 10.55 23.00 6.11
N LEU A 458 10.19 21.87 5.48
CA LEU A 458 8.79 21.50 5.26
C LEU A 458 8.19 20.97 6.55
N ASP A 459 7.12 21.60 7.06
CA ASP A 459 6.38 21.10 8.20
C ASP A 459 5.20 20.21 7.75
N SER A 460 4.42 19.70 8.71
CA SER A 460 3.29 18.82 8.41
C SER A 460 2.23 19.48 7.52
N THR A 461 2.12 20.82 7.52
CA THR A 461 1.25 21.51 6.56
C THR A 461 1.89 21.49 5.19
N HIS A 462 3.17 21.86 5.06
CA HIS A 462 3.89 21.89 3.78
C HIS A 462 3.93 20.52 3.07
N LEU A 463 3.99 19.43 3.84
CA LEU A 463 3.99 18.07 3.31
C LEU A 463 2.62 17.62 2.82
N ILE A 464 1.54 17.97 3.53
CA ILE A 464 0.17 17.74 3.05
C ILE A 464 -0.08 18.53 1.77
N SER A 465 0.56 19.70 1.61
CA SER A 465 0.55 20.47 0.37
C SER A 465 1.16 19.60 -0.68
N PHE A 466 2.43 19.28 -0.46
CA PHE A 466 3.29 18.64 -1.43
C PHE A 466 2.67 17.35 -2.00
N VAL A 467 2.06 16.50 -1.18
CA VAL A 467 1.33 15.31 -1.65
C VAL A 467 0.20 15.66 -2.62
N LYS A 468 -0.59 16.69 -2.34
CA LYS A 468 -1.75 17.05 -3.15
C LYS A 468 -1.39 17.71 -4.51
N VAL A 469 -0.21 18.35 -4.69
CA VAL A 469 0.25 18.73 -6.07
C VAL A 469 0.51 17.46 -6.84
N LEU A 470 1.12 16.48 -6.19
CA LEU A 470 1.49 15.25 -6.84
C LEU A 470 0.25 14.48 -7.27
N GLU A 471 -0.79 14.41 -6.42
CA GLU A 471 -2.10 13.85 -6.78
C GLU A 471 -2.67 14.46 -8.07
N LYS A 472 -2.61 15.80 -8.20
CA LYS A 472 -3.09 16.51 -9.40
C LYS A 472 -2.24 16.22 -10.62
N LYS A 473 -0.92 16.14 -10.46
CA LYS A 473 0.02 15.87 -11.55
C LYS A 473 -0.08 14.43 -12.04
N VAL A 474 -0.48 13.50 -11.17
CA VAL A 474 -0.64 12.08 -11.52
C VAL A 474 -2.06 11.64 -11.85
N ASP A 475 -3.06 12.46 -11.57
CA ASP A 475 -4.50 12.15 -11.68
C ASP A 475 -4.91 10.90 -10.86
N ALA A 476 -4.31 10.74 -9.67
CA ALA A 476 -4.54 9.62 -8.76
C ALA A 476 -4.36 10.05 -7.29
N PRO A 477 -5.14 9.48 -6.34
CA PRO A 477 -5.00 9.81 -4.92
C PRO A 477 -3.70 9.23 -4.33
N LEU A 478 -2.97 10.03 -3.55
CA LEU A 478 -1.71 9.71 -2.88
C LEU A 478 -1.87 9.96 -1.38
N TYR A 479 -1.35 9.06 -0.55
CA TYR A 479 -1.52 9.15 0.90
C TYR A 479 -0.39 9.99 1.55
N PRO A 480 -0.67 10.79 2.60
CA PRO A 480 0.34 11.66 3.22
C PRO A 480 1.56 10.96 3.81
N THR A 481 1.43 9.69 4.21
CA THR A 481 2.58 8.90 4.71
C THR A 481 3.60 8.55 3.62
N LEU A 482 3.26 8.76 2.34
CA LEU A 482 4.15 8.56 1.20
C LEU A 482 5.43 9.39 1.31
N LEU A 483 5.35 10.61 1.82
CA LEU A 483 6.52 11.49 2.03
C LEU A 483 7.36 11.09 3.24
N PHE A 484 6.93 10.10 4.03
CA PHE A 484 7.76 9.48 5.07
C PHE A 484 8.42 8.21 4.57
N GLU A 485 7.74 7.48 3.68
CA GLU A 485 8.26 6.31 2.99
C GLU A 485 9.32 6.71 1.95
N TYR A 486 9.10 7.81 1.24
CA TYR A 486 9.99 8.39 0.24
C TYR A 486 10.34 9.82 0.63
N SER A 487 11.16 9.96 1.68
CA SER A 487 11.35 11.24 2.38
C SER A 487 12.22 12.28 1.70
N THR A 488 12.59 12.09 0.42
CA THR A 488 13.45 13.00 -0.36
C THR A 488 12.92 13.19 -1.78
N VAL A 489 13.31 14.27 -2.45
CA VAL A 489 12.90 14.55 -3.84
C VAL A 489 13.32 13.43 -4.79
N ALA A 490 14.49 12.85 -4.59
CA ALA A 490 15.01 11.78 -5.42
C ALA A 490 14.18 10.49 -5.28
N SER A 491 14.01 10.01 -4.04
CA SER A 491 13.24 8.78 -3.78
C SER A 491 11.77 8.92 -4.16
N LEU A 492 11.20 10.13 -4.06
CA LEU A 492 9.84 10.39 -4.50
C LEU A 492 9.73 10.48 -6.04
N SER A 493 10.74 11.03 -6.72
CA SER A 493 10.73 11.14 -8.20
C SER A 493 10.79 9.79 -8.89
N GLU A 494 11.57 8.86 -8.34
CA GLU A 494 11.66 7.48 -8.82
C GLU A 494 10.34 6.73 -8.59
N TYR A 495 9.79 6.81 -7.38
CA TYR A 495 8.48 6.25 -7.07
C TYR A 495 7.37 6.79 -8.00
N LEU A 496 7.37 8.10 -8.26
CA LEU A 496 6.39 8.73 -9.15
C LEU A 496 6.59 8.39 -10.62
N LEU A 497 7.83 8.17 -11.07
CA LEU A 497 8.10 7.72 -12.44
C LEU A 497 7.63 6.29 -12.68
N GLU A 498 7.85 5.40 -11.70
CA GLU A 498 7.46 4.00 -11.77
C GLU A 498 5.94 3.81 -11.76
N ASN A 499 5.24 4.59 -10.93
CA ASN A 499 3.81 4.43 -10.72
C ASN A 499 2.96 5.35 -11.62
N TRP A 500 3.49 6.51 -12.02
CA TRP A 500 2.76 7.53 -12.81
C TRP A 500 3.62 8.28 -13.84
N GLY A 501 4.70 7.68 -14.32
CA GLY A 501 5.63 8.33 -15.25
C GLY A 501 4.98 8.92 -16.51
N ALA A 502 3.92 8.30 -17.04
CA ALA A 502 3.19 8.81 -18.19
C ALA A 502 2.54 10.19 -17.93
N SER A 503 2.02 10.43 -16.72
CA SER A 503 1.34 11.68 -16.34
C SER A 503 2.32 12.87 -16.22
N PHE A 504 3.58 12.60 -15.89
CA PHE A 504 4.63 13.63 -15.84
C PHE A 504 5.19 14.00 -17.22
N LEU A 505 4.96 13.16 -18.23
CA LEU A 505 5.56 13.27 -19.57
C LEU A 505 4.61 13.80 -20.64
N ALA A 506 3.32 13.95 -20.33
CA ALA A 506 2.36 14.61 -21.20
C ALA A 506 2.72 16.11 -21.38
N GLY A 507 3.01 16.52 -22.62
CA GLY A 507 3.29 17.92 -23.00
C GLY A 507 4.78 18.31 -23.20
N THR A 508 5.72 17.36 -23.16
CA THR A 508 7.18 17.63 -23.21
C THR A 508 7.82 17.56 -24.60
N GLY A 509 7.05 17.37 -25.68
CA GLY A 509 7.52 17.58 -27.05
C GLY A 509 8.34 16.45 -27.71
N MET A 510 8.10 15.18 -27.35
CA MET A 510 8.50 14.03 -28.18
C MET A 510 7.27 13.38 -28.82
N ASP A 511 6.71 14.07 -29.81
CA ASP A 511 6.08 13.56 -31.04
C ASP A 511 5.41 14.77 -31.73
N THR A 512 5.95 15.21 -32.87
CA THR A 512 5.33 16.28 -33.68
C THR A 512 4.74 15.72 -34.96
N GLU A 513 3.42 15.73 -35.06
CA GLU A 513 2.75 16.30 -36.23
C GLU A 513 1.69 17.32 -35.78
N VAL A 514 1.71 18.44 -36.47
CA VAL A 514 1.05 19.70 -36.13
C VAL A 514 -0.46 19.58 -36.27
N THR A 515 -1.21 19.85 -35.19
CA THR A 515 -2.47 20.59 -35.30
C THR A 515 -2.53 21.67 -34.23
N ASP A 516 -2.77 22.87 -34.74
CA ASP A 516 -2.87 24.16 -34.06
C ASP A 516 -3.96 24.14 -32.98
N VAL A 517 -3.58 24.38 -31.72
CA VAL A 517 -4.51 24.87 -30.70
C VAL A 517 -3.84 25.96 -29.87
N SER A 518 -3.56 27.07 -30.53
CA SER A 518 -3.61 28.38 -29.88
C SER A 518 -5.04 28.71 -29.42
N SER A 519 -5.61 27.95 -28.46
CA SER A 519 -6.89 28.28 -27.80
C SER A 519 -7.24 27.49 -26.52
N VAL A 520 -6.27 27.12 -25.66
CA VAL A 520 -6.58 26.52 -24.33
C VAL A 520 -5.97 27.28 -23.15
N THR A 521 -5.25 28.38 -23.36
CA THR A 521 -4.98 29.39 -22.31
C THR A 521 -6.18 30.28 -21.99
N SER A 522 -7.38 29.94 -22.48
CA SER A 522 -8.64 30.62 -22.14
C SER A 522 -9.79 29.69 -21.72
N LYS A 523 -9.53 28.41 -21.35
CA LYS A 523 -10.59 27.47 -20.94
C LYS A 523 -10.47 26.89 -19.52
N LEU A 524 -9.66 27.51 -18.65
CA LEU A 524 -9.70 27.31 -17.19
C LEU A 524 -10.13 28.59 -16.46
N GLN A 525 -10.94 29.43 -17.10
CA GLN A 525 -11.46 30.69 -16.51
C GLN A 525 -12.99 30.74 -16.36
N ASP A 526 -13.71 29.63 -16.53
CA ASP A 526 -15.18 29.62 -16.42
C ASP A 526 -15.72 28.41 -15.63
N GLN A 527 -15.10 28.09 -14.48
CA GLN A 527 -15.79 27.35 -13.42
C GLN A 527 -15.75 28.19 -12.15
N GLN A 528 -16.85 28.88 -11.86
CA GLN A 528 -16.99 29.68 -10.64
C GLN A 528 -16.93 28.76 -9.43
N ALA A 529 -16.05 29.07 -8.48
CA ALA A 529 -16.10 28.49 -7.15
C ALA A 529 -17.41 28.92 -6.48
N THR A 530 -18.10 27.99 -5.84
CA THR A 530 -19.38 28.27 -5.18
C THR A 530 -19.37 27.76 -3.75
N VAL A 531 -20.17 28.43 -2.91
CA VAL A 531 -20.48 27.95 -1.57
C VAL A 531 -21.56 26.87 -1.69
N LEU A 532 -21.25 25.67 -1.21
CA LEU A 532 -22.16 24.54 -1.13
C LEU A 532 -22.49 24.22 0.32
N TYR A 533 -23.73 23.84 0.56
CA TYR A 533 -24.26 23.55 1.89
C TYR A 533 -24.65 22.07 1.98
N PHE A 534 -24.17 21.40 3.03
CA PHE A 534 -24.52 20.01 3.30
C PHE A 534 -25.03 19.85 4.73
N GLU A 535 -25.92 18.87 4.93
CA GLU A 535 -26.35 18.40 6.24
C GLU A 535 -25.94 16.95 6.45
N ARG A 536 -25.81 16.61 7.73
CA ARG A 536 -25.69 15.26 8.24
C ARG A 536 -27.09 14.64 8.37
N PHE A 537 -27.30 13.44 7.83
CA PHE A 537 -28.55 12.70 8.04
C PHE A 537 -28.35 11.20 8.17
N TRP A 538 -29.27 10.54 8.88
CA TRP A 538 -29.30 9.09 9.04
C TRP A 538 -30.10 8.46 7.90
N LYS A 539 -29.43 7.68 7.05
CA LYS A 539 -30.08 6.93 5.97
C LYS A 539 -30.30 5.48 6.37
N GLU A 540 -31.53 4.99 6.21
CA GLU A 540 -31.82 3.56 6.38
C GLU A 540 -31.09 2.75 5.31
N LEU A 541 -30.22 1.83 5.74
CA LEU A 541 -29.40 1.00 4.85
C LEU A 541 -29.18 -0.37 5.48
N GLY A 542 -29.73 -1.41 4.83
CA GLY A 542 -29.53 -2.80 5.23
C GLY A 542 -28.06 -3.24 5.20
N LEU A 543 -27.77 -4.38 5.85
CA LEU A 543 -26.45 -5.00 5.80
C LEU A 543 -26.17 -5.55 4.39
N LYS A 544 -24.96 -5.34 3.89
CA LYS A 544 -24.48 -5.97 2.64
C LYS A 544 -24.42 -7.50 2.80
N LYS A 545 -24.52 -8.26 1.71
CA LYS A 545 -24.39 -9.74 1.74
C LYS A 545 -23.06 -10.15 2.41
N ASN A 546 -23.11 -11.18 3.27
CA ASN A 546 -21.92 -11.75 3.92
C ASN A 546 -20.84 -12.04 2.88
N LYS A 547 -19.68 -11.39 2.99
CA LYS A 547 -18.47 -11.88 2.33
C LYS A 547 -18.11 -13.23 2.95
N PRO A 548 -17.55 -14.19 2.17
CA PRO A 548 -16.89 -15.36 2.74
C PRO A 548 -15.89 -14.90 3.80
N ALA A 549 -15.65 -15.71 4.83
CA ALA A 549 -14.68 -15.35 5.88
C ALA A 549 -13.27 -15.25 5.27
N GLU A 550 -12.90 -14.05 4.79
CA GLU A 550 -11.53 -13.74 4.37
C GLU A 550 -10.63 -13.49 5.57
N MET A 551 -9.36 -13.79 5.32
CA MET A 551 -8.13 -13.92 6.13
C MET A 551 -7.96 -13.08 7.42
N SER A 552 -7.02 -13.56 8.25
CA SER A 552 -6.60 -13.05 9.57
C SER A 552 -6.57 -11.52 9.69
N ARG A 553 -7.61 -10.96 10.31
CA ARG A 553 -7.69 -9.55 10.70
C ARG A 553 -7.80 -9.45 12.21
N GLN A 554 -7.19 -8.41 12.76
CA GLN A 554 -7.29 -8.12 14.18
C GLN A 554 -8.61 -7.39 14.45
N HIS A 555 -9.49 -7.99 15.26
CA HIS A 555 -10.80 -7.43 15.60
C HIS A 555 -10.83 -6.97 17.06
N ILE A 556 -11.05 -5.67 17.24
CA ILE A 556 -11.05 -4.98 18.53
C ILE A 556 -12.41 -4.34 18.75
N VAL A 557 -12.97 -4.55 19.93
CA VAL A 557 -14.20 -3.91 20.37
C VAL A 557 -13.92 -3.03 21.59
N LEU A 558 -14.23 -1.75 21.48
CA LEU A 558 -14.25 -0.80 22.59
C LEU A 558 -15.71 -0.57 23.00
N LEU A 559 -16.03 -0.92 24.24
CA LEU A 559 -17.31 -0.62 24.85
C LEU A 559 -17.20 0.76 25.51
N PHE A 560 -18.01 1.71 25.05
CA PHE A 560 -18.07 3.03 25.68
C PHE A 560 -18.70 2.94 27.08
N HIS A 561 -19.63 2.01 27.25
CA HIS A 561 -20.20 1.54 28.51
C HIS A 561 -20.38 0.02 28.42
N ASP A 562 -20.33 -0.71 29.54
CA ASP A 562 -20.49 -2.18 29.57
C ASP A 562 -21.79 -2.61 30.26
N PRO A 563 -22.94 -2.52 29.57
CA PRO A 563 -24.21 -2.89 30.16
C PRO A 563 -24.33 -4.41 30.25
N MET A 564 -24.79 -4.90 31.41
CA MET A 564 -25.16 -6.30 31.63
C MET A 564 -24.04 -7.32 31.34
N ASP A 565 -22.78 -6.96 31.57
CA ASP A 565 -21.60 -7.84 31.38
C ASP A 565 -21.42 -8.27 29.90
N LEU A 566 -21.73 -7.35 28.98
CA LEU A 566 -21.52 -7.52 27.53
C LEU A 566 -20.06 -7.86 27.21
N GLN A 567 -19.10 -7.31 27.95
CA GLN A 567 -17.69 -7.66 27.82
C GLN A 567 -17.46 -9.17 27.98
N ALA A 568 -18.05 -9.81 29.00
CA ALA A 568 -17.87 -11.24 29.22
C ALA A 568 -18.57 -12.10 28.16
N GLU A 569 -19.68 -11.64 27.58
CA GLU A 569 -20.33 -12.30 26.45
C GLU A 569 -19.47 -12.21 25.18
N LEU A 570 -18.97 -11.02 24.84
CA LEU A 570 -18.10 -10.84 23.67
C LEU A 570 -16.79 -11.64 23.77
N LYS A 571 -16.20 -11.73 24.96
CA LYS A 571 -15.01 -12.57 25.21
C LYS A 571 -15.30 -14.07 25.11
N ARG A 572 -16.54 -14.50 25.37
CA ARG A 572 -16.96 -15.91 25.20
C ARG A 572 -17.09 -16.29 23.74
N GLN A 573 -17.39 -15.34 22.86
CA GLN A 573 -17.51 -15.61 21.43
C GLN A 573 -16.13 -15.50 20.73
N LEU A 574 -15.67 -16.61 20.13
CA LEU A 574 -14.28 -16.89 19.68
C LEU A 574 -13.75 -16.02 18.52
N TYR A 575 -14.35 -14.87 18.21
CA TYR A 575 -14.04 -14.07 17.01
C TYR A 575 -13.56 -12.64 17.27
N VAL A 576 -13.52 -12.19 18.53
CA VAL A 576 -12.96 -10.89 18.91
C VAL A 576 -11.66 -11.11 19.66
N GLU A 577 -10.55 -10.55 19.18
CA GLU A 577 -9.24 -10.71 19.83
C GLU A 577 -9.15 -9.91 21.12
N THR A 578 -9.75 -8.70 21.14
CA THR A 578 -9.65 -7.77 22.27
C THR A 578 -10.96 -7.04 22.50
N VAL A 579 -11.48 -7.13 23.73
CA VAL A 579 -12.66 -6.39 24.19
C VAL A 579 -12.28 -5.53 25.39
N LEU A 580 -12.34 -4.21 25.24
CA LEU A 580 -11.97 -3.23 26.26
C LEU A 580 -13.17 -2.36 26.61
N VAL A 581 -13.21 -1.89 27.86
CA VAL A 581 -14.24 -0.99 28.37
C VAL A 581 -13.57 0.33 28.69
N LEU A 582 -14.06 1.43 28.13
CA LEU A 582 -13.59 2.78 28.46
C LEU A 582 -14.23 3.20 29.79
N LYS A 583 -13.40 3.53 30.78
CA LYS A 583 -13.88 3.79 32.17
C LYS A 583 -13.71 5.25 32.54
N SER A 584 -14.60 5.79 33.36
CA SER A 584 -14.37 7.05 34.05
C SER A 584 -15.00 7.00 35.44
N ASP A 585 -14.29 7.53 36.43
CA ASP A 585 -14.79 7.67 37.80
C ASP A 585 -15.56 9.01 37.99
N LYS A 586 -15.70 9.77 36.91
CA LYS A 586 -16.37 11.08 36.90
C LYS A 586 -17.88 10.90 36.84
N VAL A 587 -18.61 11.87 37.39
CA VAL A 587 -20.08 11.82 37.46
C VAL A 587 -20.71 12.56 36.28
N GLU A 588 -20.15 13.70 35.87
CA GLU A 588 -20.68 14.49 34.77
C GLU A 588 -20.27 13.90 33.41
N SER A 589 -21.23 13.80 32.48
CA SER A 589 -21.02 13.25 31.13
C SER A 589 -19.91 14.00 30.36
N ILE A 590 -19.76 15.29 30.62
CA ILE A 590 -18.70 16.12 30.04
C ILE A 590 -17.29 15.67 30.44
N ASP A 591 -17.09 15.34 31.71
CA ASP A 591 -15.83 14.85 32.26
C ASP A 591 -15.57 13.41 31.82
N GLN A 592 -16.61 12.58 31.83
CA GLN A 592 -16.54 11.19 31.42
C GLN A 592 -16.07 11.07 29.96
N PHE A 593 -16.61 11.91 29.07
CA PHE A 593 -16.20 11.94 27.68
C PHE A 593 -14.71 12.27 27.51
N GLU A 594 -14.17 13.23 28.27
CA GLU A 594 -12.75 13.58 28.20
C GLU A 594 -11.85 12.41 28.59
N ASP A 595 -12.17 11.70 29.69
CA ASP A 595 -11.40 10.54 30.14
C ASP A 595 -11.44 9.39 29.12
N LYS A 596 -12.60 9.14 28.52
CA LYS A 596 -12.78 8.10 27.52
C LYS A 596 -12.12 8.45 26.19
N CYS A 597 -12.11 9.72 25.80
CA CYS A 597 -11.38 10.22 24.64
C CYS A 597 -9.87 9.99 24.79
N LYS A 598 -9.31 10.24 25.98
CA LYS A 598 -7.88 9.95 26.29
C LYS A 598 -7.55 8.46 26.18
N GLN A 599 -8.42 7.59 26.69
CA GLN A 599 -8.26 6.14 26.58
C GLN A 599 -8.36 5.66 25.14
N CYS A 600 -9.32 6.17 24.36
CA CYS A 600 -9.46 5.86 22.94
C CYS A 600 -8.19 6.23 22.16
N LEU A 601 -7.62 7.41 22.41
CA LEU A 601 -6.34 7.82 21.83
C LEU A 601 -5.22 6.82 22.19
N GLY A 602 -5.07 6.46 23.46
CA GLY A 602 -4.05 5.51 23.91
C GLY A 602 -4.18 4.12 23.27
N HIS A 603 -5.41 3.64 23.08
CA HIS A 603 -5.64 2.38 22.39
C HIS A 603 -5.26 2.45 20.90
N ILE A 604 -5.67 3.52 20.19
CA ILE A 604 -5.26 3.72 18.79
C ILE A 604 -3.74 3.84 18.67
N GLN A 605 -3.07 4.53 19.59
CA GLN A 605 -1.61 4.63 19.63
C GLN A 605 -0.94 3.29 19.82
N THR A 606 -1.46 2.44 20.70
CA THR A 606 -0.96 1.08 20.92
C THR A 606 -1.03 0.27 19.62
N LEU A 607 -2.12 0.42 18.87
CA LEU A 607 -2.29 -0.22 17.56
C LEU A 607 -1.35 0.31 16.49
N LEU A 608 -1.04 1.61 16.51
CA LEU A 608 -0.07 2.19 15.59
C LEU A 608 1.37 1.75 15.92
N GLN A 609 1.69 1.61 17.20
CA GLN A 609 3.01 1.18 17.67
C GLN A 609 3.32 -0.29 17.36
N SER A 610 2.30 -1.15 17.26
CA SER A 610 2.49 -2.56 16.88
C SER A 610 2.90 -2.76 15.42
N LYS A 611 2.89 -1.69 14.60
CA LYS A 611 3.19 -1.71 13.15
C LYS A 611 2.36 -2.78 12.43
N PRO A 612 1.04 -2.59 12.33
CA PRO A 612 0.13 -3.63 11.88
C PRO A 612 0.49 -4.11 10.48
N THR A 613 0.79 -5.40 10.38
CA THR A 613 1.05 -6.08 9.11
C THR A 613 -0.26 -6.45 8.41
N THR A 614 -1.32 -6.71 9.18
CA THR A 614 -2.68 -7.04 8.73
C THR A 614 -3.68 -5.88 8.95
N GLU A 615 -4.88 -6.00 8.40
CA GLU A 615 -5.98 -5.04 8.65
C GLU A 615 -6.48 -5.13 10.10
N ILE A 616 -6.79 -3.98 10.69
CA ILE A 616 -7.41 -3.85 12.02
C ILE A 616 -8.82 -3.31 11.85
N LEU A 617 -9.79 -3.98 12.47
CA LEU A 617 -11.14 -3.48 12.63
C LEU A 617 -11.39 -3.06 14.09
N LEU A 618 -11.65 -1.78 14.30
CA LEU A 618 -12.02 -1.19 15.58
C LEU A 618 -13.51 -0.85 15.63
N GLN A 619 -14.29 -1.58 16.43
CA GLN A 619 -15.71 -1.25 16.68
C GLN A 619 -15.83 -0.52 18.02
N ILE A 620 -16.45 0.66 18.03
CA ILE A 620 -16.85 1.37 19.25
C ILE A 620 -18.36 1.22 19.42
N VAL A 621 -18.79 0.67 20.55
CA VAL A 621 -20.20 0.37 20.84
C VAL A 621 -20.73 1.31 21.91
N THR A 622 -21.90 1.89 21.66
CA THR A 622 -22.53 2.88 22.53
C THR A 622 -24.06 2.71 22.55
N GLY A 623 -24.71 3.10 23.65
CA GLY A 623 -26.17 3.10 23.81
C GLY A 623 -26.77 4.49 23.88
N SER A 624 -28.02 4.62 24.36
CA SER A 624 -28.70 5.91 24.57
C SER A 624 -28.64 6.41 26.03
N SER A 625 -27.66 5.96 26.82
CA SER A 625 -27.48 6.45 28.19
C SER A 625 -26.95 7.89 28.22
N GLU A 626 -27.13 8.63 29.31
CA GLU A 626 -26.54 9.97 29.47
C GLU A 626 -25.00 9.94 29.39
N GLU A 627 -24.39 8.83 29.80
CA GLU A 627 -22.94 8.62 29.69
C GLU A 627 -22.50 8.50 28.22
N ASP A 628 -23.33 7.90 27.36
CA ASP A 628 -23.05 7.63 25.95
C ASP A 628 -23.27 8.82 25.01
N LYS A 629 -23.92 9.88 25.50
CA LYS A 629 -24.47 10.99 24.71
C LYS A 629 -23.49 11.59 23.70
N TYR A 630 -22.22 11.69 24.08
CA TYR A 630 -21.16 12.30 23.27
C TYR A 630 -20.18 11.31 22.65
N ALA A 631 -20.42 10.00 22.79
CA ALA A 631 -19.51 8.97 22.29
C ALA A 631 -19.24 9.11 20.78
N ASN A 632 -20.26 9.53 20.01
CA ASN A 632 -20.15 9.75 18.56
C ASN A 632 -19.20 10.91 18.18
N ALA A 633 -18.70 11.71 19.12
CA ALA A 633 -17.67 12.70 18.81
C ALA A 633 -16.32 12.04 18.47
N LEU A 634 -16.09 10.81 18.94
CA LEU A 634 -14.90 10.02 18.60
C LEU A 634 -14.79 9.73 17.10
N GLU A 635 -15.89 9.85 16.35
CA GLU A 635 -15.87 9.68 14.89
C GLU A 635 -14.84 10.56 14.20
N GLY A 636 -14.66 11.81 14.66
CA GLY A 636 -13.65 12.72 14.12
C GLY A 636 -12.23 12.16 14.28
N MET A 637 -11.93 11.59 15.45
CA MET A 637 -10.64 10.92 15.73
C MET A 637 -10.45 9.67 14.87
N LEU A 638 -11.48 8.84 14.73
CA LEU A 638 -11.42 7.59 13.96
C LEU A 638 -11.27 7.84 12.45
N ARG A 639 -11.88 8.90 11.92
CA ARG A 639 -11.68 9.32 10.53
C ARG A 639 -10.23 9.75 10.29
N THR A 640 -9.66 10.55 11.19
CA THR A 640 -8.25 10.90 11.11
C THR A 640 -7.34 9.67 11.25
N ALA A 641 -7.69 8.70 12.12
CA ALA A 641 -6.91 7.46 12.26
C ALA A 641 -6.80 6.68 10.95
N TYR A 642 -7.90 6.57 10.19
CA TYR A 642 -7.87 5.96 8.86
C TYR A 642 -7.04 6.77 7.85
N LEU A 643 -7.13 8.10 7.87
CA LEU A 643 -6.33 8.96 6.98
C LEU A 643 -4.81 8.85 7.26
N GLU A 644 -4.43 8.59 8.51
CA GLU A 644 -3.03 8.43 8.92
C GLU A 644 -2.52 6.98 8.77
N GLN A 645 -3.39 5.99 8.93
CA GLN A 645 -3.08 4.57 8.77
C GLN A 645 -4.24 3.83 8.08
N PRO A 646 -4.21 3.67 6.75
CA PRO A 646 -5.30 3.05 5.99
C PRO A 646 -5.62 1.59 6.35
N LYS A 647 -4.75 0.89 7.09
CA LYS A 647 -5.02 -0.45 7.63
C LYS A 647 -5.92 -0.45 8.87
N ILE A 648 -6.10 0.70 9.53
CA ILE A 648 -7.04 0.84 10.65
C ILE A 648 -8.37 1.26 10.09
N HIS A 649 -9.35 0.37 10.21
CA HIS A 649 -10.73 0.68 9.89
C HIS A 649 -11.58 0.70 11.14
N SER A 650 -12.68 1.45 11.10
CA SER A 650 -13.46 1.69 12.31
C SER A 650 -14.96 1.76 12.09
N GLN A 651 -15.73 1.30 13.07
CA GLN A 651 -17.18 1.39 13.09
C GLN A 651 -17.62 2.00 14.43
N MET A 652 -18.32 3.13 14.37
CA MET A 652 -19.06 3.68 15.51
C MET A 652 -20.48 3.10 15.45
N ILE A 653 -20.84 2.25 16.40
CA ILE A 653 -22.11 1.50 16.39
C ILE A 653 -22.94 1.92 17.61
N HIS A 654 -23.98 2.69 17.36
CA HIS A 654 -24.96 3.07 18.37
C HIS A 654 -26.17 2.14 18.34
N ILE A 655 -26.57 1.62 19.50
CA ILE A 655 -27.75 0.74 19.64
C ILE A 655 -28.71 1.42 20.62
N GLU A 656 -29.87 1.88 20.12
CA GLU A 656 -30.83 2.68 20.90
C GLU A 656 -31.23 2.01 22.22
N HIS A 657 -31.57 0.72 22.15
CA HIS A 657 -31.99 -0.09 23.28
C HIS A 657 -30.88 -1.01 23.81
N LEU A 658 -29.62 -0.55 23.82
CA LEU A 658 -28.46 -1.38 24.17
C LEU A 658 -28.61 -2.10 25.52
N ILE A 659 -29.06 -1.38 26.55
CA ILE A 659 -29.22 -1.91 27.92
C ILE A 659 -30.33 -2.97 27.98
N GLU A 660 -31.39 -2.81 27.20
CA GLU A 660 -32.57 -3.68 27.21
C GLU A 660 -32.40 -4.90 26.29
N THR A 661 -31.44 -4.82 25.36
CA THR A 661 -31.14 -5.85 24.38
C THR A 661 -30.32 -6.97 25.02
N PRO A 662 -30.70 -8.24 24.86
CA PRO A 662 -29.88 -9.37 25.31
C PRO A 662 -28.47 -9.33 24.73
N THR A 663 -27.45 -9.50 25.57
CA THR A 663 -26.02 -9.37 25.18
C THR A 663 -25.60 -10.26 24.02
N HIS A 664 -26.20 -11.46 23.88
CA HIS A 664 -25.94 -12.37 22.76
C HIS A 664 -26.47 -11.84 21.41
N GLU A 665 -27.57 -11.08 21.40
CA GLU A 665 -28.10 -10.44 20.20
C GLU A 665 -27.19 -9.28 19.78
N VAL A 666 -26.71 -8.49 20.74
CA VAL A 666 -25.70 -7.44 20.51
C VAL A 666 -24.42 -8.05 19.93
N ALA A 667 -23.91 -9.13 20.51
CA ALA A 667 -22.72 -9.81 20.01
C ALA A 667 -22.88 -10.31 18.56
N ALA A 668 -24.04 -10.91 18.24
CA ALA A 668 -24.36 -11.36 16.89
C ALA A 668 -24.47 -10.18 15.89
N LEU A 669 -25.00 -9.04 16.34
CA LEU A 669 -25.10 -7.81 15.54
C LEU A 669 -23.71 -7.26 15.20
N LEU A 670 -22.83 -7.13 16.20
CA LEU A 670 -21.46 -6.65 16.01
C LEU A 670 -20.67 -7.58 15.08
N GLN A 671 -20.88 -8.89 15.17
CA GLN A 671 -20.26 -9.85 14.27
C GLN A 671 -20.73 -9.67 12.82
N LYS A 672 -22.03 -9.43 12.60
CA LYS A 672 -22.58 -9.15 11.26
C LYS A 672 -21.95 -7.88 10.68
N GLU A 673 -21.88 -6.81 11.46
CA GLU A 673 -21.25 -5.56 11.04
C GLU A 673 -19.76 -5.74 10.73
N ALA A 674 -19.05 -6.53 11.54
CA ALA A 674 -17.66 -6.82 11.29
C ALA A 674 -17.46 -7.55 9.96
N ARG A 675 -18.30 -8.53 9.62
CA ARG A 675 -18.22 -9.27 8.34
C ARG A 675 -18.53 -8.42 7.12
N CYS A 676 -19.38 -7.40 7.28
CA CYS A 676 -19.81 -6.52 6.21
C CYS A 676 -19.05 -5.18 6.18
N HIS A 677 -17.97 -5.08 6.97
CA HIS A 677 -17.18 -3.86 7.10
C HIS A 677 -16.51 -3.44 5.78
N GLU A 678 -16.34 -2.12 5.59
CA GLU A 678 -15.78 -1.49 4.40
C GLU A 678 -14.61 -0.57 4.75
N LYS A 679 -13.68 -0.38 3.82
CA LYS A 679 -12.51 0.48 4.06
C LYS A 679 -12.92 1.87 4.56
N GLY A 680 -12.29 2.30 5.64
CA GLY A 680 -12.51 3.60 6.25
C GLY A 680 -13.27 3.54 7.58
N MET A 681 -14.02 4.61 7.84
CA MET A 681 -14.76 4.80 9.08
C MET A 681 -16.27 4.90 8.80
N ALA A 682 -17.05 4.11 9.52
CA ALA A 682 -18.50 4.01 9.39
C ALA A 682 -19.20 4.41 10.70
N SER A 683 -20.11 5.38 10.66
CA SER A 683 -21.08 5.68 11.74
C SER A 683 -22.43 5.02 11.47
N ILE A 684 -22.87 4.16 12.40
CA ILE A 684 -24.00 3.22 12.27
C ILE A 684 -24.89 3.37 13.50
N GLN A 685 -26.20 3.38 13.28
CA GLN A 685 -27.19 3.43 14.34
C GLN A 685 -28.25 2.36 14.13
N TYR A 686 -28.57 1.62 15.18
CA TYR A 686 -29.67 0.66 15.20
C TYR A 686 -30.81 1.21 16.06
N ARG A 687 -31.99 1.32 15.44
CA ARG A 687 -33.19 1.89 16.08
C ARG A 687 -34.32 0.89 16.20
N GLY A 688 -35.12 1.07 17.24
CA GLY A 688 -36.26 0.20 17.57
C GLY A 688 -35.85 -1.23 17.93
N LYS A 689 -36.86 -2.05 18.28
CA LYS A 689 -36.66 -3.44 18.70
C LYS A 689 -36.26 -4.39 17.56
N ASP A 690 -36.55 -4.01 16.33
CA ASP A 690 -36.27 -4.83 15.14
C ASP A 690 -34.86 -4.57 14.56
N PHE A 691 -34.02 -3.75 15.23
CA PHE A 691 -32.69 -3.36 14.77
C PHE A 691 -32.67 -2.80 13.35
N VAL A 692 -33.51 -1.79 13.09
CA VAL A 692 -33.49 -1.11 11.80
C VAL A 692 -32.18 -0.33 11.70
N ARG A 693 -31.39 -0.63 10.66
CA ARG A 693 -30.04 -0.14 10.48
C ARG A 693 -30.01 1.19 9.74
N TYR A 694 -29.45 2.19 10.38
CA TYR A 694 -29.19 3.51 9.83
C TYR A 694 -27.70 3.78 9.74
N VAL A 695 -27.33 4.56 8.73
CA VAL A 695 -25.96 4.81 8.35
C VAL A 695 -25.85 6.30 8.06
N HIS A 696 -24.93 6.95 8.75
CA HIS A 696 -24.75 8.38 8.61
C HIS A 696 -24.28 8.80 7.20
N GLN A 697 -24.98 9.73 6.53
CA GLN A 697 -24.64 10.24 5.20
C GLN A 697 -24.66 11.76 5.15
N LEU A 698 -24.07 12.32 4.09
CA LEU A 698 -24.12 13.74 3.78
C LEU A 698 -25.11 14.00 2.66
N LYS A 699 -25.98 14.99 2.83
CA LYS A 699 -26.94 15.41 1.82
C LYS A 699 -26.74 16.88 1.52
N GLU A 700 -26.72 17.21 0.24
CA GLU A 700 -26.70 18.60 -0.20
C GLU A 700 -28.05 19.26 0.08
N ILE A 701 -28.00 20.48 0.60
CA ILE A 701 -29.18 21.27 0.89
C ILE A 701 -29.25 22.38 -0.16
N ASP A 702 -30.36 22.43 -0.87
CA ASP A 702 -30.67 23.53 -1.76
C ASP A 702 -31.10 24.75 -0.92
N THR A 703 -30.32 25.81 -0.98
CA THR A 703 -30.55 27.06 -0.25
C THR A 703 -31.06 28.19 -1.14
N THR A 704 -31.58 27.90 -2.34
CA THR A 704 -32.10 28.88 -3.31
C THR A 704 -33.34 29.69 -2.86
N GLY A 705 -33.69 29.68 -1.58
CA GLY A 705 -34.70 30.57 -0.98
C GLY A 705 -34.21 32.01 -0.79
N ASN A 706 -35.15 32.96 -0.76
CA ASN A 706 -34.87 34.40 -0.63
C ASN A 706 -33.79 34.73 0.43
N ARG A 707 -32.69 35.32 -0.04
CA ARG A 707 -31.64 35.94 0.78
C ARG A 707 -32.21 37.16 1.51
N LEU A 708 -32.82 36.97 2.68
CA LEU A 708 -33.03 38.07 3.61
C LEU A 708 -31.86 38.03 4.59
N PRO A 709 -30.96 39.03 4.60
CA PRO A 709 -29.90 39.09 5.59
C PRO A 709 -30.54 39.12 6.98
N HIS A 710 -30.01 38.31 7.90
CA HIS A 710 -30.35 38.44 9.30
C HIS A 710 -29.87 39.83 9.75
N SER A 711 -30.79 40.74 10.04
CA SER A 711 -30.44 42.11 10.41
C SER A 711 -29.90 42.12 11.83
N VAL A 712 -28.64 42.52 12.00
CA VAL A 712 -28.07 42.79 13.33
C VAL A 712 -28.94 43.82 14.04
N MET A 713 -29.35 43.49 15.26
CA MET A 713 -30.17 44.37 16.10
C MET A 713 -29.39 45.64 16.47
N GLU A 714 -29.97 46.80 16.21
CA GLU A 714 -29.46 48.09 16.69
C GLU A 714 -29.33 48.05 18.22
N HIS A 715 -28.15 48.38 18.75
CA HIS A 715 -27.81 48.30 20.18
C HIS A 715 -27.88 46.89 20.81
N GLY A 716 -27.95 45.82 20.01
CA GLY A 716 -27.82 44.45 20.49
C GLY A 716 -26.43 44.17 21.10
N VAL A 717 -26.38 43.26 22.09
CA VAL A 717 -25.13 42.86 22.77
C VAL A 717 -24.69 41.50 22.25
N TYR A 718 -23.55 41.46 21.55
CA TYR A 718 -22.99 40.22 20.99
C TYR A 718 -21.70 39.83 21.70
N VAL A 719 -21.65 38.59 22.18
CA VAL A 719 -20.47 38.02 22.82
C VAL A 719 -19.70 37.18 21.81
N ILE A 720 -18.43 37.51 21.58
CA ILE A 720 -17.56 36.80 20.64
C ILE A 720 -16.36 36.25 21.41
N THR A 721 -16.33 34.93 21.56
CA THR A 721 -15.20 34.25 22.20
C THR A 721 -14.10 33.97 21.19
N GLY A 722 -12.84 34.09 21.62
CA GLY A 722 -11.74 34.23 20.66
C GLY A 722 -11.89 35.51 19.83
N GLY A 723 -12.51 36.56 20.39
CA GLY A 723 -13.00 37.73 19.65
C GLY A 723 -11.92 38.59 19.01
N LEU A 724 -10.67 38.48 19.46
CA LEU A 724 -9.50 39.11 18.81
C LEU A 724 -8.63 38.10 18.02
N GLY A 725 -9.09 36.87 17.87
CA GLY A 725 -8.57 35.91 16.90
C GLY A 725 -9.00 36.26 15.47
N GLY A 726 -8.51 35.54 14.46
CA GLY A 726 -8.79 35.87 13.06
C GLY A 726 -10.29 35.91 12.73
N LEU A 727 -10.99 34.77 12.86
CA LEU A 727 -12.44 34.72 12.61
C LEU A 727 -13.26 35.59 13.56
N GLY A 728 -12.93 35.57 14.86
CA GLY A 728 -13.65 36.37 15.86
C GLY A 728 -13.61 37.87 15.54
N TYR A 729 -12.47 38.37 15.10
CA TYR A 729 -12.31 39.78 14.73
C TYR A 729 -13.03 40.13 13.41
N LEU A 730 -13.07 39.22 12.43
CA LEU A 730 -13.84 39.42 11.20
C LEU A 730 -15.34 39.53 11.49
N ILE A 731 -15.86 38.65 12.35
CA ILE A 731 -17.27 38.70 12.76
C ILE A 731 -17.55 39.99 13.54
N ALA A 732 -16.67 40.35 14.49
CA ALA A 732 -16.79 41.61 15.23
C ALA A 732 -16.85 42.82 14.29
N SER A 733 -16.02 42.83 13.25
CA SER A 733 -15.99 43.90 12.24
C SER A 733 -17.28 43.91 11.42
N HIS A 734 -17.72 42.77 10.92
CA HIS A 734 -18.97 42.63 10.15
C HIS A 734 -20.20 43.10 10.93
N LEU A 735 -20.31 42.73 12.21
CA LEU A 735 -21.40 43.20 13.07
C LEU A 735 -21.35 44.71 13.31
N ALA A 736 -20.15 45.28 13.49
CA ALA A 736 -19.95 46.71 13.67
C ALA A 736 -20.29 47.53 12.41
N GLU A 737 -20.10 46.97 11.20
CA GLU A 737 -20.46 47.63 9.94
C GLU A 737 -21.98 47.69 9.71
N GLN A 738 -22.71 46.70 10.23
CA GLN A 738 -24.14 46.57 9.97
C GLN A 738 -25.02 47.40 10.92
N ALA A 739 -24.60 47.57 12.18
CA ALA A 739 -25.39 48.31 13.17
C ALA A 739 -24.52 48.85 14.31
N ASN A 740 -25.03 49.86 15.03
CA ASN A 740 -24.42 50.37 16.27
C ASN A 740 -24.64 49.38 17.43
N CYS A 741 -23.97 48.24 17.37
CA CYS A 741 -24.05 47.17 18.36
C CYS A 741 -23.00 47.30 19.48
N LYS A 742 -23.17 46.49 20.52
CA LYS A 742 -22.20 46.36 21.62
C LYS A 742 -21.52 45.00 21.51
N LEU A 743 -20.18 44.99 21.57
CA LEU A 743 -19.36 43.80 21.36
C LEU A 743 -18.57 43.46 22.62
N ALA A 744 -18.82 42.30 23.19
CA ALA A 744 -17.99 41.71 24.24
C ALA A 744 -17.03 40.68 23.63
N LEU A 745 -15.75 41.03 23.53
CA LEU A 745 -14.69 40.20 22.95
C LEU A 745 -13.92 39.47 24.06
N LEU A 746 -14.01 38.15 24.10
CA LEU A 746 -13.39 37.34 25.17
C LEU A 746 -12.17 36.61 24.63
N GLY A 747 -11.09 36.52 25.41
CA GLY A 747 -9.90 35.74 25.08
C GLY A 747 -8.94 35.61 26.26
N ARG A 748 -7.99 34.67 26.19
CA ARG A 748 -7.08 34.37 27.32
C ARG A 748 -5.86 35.28 27.44
N SER A 749 -5.45 35.94 26.35
CA SER A 749 -4.22 36.74 26.38
C SER A 749 -4.51 38.19 26.74
N LYS A 750 -3.56 38.84 27.41
CA LYS A 750 -3.61 40.28 27.63
C LYS A 750 -3.66 41.06 26.31
N LEU A 751 -4.19 42.28 26.38
CA LEU A 751 -4.15 43.23 25.28
C LEU A 751 -2.71 43.68 25.04
N ASP A 752 -2.15 43.27 23.91
CA ASP A 752 -0.91 43.83 23.34
C ASP A 752 -1.24 45.00 22.40
N GLU A 753 -0.21 45.69 21.90
CA GLU A 753 -0.39 46.85 21.02
C GLU A 753 -1.22 46.54 19.77
N LYS A 754 -1.06 45.34 19.19
CA LYS A 754 -1.80 44.92 17.98
C LYS A 754 -3.28 44.71 18.29
N LYS A 755 -3.60 44.05 19.40
CA LYS A 755 -4.97 43.83 19.88
C LYS A 755 -5.65 45.12 20.29
N GLN A 756 -4.93 46.05 20.91
CA GLN A 756 -5.46 47.39 21.19
C GLN A 756 -5.84 48.11 19.90
N GLN A 757 -5.01 48.06 18.86
CA GLN A 757 -5.35 48.62 17.55
C GLN A 757 -6.60 47.98 16.93
N GLN A 758 -6.77 46.67 17.06
CA GLN A 758 -8.00 45.98 16.62
C GLN A 758 -9.24 46.50 17.35
N VAL A 759 -9.18 46.65 18.68
CA VAL A 759 -10.28 47.21 19.47
C VAL A 759 -10.58 48.65 19.05
N TYR A 760 -9.55 49.49 18.82
CA TYR A 760 -9.75 50.88 18.37
C TYR A 760 -10.44 50.97 17.01
N ARG A 761 -10.12 50.08 16.06
CA ARG A 761 -10.78 50.06 14.74
C ARG A 761 -12.28 49.76 14.86
N LEU A 762 -12.66 48.81 15.70
CA LEU A 762 -14.07 48.50 15.92
C LEU A 762 -14.82 49.67 16.59
N LEU A 763 -14.16 50.41 17.49
CA LEU A 763 -14.71 51.65 18.06
C LEU A 763 -14.87 52.75 17.00
N GLU A 764 -13.93 52.89 16.06
CA GLU A 764 -14.04 53.84 14.93
C GLU A 764 -15.20 53.52 13.99
N MET A 765 -15.60 52.25 13.92
CA MET A 765 -16.76 51.78 13.13
C MET A 765 -18.11 52.04 13.82
N GLY A 766 -18.11 52.54 15.06
CA GLY A 766 -19.32 52.93 15.79
C GLY A 766 -19.84 51.89 16.80
N ALA A 767 -19.17 50.74 16.94
CA ALA A 767 -19.53 49.75 17.96
C ALA A 767 -19.00 50.15 19.36
N ASP A 768 -19.72 49.77 20.43
CA ASP A 768 -19.20 49.86 21.81
C ASP A 768 -18.51 48.54 22.15
N VAL A 769 -17.19 48.55 22.30
CA VAL A 769 -16.37 47.34 22.39
C VAL A 769 -15.73 47.18 23.76
N ARG A 770 -15.90 45.99 24.34
CA ARG A 770 -15.23 45.58 25.58
C ARG A 770 -14.45 44.31 25.35
N TYR A 771 -13.16 44.35 25.68
CA TYR A 771 -12.33 43.15 25.73
C TYR A 771 -12.18 42.66 27.16
N MET A 772 -12.37 41.36 27.37
CA MET A 772 -12.22 40.70 28.68
C MET A 772 -11.23 39.54 28.59
N GLU A 773 -10.24 39.54 29.48
CA GLU A 773 -9.31 38.42 29.67
C GLU A 773 -10.02 37.32 30.47
N VAL A 774 -10.37 36.21 29.82
CA VAL A 774 -11.17 35.12 30.40
C VAL A 774 -10.70 33.78 29.85
N ASP A 775 -10.45 32.80 30.73
CA ASP A 775 -10.38 31.40 30.32
C ASP A 775 -11.76 30.74 30.42
N LEU A 776 -12.35 30.41 29.28
CA LEU A 776 -13.67 29.77 29.22
C LEU A 776 -13.68 28.36 29.81
N CYS A 777 -12.52 27.75 30.02
CA CYS A 777 -12.44 26.46 30.69
C CYS A 777 -12.69 26.58 32.21
N GLU A 778 -12.53 27.79 32.77
CA GLU A 778 -12.78 28.11 34.17
C GLU A 778 -14.23 28.63 34.34
N SER A 779 -15.07 27.82 34.99
CA SER A 779 -16.51 28.13 35.11
C SER A 779 -16.77 29.41 35.91
N THR A 780 -15.99 29.67 36.96
CA THR A 780 -16.13 30.88 37.79
C THR A 780 -15.74 32.15 37.04
N GLU A 781 -14.67 32.12 36.24
CA GLU A 781 -14.29 33.26 35.40
C GLU A 781 -15.33 33.54 34.33
N THR A 782 -15.85 32.47 33.71
CA THR A 782 -16.90 32.58 32.67
C THR A 782 -18.16 33.21 33.25
N VAL A 783 -18.67 32.74 34.40
CA VAL A 783 -19.86 33.31 35.05
C VAL A 783 -19.66 34.78 35.41
N GLN A 784 -18.49 35.13 35.97
CA GLN A 784 -18.17 36.53 36.33
C GLN A 784 -18.11 37.44 35.09
N ALA A 785 -17.51 36.97 34.00
CA ALA A 785 -17.44 37.73 32.76
C ALA A 785 -18.83 38.03 32.19
N PHE A 786 -19.70 37.02 32.13
CA PHE A 786 -21.07 37.18 31.63
C PHE A 786 -21.93 38.06 32.55
N GLN A 787 -21.71 38.03 33.87
CA GLN A 787 -22.34 38.97 34.78
C GLN A 787 -21.90 40.43 34.50
N SER A 788 -20.60 40.69 34.36
CA SER A 788 -20.09 42.03 34.02
C SER A 788 -20.59 42.52 32.66
N ILE A 789 -20.71 41.64 31.65
CA ILE A 789 -21.31 41.98 30.35
C ILE A 789 -22.76 42.46 30.53
N ARG A 790 -23.56 41.75 31.34
CA ARG A 790 -24.96 42.16 31.62
C ARG A 790 -25.06 43.49 32.36
N GLU A 791 -24.15 43.74 33.30
CA GLU A 791 -24.11 44.98 34.09
C GLU A 791 -23.63 46.18 33.27
N GLU A 792 -22.65 46.00 32.38
CA GLU A 792 -21.98 47.08 31.66
C GLU A 792 -22.57 47.34 30.27
N LEU A 793 -22.94 46.29 29.54
CA LEU A 793 -23.42 46.38 28.15
C LEU A 793 -24.92 46.15 28.03
N GLY A 794 -25.51 45.34 28.91
CA GLY A 794 -26.95 45.04 28.94
C GLY A 794 -27.28 43.57 28.60
N PRO A 795 -28.56 43.24 28.37
CA PRO A 795 -29.00 41.88 28.05
C PRO A 795 -28.29 41.33 26.80
N ILE A 796 -27.84 40.07 26.88
CA ILE A 796 -27.07 39.43 25.80
C ILE A 796 -28.03 39.00 24.70
N THR A 797 -27.77 39.44 23.47
CA THR A 797 -28.59 39.14 22.28
C THR A 797 -28.12 37.86 21.59
N GLY A 798 -26.81 37.68 21.44
CA GLY A 798 -26.29 36.51 20.71
C GLY A 798 -24.85 36.20 21.03
N ILE A 799 -24.47 34.93 20.79
CA ILE A 799 -23.13 34.42 21.10
C ILE A 799 -22.50 33.80 19.85
N PHE A 800 -21.25 34.17 19.59
CA PHE A 800 -20.38 33.54 18.59
C PHE A 800 -19.19 32.87 19.31
N HIS A 801 -19.17 31.55 19.29
CA HIS A 801 -18.11 30.77 19.90
C HIS A 801 -17.00 30.44 18.90
N CYS A 802 -16.01 31.33 18.75
CA CYS A 802 -14.86 31.16 17.86
C CYS A 802 -13.57 30.73 18.60
N ALA A 803 -13.63 30.51 19.93
CA ALA A 803 -12.47 30.09 20.69
C ALA A 803 -12.02 28.67 20.30
N GLY A 804 -10.72 28.51 20.06
CA GLY A 804 -10.13 27.23 19.70
C GLY A 804 -8.63 27.34 19.48
N VAL A 805 -7.94 26.22 19.56
CA VAL A 805 -6.52 26.11 19.24
C VAL A 805 -6.27 24.83 18.45
N ILE A 806 -5.20 24.83 17.66
CA ILE A 806 -4.70 23.66 16.93
C ILE A 806 -3.32 23.27 17.46
N LYS A 807 -3.03 21.98 17.47
CA LYS A 807 -1.74 21.40 17.86
C LYS A 807 -1.42 20.24 16.93
N ASP A 808 -1.26 20.53 15.64
CA ASP A 808 -1.16 19.50 14.60
C ASP A 808 0.01 18.55 14.85
N ARG A 809 -0.31 17.26 14.91
CA ARG A 809 0.63 16.16 15.12
C ARG A 809 -0.07 14.83 14.85
N LEU A 810 0.62 13.89 14.22
CA LEU A 810 0.11 12.54 13.97
C LEU A 810 -0.28 11.83 15.28
N LEU A 811 -1.31 10.99 15.21
CA LEU A 811 -1.88 10.23 16.32
C LEU A 811 -0.82 9.47 17.11
N ILE A 812 0.15 8.83 16.45
CA ILE A 812 1.22 8.06 17.10
C ILE A 812 2.12 8.89 18.03
N HIS A 813 2.20 10.20 17.84
CA HIS A 813 3.03 11.11 18.64
C HIS A 813 2.21 12.10 19.48
N LYS A 814 0.88 12.03 19.40
CA LYS A 814 -0.02 12.97 20.07
C LYS A 814 -0.01 12.76 21.58
N THR A 815 0.26 13.80 22.35
CA THR A 815 0.28 13.67 23.82
C THR A 815 -1.11 13.93 24.41
N THR A 816 -1.37 13.37 25.59
CA THR A 816 -2.62 13.60 26.34
C THR A 816 -2.82 15.07 26.72
N SER A 817 -1.74 15.80 27.00
CA SER A 817 -1.79 17.24 27.30
C SER A 817 -2.15 18.08 26.08
N GLU A 818 -1.65 17.71 24.89
CA GLU A 818 -2.04 18.35 23.62
C GLU A 818 -3.52 18.09 23.30
N LEU A 819 -3.96 16.83 23.41
CA LEU A 819 -5.37 16.46 23.26
C LEU A 819 -6.26 17.32 24.17
N GLN A 820 -5.91 17.43 25.46
CA GLN A 820 -6.67 18.24 26.41
C GLN A 820 -6.66 19.73 26.02
N ALA A 821 -5.50 20.30 25.68
CA ALA A 821 -5.39 21.71 25.31
C ALA A 821 -6.24 22.09 24.07
N VAL A 822 -6.41 21.17 23.12
CA VAL A 822 -7.23 21.34 21.92
C VAL A 822 -8.71 21.10 22.21
N LEU A 823 -9.03 20.08 23.01
CA LEU A 823 -10.41 19.70 23.35
C LEU A 823 -11.09 20.74 24.24
N SER A 824 -10.41 21.20 25.30
CA SER A 824 -11.00 22.03 26.36
C SER A 824 -11.74 23.29 25.86
N PRO A 825 -11.18 24.16 25.00
CA PRO A 825 -11.88 25.40 24.61
C PRO A 825 -13.19 25.14 23.85
N LYS A 826 -13.26 24.08 23.04
CA LYS A 826 -14.44 23.73 22.21
C LYS A 826 -15.41 22.80 22.91
N TRP A 827 -14.96 22.12 23.97
CA TRP A 827 -15.78 21.21 24.75
C TRP A 827 -16.20 21.82 26.07
N ARG A 828 -15.27 21.92 27.02
CA ARG A 828 -15.49 22.56 28.33
C ARG A 828 -15.93 24.01 28.18
N GLY A 829 -15.29 24.76 27.29
CA GLY A 829 -15.64 26.16 27.04
C GLY A 829 -17.08 26.32 26.54
N THR A 830 -17.52 25.49 25.62
CA THR A 830 -18.91 25.50 25.12
C THR A 830 -19.92 25.19 26.24
N TRP A 831 -19.62 24.21 27.08
CA TRP A 831 -20.48 23.89 28.23
C TRP A 831 -20.58 25.05 29.22
N ASN A 832 -19.44 25.62 29.63
CA ASN A 832 -19.42 26.74 30.57
C ASN A 832 -20.14 27.97 30.01
N LEU A 833 -20.06 28.22 28.70
CA LEU A 833 -20.81 29.27 28.03
C LEU A 833 -22.33 29.04 28.13
N ASP A 834 -22.82 27.83 27.83
CA ASP A 834 -24.24 27.52 27.95
C ASP A 834 -24.73 27.64 29.39
N GLN A 835 -23.96 27.16 30.37
CA GLN A 835 -24.33 27.29 31.78
C GLN A 835 -24.37 28.75 32.24
N ALA A 836 -23.41 29.59 31.80
CA ALA A 836 -23.37 31.01 32.14
C ALA A 836 -24.48 31.84 31.47
N THR A 837 -25.12 31.29 30.43
CA THR A 837 -26.13 31.96 29.59
C THR A 837 -27.48 31.26 29.54
N GLN A 838 -27.69 30.28 30.42
CA GLN A 838 -28.89 29.46 30.42
C GLN A 838 -30.20 30.26 30.58
N ASP A 839 -30.13 31.38 31.30
CA ASP A 839 -31.24 32.25 31.63
C ASP A 839 -31.30 33.51 30.74
N ASP A 840 -30.35 33.68 29.82
CA ASP A 840 -30.35 34.81 28.88
C ASP A 840 -31.35 34.55 27.74
N GLU A 841 -32.13 35.58 27.38
CA GLU A 841 -33.06 35.54 26.23
C GLU A 841 -32.32 35.72 24.90
N LEU A 842 -31.40 34.81 24.59
CA LEU A 842 -30.62 34.84 23.36
C LEU A 842 -31.53 34.71 22.12
N GLU A 843 -31.15 35.34 21.02
CA GLU A 843 -31.70 35.07 19.68
C GLU A 843 -30.98 33.90 19.02
N PHE A 844 -29.66 33.81 19.20
CA PHE A 844 -28.86 32.72 18.65
C PHE A 844 -27.62 32.39 19.50
N PHE A 845 -27.19 31.13 19.37
CA PHE A 845 -25.97 30.58 19.97
C PHE A 845 -25.20 29.83 18.89
N VAL A 846 -24.13 30.44 18.37
CA VAL A 846 -23.42 29.98 17.17
C VAL A 846 -22.06 29.38 17.53
N LEU A 847 -21.85 28.12 17.16
CA LEU A 847 -20.66 27.34 17.40
C LEU A 847 -19.84 27.23 16.12
N PHE A 848 -18.59 27.69 16.17
CA PHE A 848 -17.68 27.61 15.03
C PHE A 848 -16.94 26.28 15.05
N SER A 849 -17.57 25.29 14.43
CA SER A 849 -17.03 23.96 14.19
C SER A 849 -16.13 23.94 12.94
N SER A 850 -15.75 22.74 12.49
CA SER A 850 -14.88 22.55 11.33
C SER A 850 -15.29 21.36 10.49
N VAL A 851 -15.03 21.42 9.19
CA VAL A 851 -15.18 20.29 8.25
C VAL A 851 -14.37 19.05 8.71
N SER A 852 -13.28 19.25 9.47
CA SER A 852 -12.47 18.15 10.01
C SER A 852 -13.25 17.22 10.95
N ALA A 853 -14.31 17.71 11.63
CA ALA A 853 -15.20 16.87 12.43
C ALA A 853 -15.93 15.79 11.61
N ILE A 854 -16.13 16.06 10.31
CA ILE A 854 -16.94 15.25 9.41
C ILE A 854 -16.06 14.39 8.50
N MET A 855 -14.98 14.96 7.97
CA MET A 855 -14.14 14.30 6.99
C MET A 855 -12.84 13.75 7.60
N GLY A 856 -12.53 14.10 8.85
CA GLY A 856 -11.20 13.93 9.42
C GLY A 856 -10.21 14.93 8.79
N ASN A 857 -9.06 15.07 9.43
CA ASN A 857 -7.90 15.73 8.83
C ASN A 857 -6.62 15.18 9.47
N VAL A 858 -5.59 14.97 8.66
CA VAL A 858 -4.31 14.36 9.08
C VAL A 858 -3.64 15.25 10.12
N GLY A 859 -3.17 14.65 11.22
CA GLY A 859 -2.56 15.38 12.34
C GLY A 859 -3.55 16.09 13.28
N GLN A 860 -4.85 16.05 12.98
CA GLN A 860 -5.90 16.81 13.67
C GLN A 860 -6.95 15.94 14.36
N ALA A 861 -6.58 14.75 14.83
CA ALA A 861 -7.53 13.80 15.42
C ALA A 861 -8.25 14.34 16.67
N ASP A 862 -7.52 15.09 17.51
CA ASP A 862 -8.06 15.79 18.68
C ASP A 862 -8.96 16.97 18.30
N TYR A 863 -8.53 17.77 17.32
CA TYR A 863 -9.30 18.90 16.82
C TYR A 863 -10.60 18.45 16.14
N ALA A 864 -10.55 17.39 15.33
CA ALA A 864 -11.72 16.78 14.72
C ALA A 864 -12.71 16.26 15.79
N CYS A 865 -12.19 15.58 16.82
CA CYS A 865 -13.00 15.10 17.95
C CYS A 865 -13.64 16.26 18.73
N ALA A 866 -12.88 17.33 19.00
CA ALA A 866 -13.38 18.50 19.73
C ALA A 866 -14.51 19.24 19.00
N ASN A 867 -14.36 19.42 17.69
CA ASN A 867 -15.42 20.01 16.86
C ASN A 867 -16.64 19.09 16.74
N ALA A 868 -16.44 17.77 16.62
CA ALA A 868 -17.55 16.81 16.60
C ALA A 868 -18.32 16.78 17.94
N ALA A 869 -17.65 16.94 19.08
CA ALA A 869 -18.30 17.04 20.39
C ALA A 869 -19.18 18.30 20.49
N MET A 870 -18.67 19.42 20.01
CA MET A 870 -19.41 20.67 19.89
C MET A 870 -20.60 20.56 18.93
N ASP A 871 -20.47 19.80 17.84
CA ASP A 871 -21.59 19.52 16.92
C ASP A 871 -22.72 18.76 17.63
N LEU A 872 -22.39 17.73 18.40
CA LEU A 872 -23.38 16.96 19.17
C LEU A 872 -24.03 17.81 20.26
N PHE A 873 -23.25 18.64 20.94
CA PHE A 873 -23.77 19.60 21.93
C PHE A 873 -24.79 20.57 21.32
N ALA A 874 -24.56 21.02 20.08
CA ALA A 874 -25.49 21.92 19.39
C ALA A 874 -26.90 21.33 19.25
N PHE A 875 -27.00 20.04 18.89
CA PHE A 875 -28.27 19.34 18.79
C PHE A 875 -28.96 19.22 20.15
N GLU A 876 -28.22 18.84 21.19
CA GLU A 876 -28.77 18.77 22.54
C GLU A 876 -29.29 20.13 23.02
N ARG A 877 -28.51 21.19 22.87
CA ARG A 877 -28.93 22.53 23.27
C ARG A 877 -30.16 22.96 22.48
N GLN A 878 -30.23 22.68 21.17
CA GLN A 878 -31.42 22.96 20.37
C GLN A 878 -32.65 22.18 20.86
N GLU A 879 -32.49 20.93 21.30
CA GLU A 879 -33.59 20.20 21.94
C GLU A 879 -34.05 20.89 23.23
N GLN A 880 -33.12 21.39 24.06
CA GLN A 880 -33.47 22.19 25.24
C GLN A 880 -34.19 23.49 24.87
N VAL A 881 -33.83 24.14 23.76
CA VAL A 881 -34.54 25.31 23.23
C VAL A 881 -35.97 24.94 22.82
N ASN A 882 -36.13 23.82 22.11
CA ASN A 882 -37.44 23.36 21.65
C ASN A 882 -38.41 23.06 22.81
N ILE A 883 -37.90 22.67 23.98
CA ILE A 883 -38.69 22.45 25.20
C ILE A 883 -38.68 23.64 26.18
N GLY A 884 -38.12 24.78 25.78
CA GLY A 884 -38.15 26.03 26.55
C GLY A 884 -37.21 26.10 27.76
N LYS A 885 -36.19 25.23 27.85
CA LYS A 885 -35.16 25.29 28.90
C LYS A 885 -33.94 26.14 28.53
N ARG A 886 -33.84 26.53 27.26
CA ARG A 886 -32.83 27.43 26.71
C ARG A 886 -33.52 28.39 25.75
N CYS A 887 -32.93 29.55 25.56
CA CYS A 887 -33.36 30.52 24.56
C CYS A 887 -32.34 30.63 23.43
N GLY A 888 -32.82 31.05 22.27
CA GLY A 888 -32.02 31.31 21.08
C GLY A 888 -31.70 30.07 20.27
N GLN A 889 -31.83 30.20 18.96
CA GLN A 889 -31.55 29.12 18.03
C GLN A 889 -30.06 28.74 18.10
N THR A 890 -29.79 27.45 18.24
CA THR A 890 -28.42 26.94 18.30
C THR A 890 -27.98 26.53 16.90
N PHE A 891 -26.81 27.02 16.50
CA PHE A 891 -26.19 26.70 15.23
C PHE A 891 -24.80 26.13 15.47
N THR A 892 -24.45 25.04 14.80
CA THR A 892 -23.06 24.63 14.60
C THR A 892 -22.74 24.67 13.12
N ILE A 893 -21.65 25.34 12.78
CA ILE A 893 -21.23 25.51 11.40
C ILE A 893 -19.87 24.84 11.23
N ASN A 894 -19.82 23.78 10.42
CA ASN A 894 -18.58 23.11 10.07
C ASN A 894 -17.89 23.91 8.97
N TRP A 895 -17.06 24.88 9.37
CA TRP A 895 -16.38 25.77 8.44
C TRP A 895 -15.23 25.07 7.70
N PRO A 896 -15.03 25.39 6.41
CA PRO A 896 -13.80 25.08 5.70
C PRO A 896 -12.72 26.08 6.14
N LEU A 897 -11.58 26.08 5.48
CA LEU A 897 -10.52 27.05 5.76
C LEU A 897 -10.89 28.43 5.20
N TRP A 898 -10.79 29.47 6.03
CA TRP A 898 -11.03 30.87 5.66
C TRP A 898 -9.72 31.60 5.29
N ALA A 899 -9.80 32.56 4.36
CA ALA A 899 -8.65 33.35 3.92
C ALA A 899 -8.02 34.17 5.06
N ASP A 900 -8.85 34.86 5.84
CA ASP A 900 -8.41 35.74 6.94
C ASP A 900 -8.72 35.18 8.33
N GLY A 901 -8.99 33.88 8.44
CA GLY A 901 -9.42 33.24 9.69
C GLY A 901 -8.36 33.10 10.80
N GLY A 902 -7.11 33.52 10.53
CA GLY A 902 -6.00 33.48 11.47
C GLY A 902 -5.24 32.14 11.54
N MET A 903 -5.82 31.07 11.02
CA MET A 903 -5.13 29.82 10.69
C MET A 903 -4.86 29.84 9.19
N ARG A 904 -3.60 29.80 8.78
CA ARG A 904 -3.21 29.88 7.36
C ARG A 904 -2.55 28.58 6.94
N LEU A 905 -2.92 28.12 5.76
CA LEU A 905 -2.15 27.14 4.99
C LEU A 905 -1.35 27.92 3.95
N GLU A 906 -0.19 27.40 3.56
CA GLU A 906 0.61 28.02 2.50
C GLU A 906 -0.13 27.98 1.16
N GLU A 907 0.10 28.98 0.29
CA GLU A 907 -0.64 29.18 -0.98
C GLU A 907 -0.65 27.94 -1.89
N ASP A 908 0.43 27.17 -1.88
CA ASP A 908 0.53 25.96 -2.68
C ASP A 908 -0.39 24.85 -2.13
N LEU A 909 -0.44 24.65 -0.80
CA LEU A 909 -1.37 23.71 -0.14
C LEU A 909 -2.82 23.95 -0.54
N LEU A 910 -3.16 25.22 -0.74
CA LEU A 910 -4.51 25.67 -1.05
C LEU A 910 -4.88 25.33 -2.48
N GLN A 911 -3.98 25.58 -3.44
CA GLN A 911 -4.20 25.19 -4.84
C GLN A 911 -4.29 23.67 -5.01
N MET A 912 -3.50 22.93 -4.22
CA MET A 912 -3.45 21.48 -4.23
C MET A 912 -4.69 20.85 -3.59
N THR A 913 -5.11 21.36 -2.43
CA THR A 913 -6.37 20.95 -1.78
C THR A 913 -7.57 21.22 -2.68
N THR A 914 -7.57 22.37 -3.36
CA THR A 914 -8.59 22.70 -4.36
C THR A 914 -8.60 21.68 -5.50
N ALA A 915 -7.44 21.23 -5.95
CA ALA A 915 -7.36 20.28 -7.06
C ALA A 915 -7.80 18.86 -6.72
N SER A 916 -7.45 18.32 -5.54
CA SER A 916 -7.77 16.91 -5.20
C SER A 916 -9.13 16.73 -4.51
N THR A 917 -9.58 17.74 -3.76
CA THR A 917 -10.86 17.68 -3.02
C THR A 917 -11.95 18.55 -3.62
N GLY A 918 -11.59 19.46 -4.54
CA GLY A 918 -12.47 20.53 -4.99
C GLY A 918 -12.56 21.69 -3.99
N LEU A 919 -12.02 21.56 -2.77
CA LEU A 919 -12.16 22.57 -1.71
C LEU A 919 -11.11 23.67 -1.80
N SER A 920 -11.58 24.91 -1.94
CA SER A 920 -10.80 26.13 -1.93
C SER A 920 -10.87 26.85 -0.57
N VAL A 921 -9.96 27.82 -0.39
CA VAL A 921 -10.07 28.79 0.70
C VAL A 921 -11.33 29.59 0.52
N LEU A 922 -12.15 29.64 1.56
CA LEU A 922 -13.33 30.47 1.63
C LEU A 922 -12.92 31.95 1.75
N PRO A 923 -13.25 32.81 0.77
CA PRO A 923 -13.05 34.25 0.89
C PRO A 923 -13.86 34.80 2.06
N SER A 924 -13.31 35.79 2.75
CA SER A 924 -13.94 36.36 3.95
C SER A 924 -15.33 36.93 3.67
N GLU A 925 -15.54 37.59 2.52
CA GLU A 925 -16.86 38.09 2.10
C GLU A 925 -17.87 36.97 1.87
N GLU A 926 -17.48 35.90 1.18
CA GLU A 926 -18.34 34.72 0.95
C GLU A 926 -18.65 33.98 2.25
N GLY A 927 -17.67 33.91 3.18
CA GLY A 927 -17.88 33.30 4.49
C GLY A 927 -18.83 34.11 5.38
N LEU A 928 -18.71 35.43 5.38
CA LEU A 928 -19.65 36.32 6.07
C LEU A 928 -21.04 36.28 5.45
N ALA A 929 -21.14 36.26 4.11
CA ALA A 929 -22.42 36.07 3.41
C ALA A 929 -23.05 34.71 3.72
N ALA A 930 -22.24 33.64 3.80
CA ALA A 930 -22.70 32.32 4.22
C ALA A 930 -23.15 32.31 5.68
N LEU A 931 -22.47 33.03 6.58
CA LEU A 931 -22.90 33.18 7.98
C LEU A 931 -24.28 33.87 8.06
N ASP A 932 -24.45 35.03 7.41
CA ASP A 932 -25.73 35.76 7.39
C ASP A 932 -26.85 34.90 6.80
N HIS A 933 -26.53 34.14 5.75
CA HIS A 933 -27.45 33.20 5.14
C HIS A 933 -27.86 32.09 6.12
N LEU A 934 -26.89 31.45 6.79
CA LEU A 934 -27.15 30.36 7.72
C LEU A 934 -27.92 30.81 8.96
N LEU A 935 -27.68 32.02 9.47
CA LEU A 935 -28.43 32.62 10.56
C LEU A 935 -29.91 32.84 10.22
N SER A 936 -30.25 32.95 8.93
CA SER A 936 -31.65 33.02 8.47
C SER A 936 -32.33 31.65 8.33
N GLN A 937 -31.56 30.54 8.42
CA GLN A 937 -32.07 29.18 8.27
C GLN A 937 -32.51 28.57 9.59
N LYS A 938 -33.33 27.51 9.52
CA LYS A 938 -33.80 26.75 10.70
C LYS A 938 -32.95 25.52 11.04
N SER A 939 -31.84 25.28 10.34
CA SER A 939 -31.01 24.10 10.56
C SER A 939 -30.08 24.30 11.76
N THR A 940 -29.93 23.26 12.58
CA THR A 940 -29.00 23.25 13.72
C THR A 940 -27.56 23.04 13.29
N GLN A 941 -27.31 22.21 12.25
CA GLN A 941 -25.98 21.95 11.73
C GLN A 941 -25.91 22.29 10.25
N SER A 942 -24.83 22.94 9.83
CA SER A 942 -24.55 23.21 8.42
C SER A 942 -23.07 23.00 8.13
N ILE A 943 -22.80 22.18 7.11
CA ILE A 943 -21.46 21.96 6.60
C ILE A 943 -21.27 22.86 5.40
N VAL A 944 -20.32 23.78 5.51
CA VAL A 944 -20.00 24.73 4.45
C VAL A 944 -18.78 24.22 3.72
N LEU A 945 -18.92 23.99 2.41
CA LEU A 945 -17.82 23.66 1.52
C LEU A 945 -17.75 24.76 0.46
N TYR A 946 -16.54 25.16 0.08
CA TYR A 946 -16.34 26.18 -0.93
C TYR A 946 -15.33 25.69 -1.95
N GLY A 947 -15.61 25.86 -3.24
CA GLY A 947 -14.70 25.50 -4.32
C GLY A 947 -15.41 24.93 -5.55
N GLU A 948 -14.81 23.96 -6.22
CA GLU A 948 -15.29 23.40 -7.49
C GLU A 948 -16.45 22.41 -7.28
N GLU A 949 -17.63 22.80 -7.73
CA GLU A 949 -18.91 22.13 -7.43
C GLU A 949 -18.92 20.65 -7.80
N ARG A 950 -18.42 20.28 -8.97
CA ARG A 950 -18.46 18.89 -9.45
C ARG A 950 -17.55 17.99 -8.64
N THR A 951 -16.33 18.44 -8.34
CA THR A 951 -15.37 17.66 -7.55
C THR A 951 -15.83 17.52 -6.11
N ILE A 952 -16.35 18.58 -5.49
CA ILE A 952 -16.91 18.50 -4.13
C ILE A 952 -18.05 17.47 -4.10
N ARG A 953 -19.02 17.55 -5.02
CA ARG A 953 -20.13 16.57 -5.10
C ARG A 953 -19.63 15.15 -5.34
N ASN A 954 -18.63 14.95 -6.19
CA ASN A 954 -18.03 13.62 -6.41
C ASN A 954 -17.35 13.07 -5.15
N GLN A 955 -16.64 13.91 -4.39
CA GLN A 955 -16.00 13.50 -3.14
C GLN A 955 -17.03 13.16 -2.05
N ILE A 956 -18.09 13.96 -1.94
CA ILE A 956 -19.21 13.66 -1.04
C ILE A 956 -19.93 12.39 -1.48
N GLN A 957 -20.11 12.17 -2.78
CA GLN A 957 -20.62 10.90 -3.29
C GLN A 957 -19.72 9.74 -2.94
N LYS A 958 -18.38 9.86 -3.02
CA LYS A 958 -17.42 8.83 -2.58
C LYS A 958 -17.48 8.56 -1.08
N LEU A 959 -17.56 9.60 -0.24
CA LEU A 959 -17.77 9.46 1.21
C LEU A 959 -19.10 8.78 1.54
N ASN A 960 -20.14 9.05 0.76
CA ASN A 960 -21.41 8.32 0.81
C ASN A 960 -21.33 6.94 0.12
N ALA A 961 -20.36 6.69 -0.77
CA ALA A 961 -20.22 5.48 -1.59
C ALA A 961 -19.26 4.42 -1.03
N VAL A 962 -18.46 4.76 0.01
CA VAL A 962 -18.05 3.79 1.06
C VAL A 962 -19.28 3.13 1.72
N ARG A 963 -20.50 3.52 1.33
CA ARG A 963 -21.80 2.93 1.66
C ARG A 963 -22.70 2.69 0.43
N ARG A 964 -22.17 2.62 -0.80
CA ARG A 964 -22.92 2.30 -2.04
C ARG A 964 -22.18 1.31 -2.95
N GLU A 965 -22.14 0.05 -2.55
CA GLU A 965 -22.18 -1.01 -3.59
C GLU A 965 -23.57 -1.65 -3.70
N GLN A 966 -24.50 -1.42 -2.77
CA GLN A 966 -25.78 -2.14 -2.81
C GLN A 966 -27.01 -1.24 -2.57
N GLU A 967 -27.17 -0.21 -3.39
CA GLU A 967 -28.52 0.30 -3.68
C GLU A 967 -28.89 0.22 -5.17
N ASP A 968 -28.02 -0.31 -6.02
CA ASP A 968 -28.35 -0.62 -7.42
C ASP A 968 -27.94 -2.05 -7.85
N GLU A 969 -27.49 -2.92 -6.94
CA GLU A 969 -27.00 -4.27 -7.27
C GLU A 969 -27.97 -5.42 -6.95
N THR A 970 -29.08 -5.18 -6.25
CA THR A 970 -30.13 -6.21 -6.10
C THR A 970 -31.24 -6.09 -7.13
N ALA A 971 -31.25 -5.02 -7.92
CA ALA A 971 -31.87 -5.05 -9.24
C ALA A 971 -30.76 -5.32 -10.25
N SER A 972 -30.93 -6.35 -11.07
CA SER A 972 -30.21 -6.45 -12.34
C SER A 972 -30.41 -5.13 -13.10
N THR A 973 -29.41 -4.25 -13.05
CA THR A 973 -29.49 -2.95 -13.67
C THR A 973 -29.24 -3.14 -15.16
N ILE A 974 -30.27 -2.86 -15.96
CA ILE A 974 -30.15 -2.83 -17.42
C ILE A 974 -29.90 -1.38 -17.80
N THR A 975 -28.82 -1.12 -18.53
CA THR A 975 -28.55 0.19 -19.11
C THR A 975 -28.63 0.09 -20.63
N ARG A 976 -29.56 0.83 -21.24
CA ARG A 976 -29.65 0.97 -22.69
C ARG A 976 -28.64 1.99 -23.20
N ILE A 977 -27.92 1.61 -24.25
CA ILE A 977 -26.97 2.44 -25.01
C ILE A 977 -27.66 2.93 -26.28
N CYS A 978 -27.70 4.25 -26.46
CA CYS A 978 -28.17 4.91 -27.69
C CYS A 978 -27.07 5.79 -28.28
N LEU A 979 -26.96 5.79 -29.61
CA LEU A 979 -26.23 6.82 -30.36
C LEU A 979 -27.22 7.82 -30.94
N ASP A 980 -26.82 9.09 -31.00
CA ASP A 980 -27.59 10.11 -31.70
C ASP A 980 -27.63 9.78 -33.21
N HIS A 981 -28.84 9.58 -33.75
CA HIS A 981 -29.12 9.40 -35.18
C HIS A 981 -28.57 8.10 -35.81
N PHE A 982 -29.13 6.96 -35.42
CA PHE A 982 -28.73 5.64 -35.92
C PHE A 982 -29.89 4.82 -36.49
N THR A 983 -29.72 4.19 -37.66
CA THR A 983 -30.75 3.37 -38.34
C THR A 983 -30.25 1.95 -38.63
N PHE A 984 -30.80 0.97 -37.91
CA PHE A 984 -30.48 -0.44 -38.12
C PHE A 984 -31.35 -1.09 -39.23
N PRO A 985 -30.84 -1.99 -40.09
CA PRO A 985 -29.53 -2.64 -40.09
C PRO A 985 -28.46 -1.90 -40.87
N GLU A 986 -28.81 -0.90 -41.67
CA GLU A 986 -27.88 -0.31 -42.66
C GLU A 986 -26.66 0.35 -42.02
N ASP A 987 -26.80 0.86 -40.79
CA ASP A 987 -25.68 1.47 -40.07
C ASP A 987 -24.93 0.50 -39.12
N LEU A 988 -25.27 -0.81 -39.04
CA LEU A 988 -24.60 -1.76 -38.11
C LEU A 988 -23.08 -1.77 -38.27
N LYS A 989 -22.61 -1.64 -39.52
CA LYS A 989 -21.20 -1.59 -39.87
C LYS A 989 -20.49 -0.40 -39.24
N THR A 990 -21.15 0.76 -39.20
CA THR A 990 -20.59 2.01 -38.69
C THR A 990 -20.84 2.21 -37.20
N TYR A 991 -21.82 1.52 -36.61
CA TYR A 991 -22.17 1.67 -35.18
C TYR A 991 -20.99 1.38 -34.24
N TRP A 992 -20.38 0.20 -34.36
CA TRP A 992 -19.27 -0.20 -33.51
C TRP A 992 -18.04 0.66 -33.80
N SER A 993 -17.81 1.04 -35.06
CA SER A 993 -16.72 1.95 -35.45
C SER A 993 -16.90 3.35 -34.84
N ASN A 994 -18.14 3.85 -34.75
CA ASN A 994 -18.47 5.11 -34.08
C ASN A 994 -18.27 5.05 -32.56
N ILE A 995 -18.64 3.93 -31.94
CA ILE A 995 -18.36 3.69 -30.51
C ILE A 995 -16.86 3.63 -30.25
N LYS A 996 -16.09 2.90 -31.08
CA LYS A 996 -14.62 2.84 -31.00
C LYS A 996 -13.97 4.22 -31.20
N ALA A 997 -14.54 5.06 -32.07
CA ALA A 997 -14.09 6.42 -32.34
C ALA A 997 -14.44 7.43 -31.23
N GLY A 998 -15.07 7.00 -30.13
CA GLY A 998 -15.37 7.85 -28.97
C GLY A 998 -16.58 8.78 -29.17
N GLN A 999 -17.49 8.47 -30.10
CA GLN A 999 -18.71 9.24 -30.27
C GLN A 999 -19.56 9.19 -28.99
N ARG A 1000 -20.23 10.30 -28.67
CA ARG A 1000 -21.05 10.43 -27.46
C ARG A 1000 -22.13 9.35 -27.42
N ILE A 1001 -22.07 8.52 -26.39
CA ILE A 1001 -23.09 7.51 -26.08
C ILE A 1001 -24.06 8.10 -25.05
N ILE A 1002 -25.36 7.92 -25.29
CA ILE A 1002 -26.40 8.23 -24.32
C ILE A 1002 -26.77 6.95 -23.58
N ARG A 1003 -26.73 7.00 -22.24
CA ARG A 1003 -27.06 5.88 -21.36
C ARG A 1003 -28.39 6.13 -20.68
N HIS A 1004 -29.32 5.18 -20.81
CA HIS A 1004 -30.61 5.22 -20.14
C HIS A 1004 -30.76 4.00 -19.23
N LYS A 1005 -31.03 4.23 -17.95
CA LYS A 1005 -31.42 3.14 -17.05
C LYS A 1005 -32.76 2.59 -17.51
N SER A 1006 -32.82 1.28 -17.71
CA SER A 1006 -34.00 0.56 -18.19
C SER A 1006 -34.36 -0.53 -17.19
N ASN A 1007 -35.62 -0.93 -17.17
CA ASN A 1007 -36.07 -2.11 -16.41
C ASN A 1007 -36.41 -3.26 -17.36
N VAL A 1008 -36.61 -4.47 -16.79
CA VAL A 1008 -36.88 -5.68 -17.58
C VAL A 1008 -38.17 -5.55 -18.39
N ASP A 1009 -39.21 -4.91 -17.83
CA ASP A 1009 -40.51 -4.75 -18.50
C ASP A 1009 -40.40 -3.84 -19.73
N GLU A 1010 -39.60 -2.78 -19.66
CA GLU A 1010 -39.29 -1.91 -20.81
C GLU A 1010 -38.57 -2.67 -21.92
N VAL A 1011 -37.56 -3.47 -21.57
CA VAL A 1011 -36.84 -4.31 -22.54
C VAL A 1011 -37.79 -5.30 -23.20
N ARG A 1012 -38.65 -5.96 -22.42
CA ARG A 1012 -39.65 -6.88 -22.96
C ARG A 1012 -40.64 -6.18 -23.89
N SER A 1013 -41.13 -5.01 -23.51
CA SER A 1013 -41.97 -4.19 -24.38
C SER A 1013 -41.28 -3.87 -25.69
N TRP A 1014 -39.97 -3.59 -25.70
CA TRP A 1014 -39.22 -3.36 -26.95
C TRP A 1014 -39.06 -4.62 -27.79
N MET A 1015 -38.78 -5.75 -27.16
CA MET A 1015 -38.71 -7.06 -27.82
C MET A 1015 -40.04 -7.42 -28.50
N GLU A 1016 -41.17 -7.06 -27.90
CA GLU A 1016 -42.52 -7.28 -28.45
C GLU A 1016 -42.87 -6.30 -29.60
N GLN A 1017 -42.38 -5.06 -29.54
CA GLN A 1017 -42.63 -4.02 -30.57
C GLN A 1017 -41.80 -4.22 -31.84
N GLY A 1018 -40.65 -4.89 -31.73
CA GLY A 1018 -39.97 -5.55 -32.84
C GLY A 1018 -39.35 -4.68 -33.92
N ASN A 1019 -38.96 -3.41 -33.70
CA ASN A 1019 -38.41 -2.60 -34.80
C ASN A 1019 -37.00 -2.00 -34.59
N ASP A 1020 -36.52 -1.88 -33.35
CA ASP A 1020 -35.26 -1.19 -33.03
C ASP A 1020 -34.20 -2.10 -32.39
N ILE A 1021 -32.92 -1.88 -32.73
CA ILE A 1021 -31.80 -2.46 -31.97
C ILE A 1021 -31.88 -2.00 -30.51
N GLN A 1022 -31.73 -2.96 -29.62
CA GLN A 1022 -31.44 -2.68 -28.22
C GLN A 1022 -30.00 -3.10 -27.94
N HIS A 1023 -29.14 -2.11 -27.72
CA HIS A 1023 -27.82 -2.33 -27.17
C HIS A 1023 -27.93 -2.12 -25.66
N LEU A 1024 -27.75 -3.18 -24.90
CA LEU A 1024 -27.92 -3.23 -23.46
C LEU A 1024 -26.59 -3.56 -22.80
N LEU A 1025 -26.35 -2.93 -21.66
CA LEU A 1025 -25.37 -3.35 -20.68
C LEU A 1025 -26.13 -3.94 -19.50
N ILE A 1026 -25.90 -5.22 -19.24
CA ILE A 1026 -26.60 -5.96 -18.19
C ILE A 1026 -25.59 -6.32 -17.11
N ARG A 1027 -25.87 -5.90 -15.88
CA ARG A 1027 -25.14 -6.36 -14.70
C ARG A 1027 -25.69 -7.70 -14.24
N THR A 1028 -24.83 -8.72 -14.18
CA THR A 1028 -25.19 -10.05 -13.68
C THR A 1028 -24.67 -10.24 -12.25
N GLN A 1029 -24.88 -11.41 -11.63
CA GLN A 1029 -24.32 -11.68 -10.30
C GLN A 1029 -22.81 -11.93 -10.37
N THR A 1030 -22.37 -12.49 -11.50
CA THR A 1030 -21.00 -12.92 -11.77
C THR A 1030 -20.17 -11.87 -12.49
N SER A 1031 -20.79 -10.96 -13.24
CA SER A 1031 -20.10 -9.90 -13.99
C SER A 1031 -20.70 -8.53 -13.74
N ARG A 1032 -19.82 -7.52 -13.59
CA ARG A 1032 -20.20 -6.12 -13.42
C ARG A 1032 -20.94 -5.56 -14.63
N GLN A 1033 -20.64 -6.07 -15.83
CA GLN A 1033 -21.23 -5.58 -17.06
C GLN A 1033 -21.05 -6.58 -18.20
N ILE A 1034 -22.16 -7.02 -18.81
CA ILE A 1034 -22.18 -7.82 -20.02
C ILE A 1034 -22.92 -7.06 -21.12
N GLU A 1035 -22.27 -6.92 -22.28
CA GLU A 1035 -22.85 -6.34 -23.48
C GLU A 1035 -23.80 -7.35 -24.14
N VAL A 1036 -25.03 -6.89 -24.40
CA VAL A 1036 -26.08 -7.67 -25.05
C VAL A 1036 -26.72 -6.84 -26.15
N VAL A 1037 -26.82 -7.42 -27.35
CA VAL A 1037 -27.51 -6.81 -28.49
C VAL A 1037 -28.74 -7.64 -28.83
N ILE A 1038 -29.89 -6.99 -28.90
CA ILE A 1038 -31.17 -7.60 -29.28
C ILE A 1038 -31.69 -6.94 -30.55
N CYS A 1039 -32.09 -7.74 -31.54
CA CYS A 1039 -32.60 -7.24 -32.81
C CYS A 1039 -33.56 -8.22 -33.50
N GLY A 1040 -34.42 -7.71 -34.40
CA GLY A 1040 -35.40 -8.52 -35.14
C GLY A 1040 -36.79 -8.57 -34.51
N LYS A 1041 -37.75 -9.02 -35.32
CA LYS A 1041 -39.20 -8.96 -35.05
C LYS A 1041 -39.87 -10.34 -34.95
N GLY A 1042 -39.14 -11.40 -35.30
CA GLY A 1042 -39.66 -12.75 -35.22
C GLY A 1042 -39.97 -13.17 -33.78
N LYS A 1043 -40.94 -14.08 -33.62
CA LYS A 1043 -41.28 -14.64 -32.29
C LYS A 1043 -40.29 -15.69 -31.80
N LYS A 1044 -39.45 -16.21 -32.69
CA LYS A 1044 -38.46 -17.26 -32.40
C LYS A 1044 -37.13 -16.64 -32.08
N ILE A 1045 -36.53 -17.04 -30.97
CA ILE A 1045 -35.30 -16.44 -30.46
C ILE A 1045 -34.09 -17.27 -30.91
N VAL A 1046 -33.15 -16.61 -31.55
CA VAL A 1046 -31.87 -17.15 -31.98
C VAL A 1046 -30.76 -16.51 -31.14
N LEU A 1047 -30.06 -17.33 -30.35
CA LEU A 1047 -28.90 -16.91 -29.55
C LEU A 1047 -27.63 -17.07 -30.38
N LEU A 1048 -26.91 -15.99 -30.64
CA LEU A 1048 -25.72 -15.96 -31.47
C LEU A 1048 -24.45 -15.74 -30.63
N PHE A 1049 -23.42 -16.55 -30.90
CA PHE A 1049 -22.08 -16.40 -30.34
C PHE A 1049 -21.06 -16.08 -31.42
N CYS A 1050 -20.37 -14.95 -31.26
CA CYS A 1050 -19.37 -14.46 -32.21
C CYS A 1050 -18.02 -15.18 -32.07
N GLY A 1051 -17.20 -15.10 -33.13
CA GLY A 1051 -15.81 -15.56 -33.09
C GLY A 1051 -14.96 -14.75 -32.11
N PHE A 1052 -13.76 -15.23 -31.81
CA PHE A 1052 -12.85 -14.59 -30.86
C PHE A 1052 -12.58 -13.13 -31.23
N GLY A 1053 -12.85 -12.20 -30.31
CA GLY A 1053 -12.65 -10.76 -30.50
C GLY A 1053 -13.67 -10.04 -31.39
N LEU A 1054 -14.71 -10.73 -31.88
CA LEU A 1054 -15.70 -10.18 -32.82
C LEU A 1054 -17.03 -9.81 -32.15
N THR A 1055 -17.65 -8.72 -32.62
CA THR A 1055 -18.93 -8.20 -32.11
C THR A 1055 -20.13 -8.58 -33.00
N ALA A 1056 -21.31 -8.02 -32.72
CA ALA A 1056 -22.57 -8.37 -33.38
C ALA A 1056 -22.56 -8.10 -34.90
N SER A 1057 -21.69 -7.19 -35.37
CA SER A 1057 -21.50 -6.88 -36.80
C SER A 1057 -21.12 -8.10 -37.64
N GLN A 1058 -20.52 -9.14 -37.04
CA GLN A 1058 -20.22 -10.41 -37.71
C GLN A 1058 -21.47 -11.06 -38.32
N TRP A 1059 -22.63 -10.87 -37.70
CA TRP A 1059 -23.90 -11.48 -38.09
C TRP A 1059 -24.79 -10.57 -38.95
N TYR A 1060 -24.22 -9.48 -39.50
CA TYR A 1060 -24.96 -8.47 -40.29
C TYR A 1060 -25.89 -9.09 -41.33
N TYR A 1061 -25.39 -10.00 -42.17
CA TYR A 1061 -26.18 -10.57 -43.27
C TYR A 1061 -27.29 -11.49 -42.80
N GLN A 1062 -27.06 -12.25 -41.72
CA GLN A 1062 -28.07 -13.12 -41.11
C GLN A 1062 -29.19 -12.26 -40.53
N ILE A 1063 -28.84 -11.24 -39.74
CA ILE A 1063 -29.82 -10.33 -39.15
C ILE A 1063 -30.58 -9.59 -40.26
N LYS A 1064 -29.90 -9.09 -41.29
CA LYS A 1064 -30.53 -8.37 -42.40
C LYS A 1064 -31.59 -9.20 -43.12
N GLU A 1065 -31.34 -10.48 -43.38
CA GLU A 1065 -32.25 -11.33 -44.17
C GLU A 1065 -33.28 -12.12 -43.36
N LEU A 1066 -33.02 -12.35 -42.07
CA LEU A 1066 -33.83 -13.25 -41.24
C LEU A 1066 -34.56 -12.53 -40.10
N ARG A 1067 -34.36 -11.22 -39.90
CA ARG A 1067 -34.99 -10.43 -38.82
C ARG A 1067 -36.51 -10.40 -38.83
N GLU A 1068 -37.17 -10.67 -39.96
CA GLU A 1068 -38.63 -10.72 -40.01
C GLU A 1068 -39.17 -12.05 -39.45
N ASP A 1069 -38.40 -13.13 -39.60
CA ASP A 1069 -38.78 -14.48 -39.16
C ASP A 1069 -38.28 -14.79 -37.72
N TYR A 1070 -37.13 -14.21 -37.33
CA TYR A 1070 -36.44 -14.48 -36.07
C TYR A 1070 -36.08 -13.19 -35.32
N GLN A 1071 -35.96 -13.31 -34.00
CA GLN A 1071 -35.35 -12.32 -33.12
C GLN A 1071 -34.00 -12.86 -32.63
N PHE A 1072 -32.96 -12.04 -32.74
CA PHE A 1072 -31.59 -12.40 -32.42
C PHE A 1072 -31.15 -11.76 -31.11
N ILE A 1073 -30.48 -12.55 -30.28
CA ILE A 1073 -29.80 -12.11 -29.07
C ILE A 1073 -28.33 -12.45 -29.23
N ILE A 1074 -27.47 -11.45 -29.13
CA ILE A 1074 -26.03 -11.58 -29.21
C ILE A 1074 -25.48 -11.18 -27.84
N ILE A 1075 -24.77 -12.09 -27.18
CA ILE A 1075 -24.13 -11.85 -25.89
C ILE A 1075 -22.63 -11.87 -26.11
N HIS A 1076 -21.96 -10.74 -25.87
CA HIS A 1076 -20.51 -10.67 -26.01
C HIS A 1076 -19.84 -11.24 -24.75
N PRO A 1077 -18.93 -12.21 -24.90
CA PRO A 1077 -18.22 -12.76 -23.74
C PRO A 1077 -17.26 -11.73 -23.14
N PRO A 1078 -16.84 -11.91 -21.87
CA PRO A 1078 -15.85 -11.05 -21.23
C PRO A 1078 -14.61 -10.86 -22.12
N GLY A 1079 -14.13 -9.62 -22.25
CA GLY A 1079 -13.01 -9.30 -23.14
C GLY A 1079 -13.40 -8.86 -24.54
N VAL A 1080 -14.67 -9.02 -24.94
CA VAL A 1080 -15.21 -8.56 -26.22
C VAL A 1080 -16.20 -7.42 -25.98
N GLY A 1081 -16.09 -6.36 -26.79
CA GLY A 1081 -16.91 -5.16 -26.66
C GLY A 1081 -16.75 -4.49 -25.30
N LEU A 1082 -17.87 -4.08 -24.73
CA LEU A 1082 -18.01 -3.47 -23.41
C LEU A 1082 -18.21 -4.51 -22.30
N SER A 1083 -18.13 -5.82 -22.58
CA SER A 1083 -18.23 -6.87 -21.56
C SER A 1083 -16.98 -6.95 -20.69
N GLU A 1084 -17.19 -6.83 -19.38
CA GLU A 1084 -16.14 -6.88 -18.36
C GLU A 1084 -15.90 -8.31 -17.85
N ASP A 1085 -14.83 -8.46 -17.07
CA ASP A 1085 -14.47 -9.71 -16.39
C ASP A 1085 -15.63 -10.22 -15.51
N ASN A 1086 -15.86 -11.53 -15.57
CA ASN A 1086 -16.88 -12.26 -14.83
C ASN A 1086 -16.29 -13.16 -13.72
N GLY A 1087 -14.98 -13.07 -13.45
CA GLY A 1087 -14.26 -13.84 -12.43
C GLY A 1087 -14.01 -15.31 -12.78
N ASP A 1088 -14.70 -15.85 -13.79
CA ASP A 1088 -14.48 -17.19 -14.35
C ASP A 1088 -14.59 -17.14 -15.88
N LEU A 1089 -13.44 -16.93 -16.51
CA LEU A 1089 -13.28 -16.85 -17.96
C LEU A 1089 -13.18 -18.24 -18.63
N SER A 1090 -13.49 -19.33 -17.93
CA SER A 1090 -13.66 -20.65 -18.57
C SER A 1090 -14.94 -20.68 -19.42
N PHE A 1091 -15.04 -21.62 -20.37
CA PHE A 1091 -16.29 -21.80 -21.12
C PHE A 1091 -17.49 -22.10 -20.21
N GLN A 1092 -17.25 -22.71 -19.05
CA GLN A 1092 -18.28 -22.95 -18.04
C GLN A 1092 -18.75 -21.64 -17.40
N GLY A 1093 -17.82 -20.78 -16.97
CA GLY A 1093 -18.16 -19.49 -16.36
C GLY A 1093 -18.87 -18.55 -17.33
N ILE A 1094 -18.42 -18.53 -18.60
CA ILE A 1094 -19.11 -17.79 -19.67
C ILE A 1094 -20.52 -18.35 -19.90
N SER A 1095 -20.68 -19.67 -19.97
CA SER A 1095 -21.98 -20.34 -20.09
C SER A 1095 -22.94 -19.98 -18.95
N ASN A 1096 -22.44 -19.91 -17.71
CA ASN A 1096 -23.24 -19.51 -16.55
C ASN A 1096 -23.67 -18.03 -16.65
N THR A 1097 -22.76 -17.17 -17.09
CA THR A 1097 -23.03 -15.73 -17.29
C THR A 1097 -24.13 -15.52 -18.34
N VAL A 1098 -24.08 -16.27 -19.45
CA VAL A 1098 -25.12 -16.27 -20.49
C VAL A 1098 -26.47 -16.69 -19.91
N HIS A 1099 -26.50 -17.74 -19.09
CA HIS A 1099 -27.74 -18.19 -18.45
C HIS A 1099 -28.32 -17.11 -17.53
N GLU A 1100 -27.50 -16.43 -16.73
CA GLU A 1100 -27.93 -15.32 -15.87
C GLU A 1100 -28.53 -14.16 -16.68
N VAL A 1101 -27.91 -13.79 -17.81
CA VAL A 1101 -28.44 -12.75 -18.71
C VAL A 1101 -29.83 -13.13 -19.22
N LEU A 1102 -30.02 -14.38 -19.65
CA LEU A 1102 -31.32 -14.86 -20.14
C LEU A 1102 -32.39 -14.87 -19.04
N ASP A 1103 -32.01 -15.24 -17.81
CA ASP A 1103 -32.92 -15.21 -16.66
C ASP A 1103 -33.31 -13.77 -16.28
N ILE A 1104 -32.37 -12.82 -16.32
CA ILE A 1104 -32.64 -11.39 -16.09
C ILE A 1104 -33.62 -10.85 -17.13
N LEU A 1105 -33.44 -11.22 -18.39
CA LEU A 1105 -34.34 -10.86 -19.48
C LEU A 1105 -35.67 -11.66 -19.46
N GLN A 1106 -35.83 -12.59 -18.51
CA GLN A 1106 -36.98 -13.48 -18.36
C GLN A 1106 -37.30 -14.30 -19.62
N ILE A 1107 -36.26 -14.72 -20.35
CA ILE A 1107 -36.41 -15.53 -21.56
C ILE A 1107 -36.53 -17.00 -21.16
N SER A 1108 -37.74 -17.52 -21.31
CA SER A 1108 -38.11 -18.91 -20.99
C SER A 1108 -38.48 -19.74 -22.22
N LEU A 1109 -38.45 -19.13 -23.42
CA LEU A 1109 -38.76 -19.79 -24.68
C LEU A 1109 -37.59 -20.67 -25.14
N PRO A 1110 -37.86 -21.75 -25.90
CA PRO A 1110 -36.81 -22.61 -26.39
C PRO A 1110 -36.00 -21.88 -27.49
N LEU A 1111 -34.67 -21.95 -27.37
CA LEU A 1111 -33.69 -21.14 -28.10
C LEU A 1111 -33.08 -21.91 -29.26
N TYR A 1112 -32.90 -21.24 -30.40
CA TYR A 1112 -32.02 -21.73 -31.47
C TYR A 1112 -30.62 -21.17 -31.21
N VAL A 1113 -29.61 -22.01 -30.95
CA VAL A 1113 -28.27 -21.54 -30.60
C VAL A 1113 -27.35 -21.67 -31.82
N ILE A 1114 -26.61 -20.61 -32.14
CA ILE A 1114 -25.66 -20.60 -33.24
C ILE A 1114 -24.33 -20.02 -32.76
N GLY A 1115 -23.23 -20.70 -33.03
CA GLY A 1115 -21.89 -20.21 -32.74
C GLY A 1115 -20.97 -20.40 -33.93
N THR A 1116 -20.00 -19.49 -34.07
CA THR A 1116 -18.96 -19.59 -35.10
C THR A 1116 -17.56 -19.60 -34.48
N SER A 1117 -16.65 -20.40 -35.04
CA SER A 1117 -15.27 -20.49 -34.59
C SER A 1117 -15.19 -20.71 -33.06
N TRP A 1118 -14.42 -19.89 -32.34
CA TRP A 1118 -14.34 -19.90 -30.87
C TRP A 1118 -15.69 -19.71 -30.16
N GLY A 1119 -16.60 -18.88 -30.68
CA GLY A 1119 -17.97 -18.74 -30.16
C GLY A 1119 -18.78 -20.04 -30.26
N GLY A 1120 -18.43 -20.91 -31.20
CA GLY A 1120 -18.97 -22.26 -31.28
C GLY A 1120 -18.63 -23.12 -30.07
N MET A 1121 -17.50 -22.89 -29.39
CA MET A 1121 -17.12 -23.61 -28.17
C MET A 1121 -17.94 -23.17 -26.95
N ILE A 1122 -18.24 -21.86 -26.86
CA ILE A 1122 -19.19 -21.32 -25.88
C ILE A 1122 -20.58 -21.93 -26.13
N ALA A 1123 -21.02 -21.96 -27.40
CA ALA A 1123 -22.30 -22.56 -27.79
C ALA A 1123 -22.39 -24.04 -27.41
N GLN A 1124 -21.35 -24.84 -27.69
CA GLN A 1124 -21.26 -26.24 -27.28
C GLN A 1124 -21.44 -26.40 -25.76
N THR A 1125 -20.75 -25.56 -24.98
CA THR A 1125 -20.79 -25.60 -23.51
C THR A 1125 -22.15 -25.19 -22.96
N PHE A 1126 -22.74 -24.12 -23.48
CA PHE A 1126 -24.06 -23.67 -23.10
C PHE A 1126 -25.13 -24.73 -23.37
N VAL A 1127 -25.12 -25.35 -24.54
CA VAL A 1127 -26.09 -26.38 -24.92
C VAL A 1127 -25.90 -27.67 -24.12
N ALA A 1128 -24.66 -28.06 -23.80
CA ALA A 1128 -24.39 -29.22 -22.97
C ALA A 1128 -24.90 -29.03 -21.52
N ASN A 1129 -24.86 -27.80 -21.00
CA ASN A 1129 -25.26 -27.46 -19.64
C ASN A 1129 -26.77 -27.22 -19.50
N PHE A 1130 -27.40 -26.64 -20.52
CA PHE A 1130 -28.83 -26.24 -20.50
C PHE A 1130 -29.60 -26.80 -21.72
N PRO A 1131 -29.55 -28.11 -21.98
CA PRO A 1131 -30.17 -28.70 -23.17
C PRO A 1131 -31.69 -28.50 -23.22
N GLU A 1132 -32.35 -28.36 -22.07
CA GLU A 1132 -33.79 -28.13 -21.96
C GLU A 1132 -34.24 -26.76 -22.46
N LYS A 1133 -33.32 -25.78 -22.53
CA LYS A 1133 -33.62 -24.44 -23.05
C LYS A 1133 -33.39 -24.32 -24.55
N VAL A 1134 -32.92 -25.36 -25.23
CA VAL A 1134 -32.39 -25.28 -26.61
C VAL A 1134 -33.15 -26.20 -27.56
N VAL A 1135 -33.61 -25.64 -28.69
CA VAL A 1135 -34.26 -26.39 -29.79
C VAL A 1135 -33.21 -27.10 -30.63
N SER A 1136 -32.18 -26.36 -31.06
CA SER A 1136 -31.15 -26.86 -31.96
C SER A 1136 -29.86 -26.06 -31.82
N LEU A 1137 -28.74 -26.67 -32.15
CA LEU A 1137 -27.42 -26.05 -32.20
C LEU A 1137 -26.94 -25.96 -33.65
N THR A 1138 -26.41 -24.81 -34.06
CA THR A 1138 -25.67 -24.67 -35.33
C THR A 1138 -24.23 -24.23 -35.05
N LEU A 1139 -23.26 -25.03 -35.50
CA LEU A 1139 -21.83 -24.77 -35.38
C LEU A 1139 -21.25 -24.43 -36.75
N VAL A 1140 -20.73 -23.21 -36.89
CA VAL A 1140 -20.16 -22.72 -38.15
C VAL A 1140 -18.64 -22.69 -38.00
N THR A 1141 -17.93 -23.48 -38.80
CA THR A 1141 -16.45 -23.53 -38.81
C THR A 1141 -15.83 -23.59 -37.40
N SER A 1142 -16.53 -24.28 -36.48
CA SER A 1142 -16.19 -24.40 -35.07
C SER A 1142 -15.31 -25.62 -34.81
N PHE A 1143 -14.71 -25.66 -33.62
CA PHE A 1143 -13.74 -26.68 -33.24
C PHE A 1143 -13.84 -27.01 -31.73
N CYS A 1144 -12.96 -27.87 -31.22
CA CYS A 1144 -13.04 -28.47 -29.87
C CYS A 1144 -11.92 -28.05 -28.92
N ASP A 1145 -10.79 -27.56 -29.45
CA ASP A 1145 -9.70 -26.98 -28.68
C ASP A 1145 -8.93 -25.94 -29.51
N MET A 1146 -8.17 -25.10 -28.81
CA MET A 1146 -7.34 -24.03 -29.39
C MET A 1146 -5.86 -24.45 -29.56
N ASN A 1147 -5.50 -25.74 -29.53
CA ASN A 1147 -4.14 -26.29 -29.25
C ASN A 1147 -2.94 -25.89 -30.15
N GLN A 1148 -2.96 -24.72 -30.78
CA GLN A 1148 -1.79 -24.02 -31.26
C GLN A 1148 -1.86 -22.59 -30.74
N LEU A 1149 -0.85 -22.18 -29.95
CA LEU A 1149 -0.64 -20.79 -29.55
C LEU A 1149 -0.32 -19.99 -30.81
N TRP A 1150 -1.30 -19.25 -31.33
CA TRP A 1150 -1.06 -18.30 -32.41
C TRP A 1150 -1.03 -16.94 -31.74
N ASP A 1151 0.10 -16.23 -31.87
CA ASP A 1151 0.14 -14.83 -31.45
C ASP A 1151 -0.93 -14.03 -32.21
N GLU A 1152 -1.39 -12.92 -31.62
CA GLU A 1152 -2.49 -12.10 -32.16
C GLU A 1152 -2.25 -11.68 -33.62
N GLN A 1153 -0.99 -11.42 -33.98
CA GLN A 1153 -0.60 -11.02 -35.32
C GLN A 1153 -0.72 -12.19 -36.30
N SER A 1154 -0.28 -13.39 -35.91
CA SER A 1154 -0.42 -14.64 -36.67
C SER A 1154 -1.89 -15.02 -36.90
N LEU A 1155 -2.77 -14.85 -35.91
CA LEU A 1155 -4.21 -15.06 -36.09
C LEU A 1155 -4.80 -14.06 -37.09
N LYS A 1156 -4.48 -12.77 -36.94
CA LYS A 1156 -4.93 -11.71 -37.85
C LYS A 1156 -4.47 -11.95 -39.28
N ASP A 1157 -3.21 -12.34 -39.47
CA ASP A 1157 -2.64 -12.62 -40.78
C ASP A 1157 -3.27 -13.87 -41.41
N ALA A 1158 -3.62 -14.88 -40.61
CA ALA A 1158 -4.31 -16.08 -41.08
C ALA A 1158 -5.76 -15.82 -41.48
N PHE A 1159 -6.53 -15.07 -40.69
CA PHE A 1159 -7.85 -14.60 -41.07
C PHE A 1159 -7.78 -13.72 -42.32
N LYS A 1160 -6.83 -12.79 -42.40
CA LYS A 1160 -6.62 -11.95 -43.58
C LYS A 1160 -6.30 -12.79 -44.81
N LEU A 1161 -5.45 -13.81 -44.68
CA LEU A 1161 -5.12 -14.73 -45.76
C LEU A 1161 -6.31 -15.58 -46.19
N ASP A 1162 -7.08 -16.16 -45.26
CA ASP A 1162 -8.27 -16.96 -45.55
C ASP A 1162 -9.32 -16.15 -46.33
N TYR A 1163 -9.55 -14.91 -45.92
CA TYR A 1163 -10.47 -13.99 -46.60
C TYR A 1163 -9.95 -13.50 -47.95
N TYR A 1164 -8.63 -13.24 -48.06
CA TYR A 1164 -8.01 -12.83 -49.31
C TYR A 1164 -8.04 -13.95 -50.37
N VAL A 1165 -7.81 -15.19 -49.95
CA VAL A 1165 -7.80 -16.38 -50.83
C VAL A 1165 -9.22 -16.79 -51.25
N ASN A 1166 -10.23 -16.61 -50.39
CA ASN A 1166 -11.59 -17.13 -50.58
C ASN A 1166 -12.68 -16.11 -51.00
N TYR A 1167 -12.30 -14.85 -51.33
CA TYR A 1167 -13.07 -13.76 -52.01
C TYR A 1167 -13.87 -12.69 -51.21
N ARG A 1168 -14.02 -11.54 -51.94
CA ARG A 1168 -14.75 -10.25 -51.81
C ARG A 1168 -14.08 -9.14 -50.96
N GLN A 1169 -13.58 -8.11 -51.65
CA GLN A 1169 -12.83 -6.96 -51.13
C GLN A 1169 -13.58 -6.05 -50.11
N GLY A 1170 -14.82 -6.37 -49.72
CA GLY A 1170 -15.57 -5.69 -48.65
C GLY A 1170 -16.03 -6.61 -47.50
N ALA A 1171 -15.77 -7.92 -47.56
CA ALA A 1171 -16.08 -8.84 -46.45
C ALA A 1171 -15.07 -8.73 -45.30
N TYR A 1172 -13.82 -8.39 -45.62
CA TYR A 1172 -12.76 -8.15 -44.63
C TYR A 1172 -12.99 -6.86 -43.84
N GLU A 1173 -13.54 -5.82 -44.47
CA GLU A 1173 -13.93 -4.56 -43.79
C GLU A 1173 -14.93 -4.84 -42.66
N LEU A 1174 -15.92 -5.73 -42.90
CA LEU A 1174 -16.88 -6.12 -41.86
C LEU A 1174 -16.20 -6.80 -40.66
N ILE A 1175 -15.14 -7.60 -40.89
CA ILE A 1175 -14.36 -8.21 -39.80
C ILE A 1175 -13.62 -7.14 -39.00
N GLN A 1176 -12.98 -6.17 -39.67
CA GLN A 1176 -12.31 -5.06 -39.00
C GLN A 1176 -13.29 -4.20 -38.18
N ASP A 1177 -14.46 -3.90 -38.75
CA ASP A 1177 -15.52 -3.18 -38.05
C ASP A 1177 -16.08 -3.99 -36.86
N SER A 1178 -16.08 -5.32 -36.96
CA SER A 1178 -16.54 -6.22 -35.89
C SER A 1178 -15.50 -6.42 -34.78
N GLU A 1179 -14.24 -6.02 -34.93
CA GLU A 1179 -13.20 -6.29 -33.92
C GLU A 1179 -13.26 -5.27 -32.77
N PHE A 1180 -13.70 -5.66 -31.58
CA PHE A 1180 -13.64 -4.80 -30.40
C PHE A 1180 -13.25 -5.65 -29.19
N VAL A 1181 -12.01 -5.52 -28.74
CA VAL A 1181 -11.49 -6.21 -27.56
C VAL A 1181 -11.05 -5.22 -26.50
N ASN A 1182 -11.16 -5.62 -25.23
CA ASN A 1182 -10.67 -4.87 -24.09
C ASN A 1182 -9.61 -5.68 -23.32
N SER A 1183 -9.02 -5.10 -22.27
CA SER A 1183 -7.88 -5.69 -21.55
C SER A 1183 -8.14 -7.08 -20.96
N VAL A 1184 -9.40 -7.47 -20.74
CA VAL A 1184 -9.77 -8.79 -20.23
C VAL A 1184 -9.39 -9.89 -21.24
N VAL A 1185 -9.34 -9.58 -22.54
CA VAL A 1185 -8.98 -10.57 -23.58
C VAL A 1185 -7.59 -11.20 -23.35
N LEU A 1186 -6.67 -10.45 -22.73
CA LEU A 1186 -5.30 -10.91 -22.46
C LEU A 1186 -5.25 -12.06 -21.46
N GLN A 1187 -6.26 -12.17 -20.59
CA GLN A 1187 -6.33 -13.21 -19.55
C GLN A 1187 -6.65 -14.60 -20.13
N TYR A 1188 -7.29 -14.69 -21.31
CA TYR A 1188 -7.56 -15.99 -21.94
C TYR A 1188 -6.29 -16.76 -22.26
N ASN A 1189 -5.18 -16.08 -22.57
CA ASN A 1189 -3.89 -16.71 -22.85
C ASN A 1189 -3.37 -17.53 -21.65
N ASP A 1190 -3.56 -17.05 -20.43
CA ASP A 1190 -3.08 -17.74 -19.23
C ASP A 1190 -3.97 -18.93 -18.86
N ILE A 1191 -5.26 -18.88 -19.22
CA ILE A 1191 -6.21 -19.98 -19.03
C ILE A 1191 -6.00 -21.06 -20.09
N GLU A 1192 -5.68 -20.65 -21.32
CA GLU A 1192 -5.30 -21.55 -22.39
C GLU A 1192 -4.03 -22.34 -22.05
N LYS A 1193 -2.98 -21.68 -21.53
CA LYS A 1193 -1.76 -22.36 -21.05
C LYS A 1193 -2.01 -23.42 -19.98
N GLN A 1194 -3.10 -23.28 -19.21
CA GLN A 1194 -3.53 -24.26 -18.22
C GLN A 1194 -4.32 -25.44 -18.82
N GLY A 1195 -4.57 -25.44 -20.13
CA GLY A 1195 -5.35 -26.45 -20.84
C GLY A 1195 -6.85 -26.40 -20.56
N LYS A 1196 -7.36 -25.28 -20.00
CA LYS A 1196 -8.75 -25.16 -19.53
C LYS A 1196 -9.75 -24.70 -20.60
N LEU A 1197 -9.29 -24.27 -21.78
CA LEU A 1197 -10.15 -23.83 -22.90
C LEU A 1197 -10.33 -24.95 -23.94
N ASN A 1198 -11.14 -25.96 -23.62
CA ASN A 1198 -11.54 -27.01 -24.56
C ASN A 1198 -12.95 -27.53 -24.25
N THR A 1199 -13.57 -28.21 -25.22
CA THR A 1199 -14.92 -28.80 -25.09
C THR A 1199 -14.96 -30.31 -25.27
N HIS A 1200 -13.80 -30.98 -25.35
CA HIS A 1200 -13.73 -32.42 -25.66
C HIS A 1200 -14.58 -33.30 -24.74
N GLY A 1201 -14.62 -32.97 -23.45
CA GLY A 1201 -15.32 -33.76 -22.42
C GLY A 1201 -16.84 -33.58 -22.39
N ILE A 1202 -17.40 -32.64 -23.17
CA ILE A 1202 -18.83 -32.29 -23.09
C ILE A 1202 -19.61 -32.56 -24.39
N LEU A 1203 -18.94 -32.88 -25.49
CA LEU A 1203 -19.58 -33.05 -26.80
C LEU A 1203 -20.66 -34.14 -26.81
N GLU A 1204 -20.43 -35.24 -26.10
CA GLU A 1204 -21.39 -36.35 -26.01
C GLU A 1204 -22.66 -35.97 -25.21
N ASN A 1205 -22.59 -34.90 -24.41
CA ASN A 1205 -23.73 -34.39 -23.63
C ASN A 1205 -24.66 -33.49 -24.47
N ILE A 1206 -24.25 -33.10 -25.69
CA ILE A 1206 -25.07 -32.29 -26.60
C ILE A 1206 -26.15 -33.17 -27.23
N SER A 1207 -27.33 -33.19 -26.60
CA SER A 1207 -28.45 -34.07 -26.97
C SER A 1207 -29.44 -33.48 -27.99
N VAL A 1208 -29.28 -32.19 -28.34
CA VAL A 1208 -30.15 -31.48 -29.28
C VAL A 1208 -29.73 -31.75 -30.74
N PRO A 1209 -30.66 -31.65 -31.71
CA PRO A 1209 -30.31 -31.59 -33.13
C PRO A 1209 -29.20 -30.58 -33.37
N THR A 1210 -28.13 -31.00 -34.06
CA THR A 1210 -26.98 -30.14 -34.32
C THR A 1210 -26.65 -30.08 -35.81
N LEU A 1211 -26.61 -28.88 -36.39
CA LEU A 1211 -26.09 -28.63 -37.72
C LEU A 1211 -24.64 -28.18 -37.62
N ILE A 1212 -23.73 -28.87 -38.29
CA ILE A 1212 -22.33 -28.47 -38.41
C ILE A 1212 -22.13 -27.99 -39.84
N VAL A 1213 -21.80 -26.70 -39.99
CA VAL A 1213 -21.46 -26.09 -41.28
C VAL A 1213 -19.95 -25.95 -41.36
N SER A 1214 -19.33 -26.75 -42.23
CA SER A 1214 -17.89 -26.71 -42.48
C SER A 1214 -17.59 -26.02 -43.81
N ALA A 1215 -16.39 -25.48 -43.94
CA ALA A 1215 -15.94 -24.75 -45.10
C ALA A 1215 -14.81 -25.51 -45.80
N LYS A 1216 -14.99 -25.85 -47.07
CA LYS A 1216 -14.06 -26.72 -47.84
C LYS A 1216 -12.67 -26.12 -48.04
N LYS A 1217 -12.57 -24.80 -48.00
CA LYS A 1217 -11.33 -24.05 -48.21
C LYS A 1217 -10.88 -23.32 -46.95
N ASP A 1218 -11.33 -23.78 -45.77
CA ASP A 1218 -10.86 -23.27 -44.49
C ASP A 1218 -9.37 -23.61 -44.32
N ILE A 1219 -8.53 -22.58 -44.43
CA ILE A 1219 -7.08 -22.73 -44.28
C ILE A 1219 -6.60 -22.60 -42.83
N MET A 1220 -7.49 -22.37 -41.87
CA MET A 1220 -7.17 -22.24 -40.45
C MET A 1220 -6.86 -23.59 -39.76
N GLY A 1221 -6.89 -24.71 -40.50
CA GLY A 1221 -6.43 -26.01 -40.02
C GLY A 1221 -7.43 -26.80 -39.17
N PHE A 1222 -8.65 -26.29 -38.97
CA PHE A 1222 -9.67 -26.92 -38.11
C PHE A 1222 -10.52 -28.00 -38.77
N TYR A 1223 -10.33 -28.29 -40.06
CA TYR A 1223 -11.14 -29.30 -40.77
C TYR A 1223 -11.08 -30.69 -40.11
N TYR A 1224 -9.93 -31.10 -39.54
CA TYR A 1224 -9.83 -32.34 -38.78
C TYR A 1224 -10.70 -32.32 -37.50
N GLN A 1225 -10.85 -31.16 -36.84
CA GLN A 1225 -11.67 -31.02 -35.65
C GLN A 1225 -13.18 -31.03 -35.98
N THR A 1226 -13.58 -30.63 -37.20
CA THR A 1226 -14.96 -30.77 -37.68
C THR A 1226 -15.42 -32.24 -37.62
N ASN A 1227 -14.57 -33.18 -38.02
CA ASN A 1227 -14.89 -34.60 -37.94
C ASN A 1227 -15.09 -35.09 -36.50
N GLN A 1228 -14.39 -34.49 -35.53
CA GLN A 1228 -14.60 -34.82 -34.11
C GLN A 1228 -15.97 -34.35 -33.62
N LEU A 1229 -16.41 -33.16 -34.03
CA LEU A 1229 -17.76 -32.68 -33.72
C LEU A 1229 -18.83 -33.60 -34.31
N VAL A 1230 -18.69 -33.97 -35.58
CA VAL A 1230 -19.66 -34.87 -36.28
C VAL A 1230 -19.71 -36.25 -35.64
N THR A 1231 -18.57 -36.77 -35.17
CA THR A 1231 -18.50 -38.12 -34.60
C THR A 1231 -18.94 -38.19 -33.14
N LYS A 1232 -18.66 -37.15 -32.35
CA LYS A 1232 -18.95 -37.14 -30.90
C LYS A 1232 -20.31 -36.59 -30.54
N ILE A 1233 -20.90 -35.70 -31.35
CA ILE A 1233 -22.23 -35.14 -31.09
C ILE A 1233 -23.28 -36.11 -31.66
N PRO A 1234 -24.15 -36.74 -30.83
CA PRO A 1234 -25.01 -37.84 -31.25
C PRO A 1234 -25.99 -37.52 -32.40
N ARG A 1235 -26.42 -36.26 -32.54
CA ARG A 1235 -27.43 -35.82 -33.52
C ARG A 1235 -26.88 -34.75 -34.48
N ALA A 1236 -25.60 -34.86 -34.82
CA ALA A 1236 -24.95 -33.95 -35.74
C ALA A 1236 -25.22 -34.28 -37.22
N THR A 1237 -25.51 -33.25 -38.02
CA THR A 1237 -25.56 -33.31 -39.48
C THR A 1237 -24.50 -32.36 -40.04
N LEU A 1238 -23.64 -32.85 -40.95
CA LEU A 1238 -22.61 -32.06 -41.60
C LEU A 1238 -23.11 -31.51 -42.95
N VAL A 1239 -22.94 -30.21 -43.16
CA VAL A 1239 -23.10 -29.54 -44.45
C VAL A 1239 -21.81 -28.80 -44.78
N GLU A 1240 -21.34 -28.93 -46.02
CA GLU A 1240 -20.11 -28.27 -46.46
C GLU A 1240 -20.41 -27.14 -47.45
N ILE A 1241 -19.90 -25.95 -47.17
CA ILE A 1241 -19.93 -24.79 -48.07
C ILE A 1241 -18.58 -24.66 -48.77
N ASN A 1242 -18.57 -24.30 -50.05
CA ASN A 1242 -17.35 -24.12 -50.83
C ASN A 1242 -16.65 -22.77 -50.58
N GLY A 1243 -16.52 -22.39 -49.30
CA GLY A 1243 -15.91 -21.14 -48.83
C GLY A 1243 -14.75 -21.35 -47.86
N GLY A 1244 -14.25 -20.25 -47.28
CA GLY A 1244 -13.24 -20.22 -46.21
C GLY A 1244 -13.85 -20.21 -44.80
N HIS A 1245 -13.01 -20.02 -43.77
CA HIS A 1245 -13.39 -20.05 -42.35
C HIS A 1245 -14.58 -19.12 -42.04
N GLY A 1246 -14.64 -17.95 -42.66
CA GLY A 1246 -15.74 -16.98 -42.53
C GLY A 1246 -16.93 -17.21 -43.48
N CYS A 1247 -17.37 -18.47 -43.67
CA CYS A 1247 -18.40 -18.78 -44.69
C CYS A 1247 -19.77 -18.12 -44.43
N ASN A 1248 -20.11 -17.82 -43.17
CA ASN A 1248 -21.32 -17.06 -42.81
C ASN A 1248 -21.29 -15.60 -43.30
N ILE A 1249 -20.11 -15.05 -43.59
CA ILE A 1249 -19.92 -13.69 -44.09
C ILE A 1249 -19.65 -13.69 -45.60
N THR A 1250 -18.71 -14.52 -46.04
CA THR A 1250 -18.24 -14.54 -47.44
C THR A 1250 -19.22 -15.25 -48.38
N HIS A 1251 -19.97 -16.22 -47.86
CA HIS A 1251 -20.94 -17.05 -48.60
C HIS A 1251 -22.32 -16.98 -47.92
N TYR A 1252 -22.67 -15.79 -47.39
CA TYR A 1252 -23.86 -15.60 -46.56
C TYR A 1252 -25.16 -16.03 -47.26
N GLU A 1253 -25.30 -15.87 -48.58
CA GLU A 1253 -26.52 -16.26 -49.30
C GLU A 1253 -26.75 -17.78 -49.23
N GLU A 1254 -25.70 -18.57 -49.48
CA GLU A 1254 -25.76 -20.02 -49.38
C GLU A 1254 -25.93 -20.46 -47.92
N PHE A 1255 -25.18 -19.85 -47.01
CA PHE A 1255 -25.29 -20.10 -45.57
C PHE A 1255 -26.69 -19.80 -45.03
N ASN A 1256 -27.26 -18.64 -45.33
CA ASN A 1256 -28.61 -18.23 -44.88
C ASN A 1256 -29.69 -19.16 -45.43
N ARG A 1257 -29.54 -19.64 -46.67
CA ARG A 1257 -30.46 -20.64 -47.25
C ARG A 1257 -30.41 -21.95 -46.48
N ILE A 1258 -29.22 -22.46 -46.17
CA ILE A 1258 -29.02 -23.68 -45.38
C ILE A 1258 -29.57 -23.48 -43.97
N LEU A 1259 -29.20 -22.38 -43.31
CA LEU A 1259 -29.62 -22.06 -41.96
C LEU A 1259 -31.15 -21.93 -41.87
N ARG A 1260 -31.77 -21.14 -42.76
CA ARG A 1260 -33.24 -20.96 -42.77
C ARG A 1260 -33.96 -22.30 -42.94
N HIS A 1261 -33.49 -23.15 -43.87
CA HIS A 1261 -34.07 -24.47 -44.08
C HIS A 1261 -33.93 -25.35 -42.83
N TYR A 1262 -32.75 -25.40 -42.23
CA TYR A 1262 -32.50 -26.18 -41.02
C TYR A 1262 -33.35 -25.71 -39.84
N LEU A 1263 -33.37 -24.40 -39.57
CA LEU A 1263 -34.17 -23.83 -38.49
C LEU A 1263 -35.65 -24.18 -38.68
N GLN A 1264 -36.17 -24.07 -39.92
CA GLN A 1264 -37.55 -24.45 -40.29
C GLN A 1264 -37.87 -25.93 -40.09
N GLU A 1265 -36.90 -26.84 -40.29
CA GLU A 1265 -37.09 -28.27 -40.04
C GLU A 1265 -37.15 -28.63 -38.55
N GLN A 1266 -36.61 -27.77 -37.68
CA GLN A 1266 -36.66 -27.95 -36.23
C GLN A 1266 -37.88 -27.26 -35.59
N GLU A 1267 -38.69 -26.56 -36.39
CA GLU A 1267 -40.01 -26.00 -35.99
C GLU A 1267 -41.09 -27.09 -36.01
#